data_AF-A0A6S7JYM3-F1
#
_entry.id   AF-A0A6S7JYM3-F1
#
_cell.length_a   1.000
_cell.length_b   1.000
_cell.length_c   1.000
_cell.angle_alpha   90.00
_cell.angle_beta   90.00
_cell.angle_gamma   90.00
#
_symmetry.space_group_name_H-M   'P 1'
#
loop_
_entity.id
_entity.type
_entity.pdbx_description
1 polymer ?
#
loop_
_entity_poly.entity_id
_entity_poly.type
_entity_poly.pdbx_seq_one_letter_code
_entity_poly.pdbx_strand_id
1 'polypeptide(L)'
;SKLLNALETIEKSLKQEIQDLKERQLRTEEYVEELRLGQLTLKETIERKRKEEPRHLFMAPKQTKWFCGRESELALLRIMLMNDSEEKVTVAAVSGLGGNGKTSLTAEYIHKWKHYYHGGVYWFSGENDIKLKASVDDIAAQFNTLHDNSLEATLSKTLAVFSRITKPWLMVIDDMDESNLSQNLLKLVLGSWQANVACFGHLIATTRRTSQELEEAILGFKESRCLTLECFSLKEAKKFVFKRIGIVGDEVEDKNVDLLFQKLGGLPLALEQACAYIKYLGCTLSAYLDLYEKQSLQLLNKKKATSPYGTSQERLAVRTTWLLNFEHIRKNEHGMIAIRFINATAFMNPNEIQKELINVGEPRIDDKAYCDHVSSPLGSLEVLKLLTDFSLFKETHNSSLAVHRLVQDVIQEHLKPEEKVESIVDAARLLGLAFLNCPSPDVLLENQVNEHADRSSLHLTDSSRFYKWRKMCLHACEIKINLETFLNIFRDVKEKTVFLPEVARIVYECAVYLNVNNYTSQAYAVANFAYRILDWNDEEISEERVKALFPHMFPLSEFLRGHIRYSCKAPLDTNNLSTSKISVNDSLKSEIEIMRLEGNEFFMESHFQKAIETYSSGIDRTKGTNSFDPKLLSNRASAYLRLKQFNNALNDAEEYMKYSPECWRGYAKRALALQGLNEKWDALCAAALAFYHDREVFEHFPPFQTSFPNLKQSICVCDNVSLLISLLSQLVYGIVSDMPSKIIVLEPGKYCLSAECIDGFRTEEDQFSKVKRLWMGGFCLVGVGDSSSEPGVTLSFGSNFGLLLSQNFNAVNLSFIFDLGNWWCKCASMVRLFNCSFTSNIDDRAFVSQGSLSVKKCQFINCRSTALCAAGSAEVEDSVFSGNMSIGLQVGKPRNLVLKNSKLHGNQWGLDVRSAACDVTGCQIYDNKKIGVGVENGKVELTRNEIFHNDRHGIYVCKNSSAIIEENEIFENGWQGITKTSDAWCRISRNKIYQNKCGGIHVEPNKKAPGHQQSIVEFNEILGNKGPGIDEKNAFDDQIGSAFPSLEVLFASEENFIKAKCTENKLKNNIERESEPPSQEVPEICFFCHKQGQLKKCPRCFTAKYCNGECQRSDWKRHKNNCARLLEKYSVLVKVLPLSSCLIGDKKVLKGVEIKAPFSWLERSGPQYAEAPKPDKLFIVKIQAADSWRKSNEGGTLLAIEDRSLTINGDLDVHEHSGRIYHLVRECGSNCNSYGWKKMFFWAQLAKNKMVRVFVGDFPAYQRW
;
A
#
# COMPACT_ATOMS: atom_id res chain seq x y z
N SER A 1 47.60 -52.38 -41.27
CA SER A 1 46.16 -52.49 -40.94
C SER A 1 45.94 -52.32 -39.45
N LYS A 2 45.92 -53.36 -38.60
CA LYS A 2 45.42 -53.31 -37.20
C LYS A 2 45.86 -52.08 -36.37
N LEU A 3 47.15 -51.74 -36.37
CA LEU A 3 47.68 -50.58 -35.62
C LEU A 3 47.22 -49.22 -36.21
N LEU A 4 47.00 -49.15 -37.53
CA LEU A 4 46.47 -47.98 -38.22
C LEU A 4 45.00 -47.73 -37.83
N ASN A 5 44.16 -48.76 -37.92
CA ASN A 5 42.75 -48.69 -37.49
C ASN A 5 42.61 -48.31 -36.01
N ALA A 6 43.53 -48.76 -35.15
CA ALA A 6 43.57 -48.36 -33.74
C ALA A 6 43.88 -46.86 -33.58
N LEU A 7 44.88 -46.35 -34.30
CA LEU A 7 45.24 -44.93 -34.30
C LEU A 7 44.11 -44.05 -34.89
N GLU A 8 43.49 -44.46 -35.99
CA GLU A 8 42.31 -43.77 -36.57
C GLU A 8 41.13 -43.71 -35.58
N THR A 9 40.90 -44.78 -34.81
CA THR A 9 39.85 -44.83 -33.78
C THR A 9 40.16 -43.88 -32.62
N ILE A 10 41.43 -43.84 -32.17
CA ILE A 10 41.90 -42.91 -31.13
C ILE A 10 41.83 -41.46 -31.62
N GLU A 11 42.26 -41.17 -32.85
CA GLU A 11 42.17 -39.83 -33.45
C GLU A 11 40.71 -39.35 -33.54
N LYS A 12 39.79 -40.24 -33.93
CA LYS A 12 38.36 -39.93 -33.98
C LYS A 12 37.77 -39.67 -32.59
N SER A 13 38.18 -40.45 -31.58
CA SER A 13 37.81 -40.22 -30.17
C SER A 13 38.33 -38.88 -29.65
N LEU A 14 39.60 -38.54 -29.90
CA LEU A 14 40.19 -37.27 -29.49
C LEU A 14 39.56 -36.07 -30.20
N LYS A 15 39.19 -36.19 -31.47
CA LYS A 15 38.41 -35.16 -32.20
C LYS A 15 37.03 -34.94 -31.57
N GLN A 16 36.36 -36.01 -31.16
CA GLN A 16 35.07 -35.94 -30.44
C GLN A 16 35.25 -35.21 -29.10
N GLU A 17 36.26 -35.58 -28.31
CA GLU A 17 36.53 -35.02 -26.98
C GLU A 17 36.96 -33.54 -27.04
N ILE A 18 37.78 -33.15 -28.03
CA ILE A 18 38.14 -31.75 -28.29
C ILE A 18 36.90 -30.91 -28.66
N GLN A 19 35.94 -31.47 -29.40
CA GLN A 19 34.70 -30.77 -29.72
C GLN A 19 33.81 -30.59 -28.47
N ASP A 20 33.66 -31.64 -27.66
CA ASP A 20 32.90 -31.62 -26.42
C ASP A 20 33.48 -30.59 -25.41
N LEU A 21 34.81 -30.50 -25.34
CA LEU A 21 35.52 -29.49 -24.55
C LEU A 21 35.30 -28.06 -25.07
N LYS A 22 35.30 -27.84 -26.40
CA LYS A 22 34.99 -26.51 -26.98
C LYS A 22 33.58 -26.06 -26.67
N GLU A 23 32.59 -26.94 -26.75
CA GLU A 23 31.22 -26.57 -26.38
C GLU A 23 31.07 -26.32 -24.87
N ARG A 24 31.81 -27.05 -24.02
CA ARG A 24 31.86 -26.76 -22.58
C ARG A 24 32.53 -25.42 -22.29
N GLN A 25 33.58 -25.06 -23.04
CA GLN A 25 34.21 -23.73 -22.96
C GLN A 25 33.20 -22.65 -23.36
N LEU A 26 32.54 -22.76 -24.51
CA LEU A 26 31.56 -21.78 -24.99
C LEU A 26 30.43 -21.57 -23.97
N ARG A 27 29.83 -22.65 -23.46
CA ARG A 27 28.79 -22.60 -22.42
C ARG A 27 29.30 -21.99 -21.09
N THR A 28 30.60 -22.10 -20.81
CA THR A 28 31.22 -21.47 -19.64
C THR A 28 31.49 -19.98 -19.87
N GLU A 29 31.86 -19.57 -21.08
CA GLU A 29 32.05 -18.17 -21.47
C GLU A 29 30.70 -17.42 -21.50
N GLU A 30 29.64 -18.04 -22.03
CA GLU A 30 28.26 -17.56 -21.93
C GLU A 30 27.83 -17.37 -20.47
N TYR A 31 28.03 -18.38 -19.62
CA TYR A 31 27.68 -18.29 -18.19
C TYR A 31 28.53 -17.27 -17.41
N VAL A 32 29.79 -17.03 -17.83
CA VAL A 32 30.63 -15.96 -17.26
C VAL A 32 30.12 -14.58 -17.65
N GLU A 33 29.59 -14.39 -18.87
CA GLU A 33 28.92 -13.13 -19.23
C GLU A 33 27.55 -12.97 -18.57
N GLU A 34 26.73 -14.02 -18.40
CA GLU A 34 25.52 -13.96 -17.57
C GLU A 34 25.85 -13.52 -16.13
N LEU A 35 26.94 -14.05 -15.55
CA LEU A 35 27.41 -13.66 -14.22
C LEU A 35 27.99 -12.23 -14.18
N ARG A 36 28.64 -11.76 -15.25
CA ARG A 36 29.10 -10.35 -15.37
C ARG A 36 27.91 -9.39 -15.48
N LEU A 37 26.92 -9.72 -16.31
CA LEU A 37 25.68 -8.95 -16.47
C LEU A 37 24.92 -8.92 -15.13
N GLY A 38 24.74 -10.07 -14.48
CA GLY A 38 24.15 -10.17 -13.15
C GLY A 38 24.94 -9.41 -12.07
N GLN A 39 26.27 -9.36 -12.14
CA GLN A 39 27.10 -8.56 -11.23
C GLN A 39 26.95 -7.05 -11.48
N LEU A 40 26.78 -6.62 -12.74
CA LEU A 40 26.45 -5.25 -13.11
C LEU A 40 25.06 -4.87 -12.58
N THR A 41 24.02 -5.63 -12.89
CA THR A 41 22.65 -5.40 -12.40
C THR A 41 22.58 -5.42 -10.86
N LEU A 42 23.38 -6.25 -10.19
CA LEU A 42 23.48 -6.27 -8.72
C LEU A 42 24.20 -5.01 -8.18
N LYS A 43 25.29 -4.55 -8.81
CA LYS A 43 25.94 -3.27 -8.47
C LYS A 43 24.98 -2.10 -8.64
N GLU A 44 24.30 -2.02 -9.78
CA GLU A 44 23.29 -1.01 -10.09
C GLU A 44 22.15 -1.05 -9.07
N THR A 45 21.64 -2.23 -8.73
CA THR A 45 20.59 -2.40 -7.69
C THR A 45 21.08 -1.94 -6.31
N ILE A 46 22.33 -2.24 -5.95
CA ILE A 46 22.94 -1.80 -4.68
C ILE A 46 23.14 -0.28 -4.67
N GLU A 47 23.57 0.33 -5.78
CA GLU A 47 23.67 1.78 -5.90
C GLU A 47 22.31 2.46 -5.89
N ARG A 48 21.30 1.90 -6.57
CA ARG A 48 19.93 2.42 -6.56
C ARG A 48 19.38 2.39 -5.14
N LYS A 49 19.53 1.27 -4.42
CA LYS A 49 19.11 1.16 -3.01
C LYS A 49 19.91 2.04 -2.05
N ARG A 50 21.16 2.38 -2.36
CA ARG A 50 21.93 3.40 -1.61
C ARG A 50 21.49 4.84 -1.93
N LYS A 51 20.93 5.07 -3.12
CA LYS A 51 20.30 6.34 -3.54
C LYS A 51 18.82 6.44 -3.10
N GLU A 52 18.27 5.40 -2.46
CA GLU A 52 16.88 5.31 -1.96
C GLU A 52 16.71 5.64 -0.45
N GLU A 53 17.77 6.00 0.30
CA GLU A 53 17.57 6.58 1.64
C GLU A 53 16.88 7.96 1.53
N PRO A 54 15.81 8.24 2.31
CA PRO A 54 15.14 9.54 2.27
C PRO A 54 16.07 10.70 2.65
N ARG A 55 15.88 11.87 2.03
CA ARG A 55 16.57 13.11 2.44
C ARG A 55 16.19 13.45 3.89
N HIS A 56 17.18 13.61 4.75
CA HIS A 56 16.96 14.03 6.14
C HIS A 56 16.76 15.55 6.21
N LEU A 57 15.63 16.00 6.74
CA LEU A 57 15.33 17.43 6.93
C LEU A 57 15.73 17.89 8.34
N PHE A 58 15.83 19.21 8.56
CA PHE A 58 16.05 19.79 9.89
C PHE A 58 15.22 21.06 10.06
N MET A 59 13.93 20.88 10.36
CA MET A 59 12.90 21.95 10.38
C MET A 59 12.80 22.67 11.74
N ALA A 60 13.92 22.88 12.43
CA ALA A 60 13.92 23.42 13.79
C ALA A 60 13.98 24.97 13.81
N PRO A 61 13.12 25.67 14.58
CA PRO A 61 13.20 27.12 14.78
C PRO A 61 14.58 27.58 15.30
N LYS A 62 14.99 28.82 15.00
CA LYS A 62 16.24 29.39 15.54
C LYS A 62 16.26 29.38 17.08
N GLN A 63 17.36 28.85 17.61
CA GLN A 63 17.69 28.78 19.04
C GLN A 63 17.51 30.15 19.73
N THR A 64 17.03 30.18 20.98
CA THR A 64 16.68 31.43 21.65
C THR A 64 17.90 31.98 22.39
N LYS A 65 18.47 33.09 21.89
CA LYS A 65 19.73 33.72 22.33
C LYS A 65 19.91 33.81 23.86
N TRP A 66 18.83 34.00 24.62
CA TRP A 66 18.85 34.22 26.06
C TRP A 66 18.33 33.04 26.91
N PHE A 67 18.08 31.86 26.31
CA PHE A 67 17.52 30.72 27.03
C PHE A 67 18.36 30.25 28.22
N CYS A 68 17.70 29.91 29.34
CA CYS A 68 18.28 29.28 30.54
C CYS A 68 17.16 28.78 31.48
N GLY A 69 17.55 28.14 32.59
CA GLY A 69 16.67 27.80 33.71
C GLY A 69 16.06 26.40 33.59
N ARG A 70 15.55 26.06 32.41
CA ARG A 70 14.88 24.78 32.10
C ARG A 70 15.82 23.58 31.96
N GLU A 71 16.96 23.58 32.66
CA GLU A 71 17.95 22.51 32.57
C GLU A 71 17.41 21.16 33.09
N SER A 72 16.54 21.20 34.11
CA SER A 72 15.77 20.06 34.64
C SER A 72 14.77 19.50 33.63
N GLU A 73 13.96 20.36 33.02
CA GLU A 73 12.89 19.98 32.10
C GLU A 73 13.44 19.42 30.78
N LEU A 74 14.59 19.93 30.31
CA LEU A 74 15.33 19.32 29.20
C LEU A 74 15.88 17.92 29.54
N ALA A 75 16.16 17.63 30.81
CA ALA A 75 16.58 16.29 31.25
C ALA A 75 15.36 15.35 31.41
N LEU A 76 14.26 15.82 32.00
CA LEU A 76 13.01 15.07 32.11
C LEU A 76 12.46 14.69 30.73
N LEU A 77 12.40 15.63 29.79
CA LEU A 77 12.00 15.38 28.40
C LEU A 77 12.93 14.36 27.71
N ARG A 78 14.23 14.35 28.05
CA ARG A 78 15.15 13.32 27.55
C ARG A 78 14.84 11.95 28.14
N ILE A 79 14.57 11.85 29.45
CA ILE A 79 14.21 10.60 30.14
C ILE A 79 12.90 10.02 29.59
N MET A 80 11.86 10.85 29.46
CA MET A 80 10.55 10.46 28.89
C MET A 80 10.69 9.82 27.49
N LEU A 81 11.62 10.34 26.68
CA LEU A 81 11.91 9.86 25.33
C LEU A 81 12.96 8.74 25.24
N MET A 82 13.64 8.37 26.33
CA MET A 82 14.71 7.36 26.34
C MET A 82 14.33 6.05 27.06
N ASN A 83 13.14 5.97 27.69
CA ASN A 83 12.75 4.82 28.52
C ASN A 83 12.62 3.50 27.72
N ASP A 84 13.04 2.39 28.35
CA ASP A 84 13.11 1.02 27.80
C ASP A 84 11.75 0.32 27.55
N SER A 85 10.79 1.01 26.95
CA SER A 85 9.57 0.38 26.41
C SER A 85 9.84 -0.27 25.05
N GLU A 86 9.19 -1.39 24.71
CA GLU A 86 9.22 -2.01 23.37
C GLU A 86 8.53 -1.14 22.27
N GLU A 87 8.08 0.07 22.61
CA GLU A 87 7.49 1.08 21.73
C GLU A 87 8.55 1.62 20.75
N LYS A 88 8.42 1.33 19.45
CA LYS A 88 9.35 1.85 18.41
C LYS A 88 9.28 3.37 18.18
N VAL A 89 8.14 3.98 18.50
CA VAL A 89 7.92 5.43 18.39
C VAL A 89 7.49 5.95 19.75
N THR A 90 8.30 6.81 20.35
CA THR A 90 8.09 7.32 21.71
C THR A 90 7.42 8.67 21.66
N VAL A 91 6.13 8.71 21.98
CA VAL A 91 5.33 9.95 22.09
C VAL A 91 5.51 10.56 23.47
N ALA A 92 5.75 11.87 23.52
CA ALA A 92 5.71 12.73 24.70
C ALA A 92 5.00 14.06 24.37
N ALA A 93 4.42 14.71 25.38
CA ALA A 93 3.80 16.03 25.26
C ALA A 93 4.48 17.05 26.19
N VAL A 94 4.51 18.31 25.77
CA VAL A 94 4.93 19.46 26.57
C VAL A 94 3.73 20.38 26.71
N SER A 95 3.13 20.40 27.89
CA SER A 95 1.91 21.17 28.21
C SER A 95 2.23 22.46 28.98
N GLY A 96 1.23 23.30 29.23
CA GLY A 96 1.35 24.52 30.03
C GLY A 96 0.83 25.79 29.35
N LEU A 97 0.88 26.92 30.05
CA LEU A 97 0.25 28.16 29.61
C LEU A 97 0.91 28.78 28.35
N GLY A 98 0.23 29.77 27.76
CA GLY A 98 0.82 30.62 26.71
C GLY A 98 1.91 31.50 27.30
N GLY A 99 3.08 31.57 26.66
CA GLY A 99 4.24 32.31 27.16
C GLY A 99 5.18 31.53 28.11
N ASN A 100 4.83 30.32 28.55
CA ASN A 100 5.70 29.47 29.41
C ASN A 100 6.94 28.91 28.69
N GLY A 101 6.99 29.04 27.36
CA GLY A 101 8.16 28.69 26.55
C GLY A 101 8.18 27.27 25.98
N LYS A 102 7.04 26.57 25.90
CA LYS A 102 6.91 25.18 25.36
C LYS A 102 7.70 24.96 24.06
N THR A 103 7.38 25.74 23.03
CA THR A 103 8.05 25.73 21.72
C THR A 103 9.54 26.04 21.81
N SER A 104 9.95 26.90 22.76
CA SER A 104 11.37 27.19 23.00
C SER A 104 12.09 26.03 23.68
N LEU A 105 11.49 25.36 24.67
CA LEU A 105 12.05 24.14 25.27
C LEU A 105 12.26 23.08 24.19
N THR A 106 11.27 22.87 23.33
CA THR A 106 11.34 21.90 22.22
C THR A 106 12.44 22.25 21.21
N ALA A 107 12.56 23.53 20.81
CA ALA A 107 13.63 23.99 19.93
C ALA A 107 15.03 23.81 20.56
N GLU A 108 15.19 24.13 21.85
CA GLU A 108 16.47 23.95 22.57
C GLU A 108 16.82 22.48 22.75
N TYR A 109 15.84 21.62 23.03
CA TYR A 109 16.03 20.16 23.05
C TYR A 109 16.55 19.65 21.70
N ILE A 110 15.98 20.12 20.59
CA ILE A 110 16.42 19.76 19.24
C ILE A 110 17.86 20.20 18.97
N HIS A 111 18.21 21.45 19.24
CA HIS A 111 19.58 21.94 18.98
C HIS A 111 20.60 21.24 19.88
N LYS A 112 20.28 21.04 21.17
CA LYS A 112 21.12 20.31 22.13
C LYS A 112 21.36 18.84 21.73
N TRP A 113 20.37 18.19 21.13
CA TRP A 113 20.45 16.79 20.68
C TRP A 113 20.56 16.64 19.15
N LYS A 114 20.96 17.69 18.42
CA LYS A 114 21.01 17.70 16.94
C LYS A 114 21.85 16.57 16.35
N HIS A 115 22.93 16.20 17.03
CA HIS A 115 23.82 15.11 16.61
C HIS A 115 23.26 13.70 16.87
N TYR A 116 22.15 13.56 17.61
CA TYR A 116 21.48 12.26 17.82
C TYR A 116 20.49 11.95 16.68
N TYR A 117 19.78 12.97 16.18
CA TYR A 117 18.70 12.81 15.19
C TYR A 117 19.21 12.78 13.73
N HIS A 118 20.13 11.85 13.43
CA HIS A 118 20.70 11.67 12.09
C HIS A 118 19.69 11.29 10.99
N GLY A 119 18.49 10.84 11.38
CA GLY A 119 17.36 10.57 10.49
C GLY A 119 16.51 11.80 10.15
N GLY A 120 16.78 12.95 10.77
CA GLY A 120 16.11 14.22 10.51
C GLY A 120 15.18 14.70 11.64
N VAL A 121 14.80 15.97 11.55
CA VAL A 121 13.84 16.64 12.43
C VAL A 121 12.75 17.30 11.60
N TYR A 122 11.50 16.93 11.88
CA TYR A 122 10.32 17.25 11.08
C TYR A 122 9.30 17.99 11.94
N TRP A 123 8.79 19.12 11.45
CA TRP A 123 7.96 20.03 12.24
C TRP A 123 6.59 20.23 11.58
N PHE A 124 5.53 19.85 12.28
CA PHE A 124 4.13 19.94 11.86
C PHE A 124 3.38 20.99 12.69
N SER A 125 2.37 21.62 12.10
CA SER A 125 1.44 22.49 12.84
C SER A 125 0.24 21.67 13.33
N GLY A 126 -0.07 21.77 14.63
CA GLY A 126 -1.19 21.13 15.29
C GLY A 126 -2.45 22.00 15.42
N GLU A 127 -2.42 23.24 14.92
CA GLU A 127 -3.44 24.25 15.23
C GLU A 127 -4.80 24.02 14.53
N ASN A 128 -4.80 23.42 13.33
CA ASN A 128 -5.98 22.97 12.59
C ASN A 128 -5.57 22.24 11.30
N ASP A 129 -6.50 21.56 10.64
CA ASP A 129 -6.24 20.80 9.40
C ASP A 129 -5.71 21.63 8.22
N ILE A 130 -5.97 22.95 8.15
CA ILE A 130 -5.44 23.83 7.09
C ILE A 130 -3.94 24.10 7.31
N LYS A 131 -3.56 24.47 8.54
CA LYS A 131 -2.15 24.71 8.92
C LYS A 131 -1.37 23.39 9.00
N LEU A 132 -1.99 22.29 9.44
CA LEU A 132 -1.46 20.94 9.32
C LEU A 132 -1.18 20.61 7.86
N LYS A 133 -2.16 20.75 6.94
CA LYS A 133 -1.96 20.49 5.51
C LYS A 133 -0.78 21.25 4.94
N ALA A 134 -0.63 22.54 5.26
CA ALA A 134 0.52 23.31 4.82
C ALA A 134 1.86 22.66 5.27
N SER A 135 1.98 22.26 6.53
CA SER A 135 3.20 21.59 7.04
C SER A 135 3.42 20.17 6.48
N VAL A 136 2.33 19.43 6.22
CA VAL A 136 2.37 18.10 5.57
C VAL A 136 2.84 18.25 4.12
N ASP A 137 2.30 19.20 3.37
CA ASP A 137 2.67 19.46 1.97
C ASP A 137 4.14 19.91 1.85
N ASP A 138 4.65 20.72 2.79
CA ASP A 138 6.07 21.14 2.82
C ASP A 138 7.03 19.95 2.94
N ILE A 139 6.69 18.96 3.77
CA ILE A 139 7.49 17.74 3.96
C ILE A 139 7.27 16.78 2.77
N ALA A 140 6.03 16.60 2.33
CA ALA A 140 5.68 15.77 1.19
C ALA A 140 6.33 16.24 -0.11
N ALA A 141 6.49 17.55 -0.28
CA ALA A 141 7.18 18.17 -1.41
C ALA A 141 8.67 17.80 -1.48
N GLN A 142 9.36 17.69 -0.34
CA GLN A 142 10.76 17.29 -0.24
C GLN A 142 10.96 15.77 -0.42
N PHE A 143 9.96 14.97 -0.06
CA PHE A 143 9.94 13.52 -0.26
C PHE A 143 9.37 13.07 -1.62
N ASN A 144 8.77 14.00 -2.39
CA ASN A 144 7.92 13.70 -3.55
C ASN A 144 6.78 12.70 -3.23
N THR A 145 6.15 12.86 -2.06
CA THR A 145 4.96 12.10 -1.62
C THR A 145 3.66 12.90 -1.65
N LEU A 146 3.68 14.10 -2.24
CA LEU A 146 2.47 14.83 -2.62
C LEU A 146 1.55 13.93 -3.44
N HIS A 147 0.26 13.94 -3.11
CA HIS A 147 -0.76 13.22 -3.85
C HIS A 147 -1.96 14.11 -4.09
N ASP A 148 -2.59 13.97 -5.25
CA ASP A 148 -3.70 14.83 -5.59
C ASP A 148 -4.88 14.68 -4.64
N ASN A 149 -5.44 15.85 -4.35
CA ASN A 149 -6.78 16.09 -3.81
C ASN A 149 -7.13 15.52 -2.42
N SER A 150 -6.19 14.90 -1.69
CA SER A 150 -6.41 14.47 -0.30
C SER A 150 -5.24 14.74 0.65
N LEU A 151 -5.55 15.44 1.76
CA LEU A 151 -4.67 15.57 2.93
C LEU A 151 -4.33 14.20 3.50
N GLU A 152 -5.35 13.34 3.71
CA GLU A 152 -5.16 12.02 4.30
C GLU A 152 -4.24 11.14 3.44
N ALA A 153 -4.40 11.17 2.11
CA ALA A 153 -3.55 10.42 1.19
C ALA A 153 -2.09 10.92 1.22
N THR A 154 -1.90 12.24 1.15
CA THR A 154 -0.56 12.86 1.20
C THR A 154 0.12 12.61 2.55
N LEU A 155 -0.61 12.76 3.66
CA LEU A 155 -0.17 12.43 5.02
C LEU A 155 0.22 10.95 5.11
N SER A 156 -0.61 10.03 4.60
CA SER A 156 -0.34 8.60 4.66
C SER A 156 0.90 8.19 3.84
N LYS A 157 1.06 8.73 2.62
CA LYS A 157 2.27 8.48 1.79
C LYS A 157 3.52 9.09 2.42
N THR A 158 3.40 10.26 3.05
CA THR A 158 4.50 10.95 3.75
C THR A 158 4.92 10.19 5.01
N LEU A 159 3.98 9.73 5.83
CA LEU A 159 4.25 8.86 7.00
C LEU A 159 4.84 7.50 6.60
N ALA A 160 4.48 6.97 5.43
CA ALA A 160 5.14 5.79 4.88
C ALA A 160 6.63 5.99 4.56
N VAL A 161 7.13 7.24 4.43
CA VAL A 161 8.58 7.51 4.30
C VAL A 161 9.30 7.31 5.63
N PHE A 162 8.70 7.68 6.75
CA PHE A 162 9.26 7.45 8.10
C PHE A 162 9.48 5.96 8.38
N SER A 163 8.70 5.07 7.75
CA SER A 163 8.95 3.62 7.82
C SER A 163 10.32 3.21 7.27
N ARG A 164 10.91 4.01 6.36
CA ARG A 164 12.17 3.75 5.65
C ARG A 164 13.38 4.45 6.25
N ILE A 165 13.18 5.32 7.25
CA ILE A 165 14.29 6.05 7.88
C ILE A 165 15.07 5.08 8.80
N THR A 166 16.32 4.83 8.44
CA THR A 166 17.26 3.86 9.05
C THR A 166 17.98 4.38 10.30
N LYS A 167 17.79 5.67 10.63
CA LYS A 167 18.53 6.43 11.64
C LYS A 167 17.54 7.10 12.61
N PRO A 168 17.97 7.52 13.81
CA PRO A 168 17.07 8.11 14.80
C PRO A 168 16.50 9.44 14.28
N TRP A 169 15.20 9.64 14.37
CA TRP A 169 14.51 10.85 13.88
C TRP A 169 13.56 11.43 14.94
N LEU A 170 13.20 12.70 14.78
CA LEU A 170 12.30 13.42 15.68
C LEU A 170 11.20 14.14 14.90
N MET A 171 9.97 13.96 15.36
CA MET A 171 8.78 14.67 14.89
C MET A 171 8.32 15.65 15.97
N VAL A 172 7.94 16.86 15.57
CA VAL A 172 7.31 17.86 16.44
C VAL A 172 5.93 18.20 15.87
N ILE A 173 4.95 18.35 16.76
CA ILE A 173 3.63 18.92 16.44
C ILE A 173 3.42 20.10 17.38
N ASP A 174 3.41 21.32 16.85
CA ASP A 174 3.37 22.56 17.65
C ASP A 174 1.96 23.15 17.69
N ASP A 175 1.52 23.62 18.86
CA ASP A 175 0.19 24.17 19.16
C ASP A 175 -1.00 23.22 18.87
N MET A 176 -0.97 21.99 19.39
CA MET A 176 -2.13 21.07 19.42
C MET A 176 -3.20 21.54 20.43
N ASP A 177 -3.94 22.58 20.06
CA ASP A 177 -4.84 23.32 20.97
C ASP A 177 -6.34 23.25 20.61
N GLU A 178 -6.72 22.66 19.48
CA GLU A 178 -8.14 22.48 19.12
C GLU A 178 -8.90 21.69 20.21
N SER A 179 -10.16 22.03 20.48
CA SER A 179 -10.99 21.33 21.48
C SER A 179 -11.32 19.89 21.08
N ASN A 180 -11.60 19.67 19.79
CA ASN A 180 -11.74 18.35 19.18
C ASN A 180 -10.58 18.15 18.20
N LEU A 181 -9.70 17.18 18.46
CA LEU A 181 -8.59 16.87 17.55
C LEU A 181 -9.10 16.22 16.26
N SER A 182 -8.61 16.68 15.11
CA SER A 182 -8.98 16.11 13.82
C SER A 182 -8.52 14.64 13.69
N GLN A 183 -9.18 13.87 12.82
CA GLN A 183 -8.73 12.50 12.50
C GLN A 183 -7.33 12.50 11.86
N ASN A 184 -6.93 13.57 11.17
CA ASN A 184 -5.58 13.69 10.61
C ASN A 184 -4.52 13.92 11.69
N LEU A 185 -4.80 14.73 12.72
CA LEU A 185 -3.94 14.89 13.90
C LEU A 185 -3.83 13.58 14.71
N LEU A 186 -4.96 12.88 14.93
CA LEU A 186 -4.94 11.57 15.60
C LEU A 186 -4.17 10.51 14.78
N LYS A 187 -4.25 10.54 13.44
CA LYS A 187 -3.46 9.68 12.55
C LYS A 187 -1.96 10.00 12.57
N LEU A 188 -1.59 11.26 12.81
CA LEU A 188 -0.21 11.69 13.04
C LEU A 188 0.31 11.18 14.40
N VAL A 189 -0.45 11.33 15.49
CA VAL A 189 -0.01 11.00 16.86
C VAL A 189 -0.11 9.50 17.20
N LEU A 190 -1.12 8.77 16.71
CA LEU A 190 -1.42 7.38 17.09
C LEU A 190 -1.50 6.40 15.90
N GLY A 191 -1.18 6.85 14.67
CA GLY A 191 -1.40 6.05 13.47
C GLY A 191 -0.59 4.75 13.41
N SER A 192 -1.20 3.70 12.83
CA SER A 192 -0.62 2.35 12.69
C SER A 192 0.70 2.27 11.90
N TRP A 193 1.11 3.36 11.25
CA TRP A 193 2.44 3.52 10.64
C TRP A 193 3.58 3.35 11.65
N GLN A 194 3.36 3.70 12.92
CA GLN A 194 4.38 3.64 13.98
C GLN A 194 4.90 2.22 14.25
N ALA A 195 4.05 1.19 14.11
CA ALA A 195 4.48 -0.21 14.25
C ALA A 195 5.50 -0.62 13.16
N ASN A 196 5.46 0.03 12.00
CA ASN A 196 6.21 -0.35 10.80
C ASN A 196 7.54 0.39 10.62
N VAL A 197 7.97 1.21 11.59
CA VAL A 197 9.24 1.95 11.46
C VAL A 197 10.48 1.05 11.55
N ALA A 198 11.51 1.38 10.76
CA ALA A 198 12.77 0.64 10.68
C ALA A 198 13.79 1.03 11.76
N CYS A 199 13.73 2.26 12.26
CA CYS A 199 14.54 2.79 13.36
C CYS A 199 13.65 3.48 14.39
N PHE A 200 14.16 3.68 15.61
CA PHE A 200 13.44 4.33 16.69
C PHE A 200 13.23 5.82 16.41
N GLY A 201 11.99 6.28 16.61
CA GLY A 201 11.58 7.66 16.37
C GLY A 201 10.98 8.29 17.62
N HIS A 202 11.20 9.59 17.80
CA HIS A 202 10.61 10.35 18.91
C HIS A 202 9.55 11.31 18.37
N LEU A 203 8.50 11.57 19.14
CA LEU A 203 7.45 12.55 18.82
C LEU A 203 7.21 13.46 20.02
N ILE A 204 7.29 14.78 19.81
CA ILE A 204 6.98 15.81 20.81
C ILE A 204 5.78 16.62 20.34
N ALA A 205 4.68 16.62 21.11
CA ALA A 205 3.58 17.56 20.92
C ALA A 205 3.72 18.77 21.88
N THR A 206 3.43 19.98 21.45
CA THR A 206 3.23 21.14 22.35
C THR A 206 1.76 21.52 22.41
N THR A 207 1.27 21.92 23.59
CA THR A 207 -0.16 22.21 23.80
C THR A 207 -0.43 23.08 25.03
N ARG A 208 -1.60 23.71 25.11
CA ARG A 208 -2.18 24.30 26.33
C ARG A 208 -3.03 23.33 27.14
N ARG A 209 -3.41 22.17 26.57
CA ARG A 209 -4.16 21.10 27.26
C ARG A 209 -3.39 20.56 28.47
N THR A 210 -4.12 20.19 29.51
CA THR A 210 -3.63 19.46 30.69
C THR A 210 -3.28 18.01 30.36
N SER A 211 -2.66 17.27 31.30
CA SER A 211 -2.45 15.82 31.18
C SER A 211 -3.77 15.06 31.00
N GLN A 212 -4.80 15.44 31.75
CA GLN A 212 -6.12 14.80 31.72
C GLN A 212 -6.84 15.05 30.39
N GLU A 213 -6.88 16.29 29.89
CA GLU A 213 -7.45 16.61 28.57
C GLU A 213 -6.69 15.96 27.40
N LEU A 214 -5.44 15.53 27.60
CA LEU A 214 -4.70 14.73 26.62
C LEU A 214 -5.05 13.25 26.71
N GLU A 215 -5.17 12.69 27.91
CA GLU A 215 -5.55 11.28 28.12
C GLU A 215 -7.00 10.99 27.66
N GLU A 216 -7.92 11.93 27.86
CA GLU A 216 -9.30 11.85 27.34
C GLU A 216 -9.37 11.91 25.81
N ALA A 217 -8.53 12.73 25.16
CA ALA A 217 -8.59 12.96 23.71
C ALA A 217 -7.67 12.04 22.88
N ILE A 218 -6.67 11.41 23.50
CA ILE A 218 -5.64 10.60 22.85
C ILE A 218 -5.61 9.24 23.55
N LEU A 219 -6.50 8.34 23.11
CA LEU A 219 -6.72 7.03 23.73
C LEU A 219 -5.41 6.24 23.95
N GLY A 220 -5.06 6.00 25.21
CA GLY A 220 -3.83 5.27 25.59
C GLY A 220 -2.58 6.14 25.77
N PHE A 221 -2.70 7.47 25.64
CA PHE A 221 -1.69 8.39 26.16
C PHE A 221 -1.58 8.24 27.69
N LYS A 222 -0.37 8.45 28.24
CA LYS A 222 -0.06 8.21 29.66
C LYS A 222 0.35 9.54 30.28
N GLU A 223 -0.20 9.91 31.43
CA GLU A 223 0.20 11.14 32.15
C GLU A 223 1.74 11.24 32.35
N SER A 224 2.42 10.12 32.60
CA SER A 224 3.89 10.04 32.74
C SER A 224 4.70 10.36 31.46
N ARG A 225 4.03 10.59 30.32
CA ARG A 225 4.61 11.11 29.07
C ARG A 225 4.26 12.59 28.82
N CYS A 226 3.61 13.26 29.77
CA CYS A 226 3.32 14.70 29.73
C CYS A 226 4.30 15.48 30.62
N LEU A 227 4.92 16.52 30.07
CA LEU A 227 5.78 17.46 30.78
C LEU A 227 5.07 18.81 30.91
N THR A 228 4.46 19.06 32.06
CA THR A 228 3.83 20.34 32.37
C THR A 228 4.88 21.41 32.65
N LEU A 229 4.97 22.42 31.78
CA LEU A 229 5.79 23.61 32.03
C LEU A 229 5.00 24.64 32.84
N GLU A 230 5.40 24.80 34.10
CA GLU A 230 5.00 25.91 34.96
C GLU A 230 5.68 27.23 34.54
N CYS A 231 5.47 28.32 35.28
CA CYS A 231 6.32 29.52 35.17
C CYS A 231 7.77 29.22 35.59
N PHE A 232 8.68 30.19 35.48
CA PHE A 232 10.01 30.03 36.07
C PHE A 232 9.92 29.98 37.61
N SER A 233 10.82 29.24 38.26
CA SER A 233 11.09 29.48 39.69
C SER A 233 11.87 30.79 39.89
N LEU A 234 11.88 31.31 41.12
CA LEU A 234 12.62 32.53 41.46
C LEU A 234 14.12 32.45 41.10
N LYS A 235 14.73 31.26 41.20
CA LYS A 235 16.14 31.03 40.85
C LYS A 235 16.37 31.11 39.34
N GLU A 236 15.47 30.52 38.55
CA GLU A 236 15.52 30.59 37.09
C GLU A 236 15.26 32.01 36.60
N ALA A 237 14.31 32.72 37.21
CA ALA A 237 14.01 34.11 36.90
C ALA A 237 15.21 35.03 37.20
N LYS A 238 15.88 34.89 38.35
CA LYS A 238 17.14 35.60 38.65
C LYS A 238 18.20 35.33 37.59
N LYS A 239 18.49 34.05 37.31
CA LYS A 239 19.45 33.61 36.27
C LYS A 239 19.12 34.19 34.88
N PHE A 240 17.84 34.26 34.51
CA PHE A 240 17.36 34.83 33.27
C PHE A 240 17.53 36.35 33.21
N VAL A 241 17.07 37.07 34.24
CA VAL A 241 17.13 38.54 34.32
C VAL A 241 18.58 39.04 34.25
N PHE A 242 19.48 38.47 35.06
CA PHE A 242 20.89 38.86 35.06
C PHE A 242 21.57 38.57 33.72
N LYS A 243 21.35 37.38 33.13
CA LYS A 243 21.87 37.00 31.81
C LYS A 243 21.35 37.91 30.68
N ARG A 244 20.05 38.26 30.70
CA ARG A 244 19.40 39.08 29.67
C ARG A 244 19.85 40.53 29.72
N ILE A 245 19.89 41.12 30.92
CA ILE A 245 20.34 42.52 31.13
C ILE A 245 21.86 42.62 30.94
N GLY A 246 22.63 41.64 31.43
CA GLY A 246 24.11 41.62 31.35
C GLY A 246 24.79 42.10 32.64
N ILE A 247 24.21 41.76 33.80
CA ILE A 247 24.77 42.07 35.13
C ILE A 247 25.77 40.97 35.52
N VAL A 248 26.91 41.35 36.09
CA VAL A 248 28.05 40.46 36.38
C VAL A 248 28.57 40.65 37.82
N GLY A 249 27.64 40.76 38.79
CA GLY A 249 27.91 40.94 40.22
C GLY A 249 27.15 39.91 41.06
N ASP A 250 27.44 39.86 42.38
CA ASP A 250 26.97 38.80 43.30
C ASP A 250 25.46 38.47 43.16
N GLU A 251 25.17 37.28 42.61
CA GLU A 251 23.90 36.94 41.96
C GLU A 251 22.72 36.66 42.91
N VAL A 252 22.85 36.93 44.21
CA VAL A 252 21.99 36.31 45.24
C VAL A 252 20.88 37.23 45.77
N GLU A 253 21.17 38.48 46.12
CA GLU A 253 20.32 39.30 47.01
C GLU A 253 19.67 40.56 46.41
N ASP A 254 19.63 40.74 45.08
CA ASP A 254 18.89 41.88 44.50
C ASP A 254 17.36 41.72 44.66
N LYS A 255 16.85 42.36 45.72
CA LYS A 255 15.42 42.46 46.08
C LYS A 255 14.55 43.05 44.97
N ASN A 256 15.11 43.82 44.04
CA ASN A 256 14.36 44.33 42.89
C ASN A 256 14.01 43.19 41.92
N VAL A 257 14.88 42.18 41.76
CA VAL A 257 14.58 41.00 40.93
C VAL A 257 13.56 40.09 41.61
N ASP A 258 13.61 39.97 42.95
CA ASP A 258 12.58 39.29 43.73
C ASP A 258 11.20 39.97 43.58
N LEU A 259 11.16 41.31 43.59
CA LEU A 259 9.92 42.07 43.36
C LEU A 259 9.44 41.97 41.91
N LEU A 260 10.35 42.02 40.91
CA LEU A 260 10.00 41.82 39.49
C LEU A 260 9.40 40.45 39.25
N PHE A 261 9.96 39.41 39.87
CA PHE A 261 9.42 38.05 39.84
C PHE A 261 7.98 38.00 40.37
N GLN A 262 7.74 38.57 41.56
CA GLN A 262 6.40 38.64 42.17
C GLN A 262 5.39 39.41 41.30
N LYS A 263 5.81 40.54 40.71
CA LYS A 263 4.96 41.41 39.86
C LYS A 263 4.63 40.78 38.51
N LEU A 264 5.50 39.91 37.97
CA LEU A 264 5.34 39.26 36.66
C LEU A 264 4.91 37.77 36.71
N GLY A 265 4.74 37.20 37.91
CA GLY A 265 4.31 35.80 38.09
C GLY A 265 5.31 34.77 37.54
N GLY A 266 6.59 35.13 37.40
CA GLY A 266 7.62 34.26 36.82
C GLY A 266 7.45 33.92 35.33
N LEU A 267 6.54 34.58 34.59
CA LEU A 267 6.28 34.24 33.19
C LEU A 267 7.48 34.58 32.27
N PRO A 268 8.07 33.62 31.54
CA PRO A 268 9.23 33.87 30.69
C PRO A 268 9.03 34.96 29.63
N LEU A 269 7.85 35.03 28.99
CA LEU A 269 7.54 36.05 27.99
C LEU A 269 7.54 37.48 28.58
N ALA A 270 6.89 37.67 29.74
CA ALA A 270 6.83 38.98 30.39
C ALA A 270 8.21 39.39 30.92
N LEU A 271 9.01 38.44 31.42
CA LEU A 271 10.38 38.68 31.86
C LEU A 271 11.29 39.08 30.68
N GLU A 272 11.18 38.45 29.51
CA GLU A 272 11.92 38.87 28.31
C GLU A 272 11.54 40.29 27.90
N GLN A 273 10.26 40.63 27.85
CA GLN A 273 9.78 41.98 27.47
C GLN A 273 10.20 43.07 28.47
N ALA A 274 10.18 42.77 29.76
CA ALA A 274 10.68 43.68 30.80
C ALA A 274 12.20 43.86 30.73
N CYS A 275 12.97 42.78 30.59
CA CYS A 275 14.43 42.85 30.50
C CYS A 275 14.92 43.46 29.17
N ALA A 276 14.13 43.33 28.09
CA ALA A 276 14.35 44.04 26.83
C ALA A 276 14.23 45.56 27.04
N TYR A 277 13.13 46.04 27.63
CA TYR A 277 12.90 47.44 27.96
C TYR A 277 14.02 48.03 28.86
N ILE A 278 14.32 47.34 29.97
CA ILE A 278 15.35 47.75 30.93
C ILE A 278 16.70 47.93 30.22
N LYS A 279 17.10 46.96 29.38
CA LYS A 279 18.37 47.00 28.66
C LYS A 279 18.42 48.03 27.54
N TYR A 280 17.32 48.21 26.80
CA TYR A 280 17.25 49.16 25.70
C TYR A 280 17.31 50.62 26.18
N LEU A 281 16.68 50.92 27.33
CA LEU A 281 16.65 52.27 27.91
C LEU A 281 17.77 52.54 28.93
N GLY A 282 18.53 51.51 29.33
CA GLY A 282 19.56 51.62 30.36
C GLY A 282 19.03 52.02 31.73
N CYS A 283 17.74 51.83 32.01
CA CYS A 283 17.13 52.21 33.28
C CYS A 283 17.40 51.16 34.37
N THR A 284 17.23 51.53 35.64
CA THR A 284 17.39 50.58 36.76
C THR A 284 16.16 49.68 36.90
N LEU A 285 16.36 48.48 37.46
CA LEU A 285 15.29 47.56 37.85
C LEU A 285 14.24 48.26 38.75
N SER A 286 14.68 49.09 39.70
CA SER A 286 13.79 49.90 40.56
C SER A 286 12.93 50.90 39.76
N ALA A 287 13.53 51.65 38.82
CA ALA A 287 12.79 52.61 38.00
C ALA A 287 11.76 51.92 37.08
N TYR A 288 12.06 50.70 36.61
CA TYR A 288 11.08 49.89 35.88
C TYR A 288 9.91 49.45 36.76
N LEU A 289 10.19 49.00 37.98
CA LEU A 289 9.15 48.55 38.93
C LEU A 289 8.19 49.67 39.32
N ASP A 290 8.70 50.87 39.57
CA ASP A 290 7.90 52.08 39.81
C ASP A 290 6.94 52.39 38.66
N LEU A 291 7.39 52.23 37.41
CA LEU A 291 6.57 52.44 36.21
C LEU A 291 5.53 51.32 36.04
N TYR A 292 5.93 50.07 36.25
CA TYR A 292 5.06 48.90 36.18
C TYR A 292 3.94 48.96 37.23
N GLU A 293 4.24 49.33 38.47
CA GLU A 293 3.23 49.47 39.52
C GLU A 293 2.19 50.53 39.16
N LYS A 294 2.64 51.74 38.75
CA LYS A 294 1.76 52.82 38.29
C LYS A 294 0.88 52.39 37.12
N GLN A 295 1.42 51.64 36.15
CA GLN A 295 0.67 51.19 34.97
C GLN A 295 -0.31 50.05 35.29
N SER A 296 0.09 49.10 36.16
CA SER A 296 -0.75 47.97 36.57
C SER A 296 -2.00 48.44 37.35
N LEU A 297 -1.85 49.42 38.25
CA LEU A 297 -2.96 50.03 38.99
C LEU A 297 -3.94 50.77 38.05
N GLN A 298 -3.44 51.47 37.03
CA GLN A 298 -4.29 52.11 36.01
C GLN A 298 -5.08 51.10 35.16
N LEU A 299 -4.53 49.91 34.92
CA LEU A 299 -5.22 48.83 34.20
C LEU A 299 -6.29 48.16 35.07
N LEU A 300 -5.96 47.84 36.33
CA LEU A 300 -6.89 47.25 37.29
C LEU A 300 -8.12 48.14 37.52
N ASN A 301 -7.94 49.46 37.58
CA ASN A 301 -9.03 50.42 37.75
C ASN A 301 -9.95 50.60 36.51
N LYS A 302 -9.66 49.96 35.36
CA LYS A 302 -10.34 50.25 34.08
C LYS A 302 -11.29 49.18 33.53
N LYS A 303 -11.40 47.98 34.10
CA LYS A 303 -12.40 46.96 33.66
C LYS A 303 -12.96 46.11 34.81
N LYS A 304 -14.29 45.91 34.80
CA LYS A 304 -14.91 44.68 35.35
C LYS A 304 -14.72 43.54 34.35
N ALA A 305 -14.58 42.31 34.83
CA ALA A 305 -14.21 41.16 34.00
C ALA A 305 -15.38 40.64 33.14
N THR A 306 -15.11 40.42 31.85
CA THR A 306 -16.01 39.74 30.89
C THR A 306 -15.18 38.91 29.90
N SER A 307 -14.72 37.73 30.35
CA SER A 307 -14.19 36.66 29.49
C SER A 307 -14.34 35.31 30.19
N PRO A 308 -14.72 34.21 29.51
CA PRO A 308 -14.83 32.88 30.13
C PRO A 308 -13.48 32.32 30.59
N TYR A 309 -12.39 32.68 29.90
CA TYR A 309 -11.03 32.31 30.28
C TYR A 309 -10.47 33.40 31.21
N GLY A 310 -10.40 33.07 32.50
CA GLY A 310 -10.20 34.03 33.58
C GLY A 310 -8.99 34.96 33.43
N THR A 311 -9.11 36.15 34.02
CA THR A 311 -8.03 37.14 34.14
C THR A 311 -6.96 36.66 35.12
N SER A 312 -6.08 35.77 34.66
CA SER A 312 -4.93 35.29 35.41
C SER A 312 -3.85 36.37 35.53
N GLN A 313 -3.00 36.27 36.55
CA GLN A 313 -2.00 37.28 36.88
C GLN A 313 -0.95 37.43 35.75
N GLU A 314 -0.68 36.36 35.02
CA GLU A 314 0.27 36.29 33.90
C GLU A 314 -0.26 37.06 32.69
N ARG A 315 -1.57 36.99 32.40
CA ARG A 315 -2.18 37.79 31.32
C ARG A 315 -2.12 39.28 31.65
N LEU A 316 -2.33 39.66 32.91
CA LEU A 316 -2.14 41.04 33.36
C LEU A 316 -0.67 41.49 33.28
N ALA A 317 0.28 40.60 33.57
CA ALA A 317 1.71 40.88 33.47
C ALA A 317 2.17 41.13 32.04
N VAL A 318 1.78 40.27 31.07
CA VAL A 318 2.06 40.51 29.65
C VAL A 318 1.37 41.79 29.15
N ARG A 319 0.12 42.03 29.54
CA ARG A 319 -0.59 43.27 29.19
C ARG A 319 0.13 44.53 29.69
N THR A 320 0.66 44.49 30.92
CA THR A 320 1.31 45.65 31.55
C THR A 320 2.72 45.86 31.00
N THR A 321 3.51 44.81 30.82
CA THR A 321 4.84 44.88 30.18
C THR A 321 4.75 45.33 28.72
N TRP A 322 3.84 44.75 27.93
CA TRP A 322 3.55 45.22 26.57
C TRP A 322 3.16 46.70 26.55
N LEU A 323 2.24 47.13 27.42
CA LEU A 323 1.75 48.52 27.42
C LEU A 323 2.84 49.52 27.83
N LEU A 324 3.79 49.16 28.70
CA LEU A 324 4.97 49.99 28.98
C LEU A 324 5.88 50.11 27.75
N ASN A 325 6.17 49.00 27.08
CA ASN A 325 7.02 48.98 25.88
C ASN A 325 6.35 49.81 24.77
N PHE A 326 5.04 49.65 24.56
CA PHE A 326 4.22 50.40 23.61
C PHE A 326 4.13 51.90 23.95
N GLU A 327 3.93 52.25 25.23
CA GLU A 327 3.96 53.65 25.73
C GLU A 327 5.33 54.33 25.55
N HIS A 328 6.42 53.57 25.52
CA HIS A 328 7.74 54.14 25.21
C HIS A 328 7.96 54.23 23.70
N ILE A 329 7.65 53.18 22.93
CA ILE A 329 7.73 53.22 21.46
C ILE A 329 6.94 54.43 20.94
N ARG A 330 5.71 54.67 21.43
CA ARG A 330 4.86 55.84 21.12
C ARG A 330 5.55 57.20 21.28
N LYS A 331 6.58 57.31 22.13
CA LYS A 331 7.31 58.55 22.44
C LYS A 331 8.65 58.67 21.68
N ASN A 332 9.02 57.66 20.91
CA ASN A 332 10.16 57.72 19.99
C ASN A 332 9.76 58.48 18.71
N GLU A 333 10.73 59.17 18.08
CA GLU A 333 10.52 59.96 16.85
C GLU A 333 9.96 59.13 15.68
N HIS A 334 10.33 57.84 15.58
CA HIS A 334 9.82 56.91 14.56
C HIS A 334 8.78 55.93 15.16
N GLY A 335 8.30 56.26 16.38
CA GLY A 335 7.47 55.42 17.23
C GLY A 335 6.08 55.11 16.68
N MET A 336 5.37 56.16 16.24
CA MET A 336 4.02 56.02 15.68
C MET A 336 4.01 55.16 14.40
N ILE A 337 5.10 55.22 13.63
CA ILE A 337 5.29 54.45 12.39
C ILE A 337 5.41 52.96 12.71
N ALA A 338 6.23 52.60 13.71
CA ALA A 338 6.32 51.23 14.20
C ALA A 338 4.98 50.74 14.80
N ILE A 339 4.25 51.60 15.52
CA ILE A 339 2.92 51.27 16.08
C ILE A 339 1.90 50.94 14.99
N ARG A 340 1.85 51.69 13.89
CA ARG A 340 0.92 51.42 12.78
C ARG A 340 1.15 50.01 12.20
N PHE A 341 2.41 49.61 12.01
CA PHE A 341 2.77 48.26 11.60
C PHE A 341 2.45 47.18 12.65
N ILE A 342 2.68 47.44 13.95
CA ILE A 342 2.28 46.53 15.05
C ILE A 342 0.78 46.27 15.03
N ASN A 343 -0.03 47.31 14.84
CA ASN A 343 -1.48 47.21 14.85
C ASN A 343 -1.99 46.39 13.63
N ALA A 344 -1.47 46.66 12.44
CA ALA A 344 -1.80 45.89 11.23
C ALA A 344 -1.41 44.40 11.35
N THR A 345 -0.19 44.11 11.81
CA THR A 345 0.29 42.73 11.98
C THR A 345 -0.39 41.96 13.11
N ALA A 346 -1.18 42.62 13.97
CA ALA A 346 -2.03 41.94 14.95
C ALA A 346 -3.21 41.16 14.31
N PHE A 347 -3.51 41.39 13.03
CA PHE A 347 -4.56 40.69 12.27
C PHE A 347 -4.01 39.71 11.21
N MET A 348 -2.68 39.53 11.17
CA MET A 348 -1.98 38.58 10.31
C MET A 348 -1.58 37.32 11.07
N ASN A 349 -1.25 36.23 10.34
CA ASN A 349 -0.68 35.03 10.97
C ASN A 349 0.58 35.39 11.81
N PRO A 350 0.68 34.96 13.08
CA PRO A 350 1.78 35.32 13.98
C PRO A 350 3.18 34.92 13.47
N ASN A 351 3.27 33.90 12.62
CA ASN A 351 4.52 33.33 12.14
C ASN A 351 4.84 33.74 10.70
N GLU A 352 6.13 33.71 10.37
CA GLU A 352 6.70 33.93 9.03
C GLU A 352 6.45 35.31 8.39
N ILE A 353 5.92 36.29 9.13
CA ILE A 353 5.70 37.69 8.71
C ILE A 353 6.96 38.21 8.00
N GLN A 354 6.85 38.48 6.69
CA GLN A 354 8.01 38.83 5.87
C GLN A 354 8.45 40.27 6.18
N LYS A 355 9.76 40.53 6.26
CA LYS A 355 10.30 41.90 6.45
C LYS A 355 9.86 42.87 5.33
N GLU A 356 9.57 42.32 4.16
CA GLU A 356 9.02 43.00 2.97
C GLU A 356 7.61 43.58 3.19
N LEU A 357 6.92 43.22 4.28
CA LEU A 357 5.64 43.83 4.69
C LEU A 357 5.80 45.19 5.37
N ILE A 358 7.03 45.60 5.75
CA ILE A 358 7.30 46.97 6.21
C ILE A 358 7.44 47.84 4.94
N ASN A 359 6.30 48.24 4.38
CA ASN A 359 6.19 48.91 3.08
C ASN A 359 5.07 49.97 3.10
N VAL A 360 4.87 50.73 2.02
CA VAL A 360 3.90 51.86 1.98
C VAL A 360 2.42 51.44 1.82
N GLY A 361 2.15 50.16 1.58
CA GLY A 361 0.84 49.63 1.20
C GLY A 361 0.42 49.94 -0.25
N GLU A 362 -0.50 49.14 -0.78
CA GLU A 362 -1.20 49.40 -2.05
C GLU A 362 -2.72 49.16 -1.89
N PRO A 363 -3.58 50.16 -2.11
CA PRO A 363 -3.26 51.59 -2.21
C PRO A 363 -2.41 52.08 -1.02
N ARG A 364 -1.67 53.17 -1.22
CA ARG A 364 -0.84 53.74 -0.14
C ARG A 364 -1.67 53.98 1.12
N ILE A 365 -1.09 53.64 2.25
CA ILE A 365 -1.68 53.89 3.57
C ILE A 365 -1.92 55.39 3.76
N ASP A 366 -3.04 55.74 4.39
CA ASP A 366 -3.51 57.13 4.61
C ASP A 366 -2.71 57.90 5.69
N ASP A 367 -1.41 57.61 5.79
CA ASP A 367 -0.42 58.29 6.61
C ASP A 367 0.82 58.56 5.77
N LYS A 368 1.00 59.83 5.38
CA LYS A 368 2.15 60.26 4.59
C LYS A 368 3.47 60.16 5.36
N ALA A 369 3.47 60.40 6.67
CA ALA A 369 4.69 60.32 7.48
C ALA A 369 5.17 58.86 7.62
N TYR A 370 4.23 57.92 7.77
CA TYR A 370 4.50 56.49 7.63
C TYR A 370 5.10 56.17 6.26
N CYS A 371 4.41 56.55 5.17
CA CYS A 371 4.82 56.22 3.81
C CYS A 371 6.19 56.79 3.42
N ASP A 372 6.45 58.07 3.68
CA ASP A 372 7.70 58.74 3.30
C ASP A 372 8.91 58.14 4.05
N HIS A 373 8.72 57.70 5.30
CA HIS A 373 9.77 57.06 6.11
C HIS A 373 10.07 55.62 5.66
N VAL A 374 9.06 54.76 5.53
CA VAL A 374 9.27 53.34 5.12
C VAL A 374 9.63 53.18 3.65
N SER A 375 9.42 54.23 2.82
CA SER A 375 10.00 54.32 1.46
C SER A 375 11.54 54.32 1.47
N SER A 376 12.17 54.64 2.61
CA SER A 376 13.63 54.58 2.75
C SER A 376 14.10 53.23 3.32
N PRO A 377 15.19 52.63 2.80
CA PRO A 377 15.77 51.42 3.38
C PRO A 377 16.28 51.60 4.82
N LEU A 378 16.54 52.84 5.25
CA LEU A 378 16.94 53.15 6.63
C LEU A 378 15.72 53.12 7.56
N GLY A 379 14.62 53.79 7.21
CA GLY A 379 13.41 53.83 8.02
C GLY A 379 12.76 52.45 8.22
N SER A 380 12.76 51.59 7.18
CA SER A 380 12.28 50.21 7.35
C SER A 380 13.18 49.35 8.28
N LEU A 381 14.49 49.61 8.31
CA LEU A 381 15.42 49.01 9.28
C LEU A 381 15.27 49.59 10.69
N GLU A 382 14.93 50.88 10.82
CA GLU A 382 14.68 51.54 12.11
C GLU A 382 13.37 51.04 12.75
N VAL A 383 12.31 50.91 11.97
CA VAL A 383 11.07 50.22 12.38
C VAL A 383 11.39 48.78 12.80
N LEU A 384 12.05 47.98 11.94
CA LEU A 384 12.43 46.61 12.27
C LEU A 384 13.20 46.52 13.61
N LYS A 385 14.17 47.41 13.81
CA LYS A 385 15.00 47.47 15.02
C LYS A 385 14.14 47.75 16.26
N LEU A 386 13.24 48.74 16.22
CA LEU A 386 12.32 49.05 17.33
C LEU A 386 11.44 47.83 17.70
N LEU A 387 10.99 47.06 16.72
CA LEU A 387 10.17 45.85 16.95
C LEU A 387 10.97 44.71 17.62
N THR A 388 12.25 44.55 17.27
CA THR A 388 13.10 43.47 17.79
C THR A 388 13.80 43.80 19.10
N ASP A 389 14.26 45.04 19.29
CA ASP A 389 15.04 45.44 20.48
C ASP A 389 14.20 45.37 21.77
N PHE A 390 12.91 45.74 21.70
CA PHE A 390 11.92 45.57 22.77
C PHE A 390 11.36 44.13 22.88
N SER A 391 11.83 43.21 22.03
CA SER A 391 11.40 41.79 21.99
C SER A 391 9.88 41.61 21.85
N LEU A 392 9.25 42.49 21.07
CA LEU A 392 7.87 42.35 20.61
C LEU A 392 7.80 41.37 19.43
N PHE A 393 8.79 41.43 18.53
CA PHE A 393 9.00 40.52 17.41
C PHE A 393 10.31 39.75 17.58
N LYS A 394 10.34 38.49 17.15
CA LYS A 394 11.53 37.63 17.09
C LYS A 394 11.85 37.33 15.62
N GLU A 395 13.12 37.48 15.21
CA GLU A 395 13.56 36.99 13.89
C GLU A 395 13.52 35.46 13.81
N THR A 396 12.94 34.92 12.75
CA THR A 396 12.86 33.46 12.53
C THR A 396 13.87 33.01 11.48
N HIS A 397 13.79 33.56 10.26
CA HIS A 397 14.83 33.43 9.22
C HIS A 397 15.39 34.82 8.87
N ASN A 398 16.30 34.92 7.91
CA ASN A 398 16.99 36.19 7.65
C ASN A 398 16.05 37.26 7.04
N SER A 399 14.96 36.82 6.40
CA SER A 399 13.94 37.63 5.73
C SER A 399 12.58 37.69 6.46
N SER A 400 12.43 37.04 7.62
CA SER A 400 11.13 36.87 8.28
C SER A 400 11.16 37.00 9.81
N LEU A 401 10.00 37.39 10.35
CA LEU A 401 9.73 37.65 11.75
C LEU A 401 8.67 36.67 12.28
N ALA A 402 8.47 36.68 13.59
CA ALA A 402 7.27 36.19 14.25
C ALA A 402 6.91 37.11 15.44
N VAL A 403 5.62 37.25 15.69
CA VAL A 403 5.05 37.90 16.88
C VAL A 403 4.39 36.83 17.74
N HIS A 404 4.54 36.91 19.06
CA HIS A 404 3.91 35.93 19.95
C HIS A 404 2.40 36.16 20.00
N ARG A 405 1.57 35.12 19.80
CA ARG A 405 0.10 35.22 19.73
C ARG A 405 -0.52 36.08 20.84
N LEU A 406 -0.12 35.84 22.11
CA LEU A 406 -0.60 36.62 23.26
C LEU A 406 -0.33 38.14 23.17
N VAL A 407 0.66 38.57 22.38
CA VAL A 407 0.90 39.99 22.07
C VAL A 407 -0.12 40.51 21.06
N GLN A 408 -0.42 39.75 20.00
CA GLN A 408 -1.53 40.07 19.08
C GLN A 408 -2.86 40.13 19.83
N ASP A 409 -3.17 39.13 20.67
CA ASP A 409 -4.37 39.09 21.51
C ASP A 409 -4.50 40.37 22.37
N VAL A 410 -3.39 40.82 22.97
CA VAL A 410 -3.34 42.05 23.80
C VAL A 410 -3.51 43.33 22.96
N ILE A 411 -2.95 43.40 21.75
CA ILE A 411 -3.15 44.51 20.82
C ILE A 411 -4.62 44.57 20.39
N GLN A 412 -5.19 43.44 19.96
CA GLN A 412 -6.61 43.33 19.61
C GLN A 412 -7.54 43.62 20.80
N GLU A 413 -7.13 43.35 22.04
CA GLU A 413 -7.87 43.74 23.26
C GLU A 413 -7.73 45.23 23.64
N HIS A 414 -6.81 45.97 23.02
CA HIS A 414 -6.55 47.40 23.28
C HIS A 414 -7.19 48.34 22.25
N LEU A 415 -7.19 47.94 20.96
CA LEU A 415 -7.75 48.73 19.86
C LEU A 415 -9.28 48.89 19.99
N LYS A 416 -9.78 50.12 19.80
CA LYS A 416 -11.22 50.43 19.63
C LYS A 416 -11.77 49.84 18.32
N PRO A 417 -13.09 49.67 18.14
CA PRO A 417 -13.66 49.10 16.91
C PRO A 417 -13.20 49.81 15.63
N GLU A 418 -13.06 51.13 15.68
CA GLU A 418 -12.65 51.98 14.55
C GLU A 418 -11.16 51.77 14.24
N GLU A 419 -10.32 51.73 15.27
CA GLU A 419 -8.88 51.46 15.18
C GLU A 419 -8.60 50.04 14.67
N LYS A 420 -9.49 49.07 14.95
CA LYS A 420 -9.42 47.71 14.38
C LYS A 420 -9.70 47.71 12.88
N VAL A 421 -10.69 48.48 12.43
CA VAL A 421 -11.00 48.63 11.00
C VAL A 421 -9.80 49.21 10.27
N GLU A 422 -9.25 50.33 10.75
CA GLU A 422 -8.06 50.96 10.15
C GLU A 422 -6.87 49.98 10.10
N SER A 423 -6.66 49.21 11.18
CA SER A 423 -5.60 48.18 11.24
C SER A 423 -5.81 47.01 10.26
N ILE A 424 -7.05 46.58 10.04
CA ILE A 424 -7.39 45.52 9.07
C ILE A 424 -7.20 46.03 7.64
N VAL A 425 -7.54 47.30 7.37
CA VAL A 425 -7.31 47.95 6.07
C VAL A 425 -5.83 48.14 5.80
N ASP A 426 -5.06 48.65 6.76
CA ASP A 426 -3.59 48.73 6.66
C ASP A 426 -2.99 47.33 6.40
N ALA A 427 -3.43 46.30 7.13
CA ALA A 427 -2.97 44.93 6.93
C ALA A 427 -3.26 44.42 5.51
N ALA A 428 -4.43 44.74 4.95
CA ALA A 428 -4.77 44.42 3.58
C ALA A 428 -3.88 45.17 2.58
N ARG A 429 -3.63 46.47 2.78
CA ARG A 429 -2.79 47.31 1.91
C ARG A 429 -1.31 46.88 1.92
N LEU A 430 -0.73 46.65 3.09
CA LEU A 430 0.66 46.14 3.23
C LEU A 430 0.85 44.82 2.49
N LEU A 431 -0.15 43.93 2.58
CA LEU A 431 -0.16 42.64 1.90
C LEU A 431 -0.45 42.78 0.40
N GLY A 432 -1.24 43.78 -0.02
CA GLY A 432 -1.52 44.13 -1.41
C GLY A 432 -0.27 44.55 -2.18
N LEU A 433 0.55 45.43 -1.60
CA LEU A 433 1.85 45.79 -2.19
C LEU A 433 2.84 44.61 -2.20
N ALA A 434 2.76 43.71 -1.21
CA ALA A 434 3.51 42.45 -1.22
C ALA A 434 3.08 41.54 -2.38
N PHE A 435 1.78 41.43 -2.64
CA PHE A 435 1.25 40.69 -3.79
C PHE A 435 1.55 41.38 -5.14
N LEU A 436 1.69 42.70 -5.25
CA LEU A 436 2.21 43.30 -6.50
C LEU A 436 3.63 42.82 -6.83
N ASN A 437 4.48 42.68 -5.81
CA ASN A 437 5.85 42.17 -5.97
C ASN A 437 5.91 40.62 -6.10
N CYS A 438 4.81 39.93 -5.79
CA CYS A 438 4.69 38.49 -5.80
C CYS A 438 3.28 38.08 -6.27
N PRO A 439 2.95 38.33 -7.56
CA PRO A 439 1.57 38.31 -8.03
C PRO A 439 0.96 36.92 -8.02
N SER A 440 -0.38 36.91 -8.05
CA SER A 440 -1.18 35.69 -8.01
C SER A 440 -0.79 34.75 -9.18
N PRO A 441 -0.82 33.41 -8.97
CA PRO A 441 -0.28 32.42 -9.88
C PRO A 441 -0.59 32.56 -11.37
N ASP A 442 -1.78 33.06 -11.71
CA ASP A 442 -2.25 33.30 -13.06
C ASP A 442 -1.47 34.39 -13.79
N VAL A 443 -1.20 35.53 -13.15
CA VAL A 443 -0.42 36.62 -13.75
C VAL A 443 1.00 36.15 -14.08
N LEU A 444 1.55 35.22 -13.29
CA LEU A 444 2.84 34.57 -13.59
C LEU A 444 2.73 33.58 -14.77
N LEU A 445 1.60 32.88 -14.91
CA LEU A 445 1.37 31.87 -15.94
C LEU A 445 0.96 32.46 -17.29
N GLU A 446 0.11 33.49 -17.35
CA GLU A 446 -0.27 34.16 -18.60
C GLU A 446 0.94 34.82 -19.27
N ASN A 447 1.76 35.54 -18.49
CA ASN A 447 3.00 36.13 -19.02
C ASN A 447 3.96 35.06 -19.57
N GLN A 448 4.11 33.92 -18.89
CA GLN A 448 4.99 32.84 -19.37
C GLN A 448 4.39 32.03 -20.53
N VAL A 449 3.06 31.87 -20.62
CA VAL A 449 2.42 31.26 -21.80
C VAL A 449 2.55 32.16 -23.02
N ASN A 450 2.55 33.49 -22.83
CA ASN A 450 2.77 34.45 -23.91
C ASN A 450 4.25 34.59 -24.33
N GLU A 451 5.22 34.52 -23.40
CA GLU A 451 6.65 34.53 -23.72
C GLU A 451 7.18 33.17 -24.21
N HIS A 452 6.56 32.06 -23.81
CA HIS A 452 6.96 30.69 -24.16
C HIS A 452 5.81 29.91 -24.79
N ALA A 453 5.30 30.42 -25.90
CA ALA A 453 4.28 29.79 -26.74
C ALA A 453 4.72 28.48 -27.44
N ASP A 454 5.88 27.91 -27.09
CA ASP A 454 6.41 26.68 -27.68
C ASP A 454 7.14 25.80 -26.64
N ARG A 455 6.93 24.48 -26.77
CA ARG A 455 7.55 23.35 -26.05
C ARG A 455 7.15 23.06 -24.60
N SER A 456 7.11 21.75 -24.32
CA SER A 456 6.74 21.14 -23.04
C SER A 456 7.87 21.16 -21.99
N SER A 457 8.39 22.34 -21.66
CA SER A 457 9.54 22.51 -20.74
C SER A 457 9.35 23.61 -19.68
N LEU A 458 8.13 23.77 -19.16
CA LEU A 458 7.83 24.66 -18.03
C LEU A 458 8.11 23.99 -16.66
N HIS A 459 9.36 23.59 -16.44
CA HIS A 459 9.89 23.52 -15.07
C HIS A 459 10.31 24.94 -14.65
N LEU A 460 9.34 25.64 -14.07
CA LEU A 460 9.41 27.06 -13.72
C LEU A 460 10.65 27.38 -12.86
N THR A 461 11.44 28.35 -13.30
CA THR A 461 12.74 28.73 -12.72
C THR A 461 12.65 29.48 -11.39
N ASP A 462 11.45 29.88 -10.95
CA ASP A 462 11.23 30.78 -9.80
C ASP A 462 10.24 30.20 -8.77
N SER A 463 10.57 29.04 -8.19
CA SER A 463 9.83 28.46 -7.04
C SER A 463 9.78 29.41 -5.83
N SER A 464 10.74 30.35 -5.74
CA SER A 464 10.80 31.40 -4.72
C SER A 464 9.55 32.28 -4.69
N ARG A 465 9.00 32.70 -5.84
CA ARG A 465 7.75 33.49 -5.88
C ARG A 465 6.54 32.69 -5.43
N PHE A 466 6.31 31.51 -6.00
CA PHE A 466 5.16 30.68 -5.62
C PHE A 466 5.19 30.28 -4.13
N TYR A 467 6.38 30.00 -3.59
CA TYR A 467 6.57 29.81 -2.15
C TYR A 467 6.21 31.07 -1.34
N LYS A 468 6.69 32.26 -1.73
CA LYS A 468 6.33 33.54 -1.10
C LYS A 468 4.82 33.81 -1.14
N TRP A 469 4.19 33.70 -2.30
CA TRP A 469 2.75 33.87 -2.49
C TRP A 469 1.97 33.00 -1.51
N ARG A 470 2.30 31.70 -1.43
CA ARG A 470 1.66 30.77 -0.49
C ARG A 470 1.82 31.17 0.97
N LYS A 471 2.94 31.79 1.38
CA LYS A 471 3.10 32.33 2.75
C LYS A 471 2.26 33.59 2.95
N MET A 472 2.18 34.48 1.97
CA MET A 472 1.33 35.67 2.00
C MET A 472 -0.16 35.31 2.12
N CYS A 473 -0.61 34.25 1.44
CA CYS A 473 -1.98 33.72 1.59
C CYS A 473 -2.32 33.30 3.04
N LEU A 474 -1.35 32.84 3.83
CA LEU A 474 -1.60 32.51 5.25
C LEU A 474 -1.92 33.76 6.10
N HIS A 475 -1.39 34.93 5.74
CA HIS A 475 -1.79 36.19 6.35
C HIS A 475 -3.19 36.61 5.86
N ALA A 476 -3.49 36.43 4.57
CA ALA A 476 -4.82 36.69 4.00
C ALA A 476 -5.94 35.83 4.65
N CYS A 477 -5.67 34.55 4.95
CA CYS A 477 -6.59 33.70 5.70
C CYS A 477 -6.89 34.25 7.10
N GLU A 478 -5.88 34.75 7.82
CA GLU A 478 -6.04 35.30 9.17
C GLU A 478 -6.80 36.63 9.15
N ILE A 479 -6.49 37.53 8.20
CA ILE A 479 -7.24 38.78 7.97
C ILE A 479 -8.73 38.49 7.71
N LYS A 480 -9.03 37.50 6.86
CA LYS A 480 -10.40 37.06 6.56
C LYS A 480 -11.14 36.58 7.82
N ILE A 481 -10.51 35.77 8.67
CA ILE A 481 -11.13 35.24 9.91
C ILE A 481 -11.42 36.38 10.91
N ASN A 482 -10.48 37.32 11.04
CA ASN A 482 -10.65 38.49 11.91
C ASN A 482 -11.76 39.43 11.39
N LEU A 483 -11.87 39.63 10.07
CA LEU A 483 -12.95 40.41 9.45
C LEU A 483 -14.33 39.77 9.66
N GLU A 484 -14.47 38.46 9.45
CA GLU A 484 -15.72 37.75 9.76
C GLU A 484 -16.08 37.85 11.24
N THR A 485 -15.10 37.70 12.14
CA THR A 485 -15.32 37.81 13.59
C THR A 485 -15.75 39.23 13.97
N PHE A 486 -15.16 40.26 13.36
CA PHE A 486 -15.54 41.65 13.56
C PHE A 486 -16.98 41.93 13.10
N LEU A 487 -17.35 41.54 11.88
CA LEU A 487 -18.70 41.73 11.32
C LEU A 487 -19.79 40.96 12.09
N ASN A 488 -19.47 39.81 12.69
CA ASN A 488 -20.40 39.08 13.56
C ASN A 488 -20.70 39.81 14.88
N ILE A 489 -19.72 40.54 15.43
CA ILE A 489 -19.84 41.29 16.69
C ILE A 489 -20.46 42.68 16.45
N PHE A 490 -20.01 43.38 15.41
CA PHE A 490 -20.42 44.75 15.10
C PHE A 490 -21.32 44.78 13.86
N ARG A 491 -22.64 44.64 14.07
CA ARG A 491 -23.64 44.66 12.98
C ARG A 491 -24.00 46.06 12.45
N ASP A 492 -23.58 47.11 13.15
CA ASP A 492 -24.03 48.49 12.91
C ASP A 492 -22.84 49.42 12.57
N VAL A 493 -21.86 48.89 11.82
CA VAL A 493 -20.70 49.63 11.31
C VAL A 493 -21.15 50.51 10.15
N LYS A 494 -21.67 51.69 10.48
CA LYS A 494 -22.24 52.68 9.53
C LYS A 494 -21.20 53.48 8.74
N GLU A 495 -19.93 53.10 8.78
CA GLU A 495 -18.84 53.76 8.07
C GLU A 495 -18.17 52.76 7.11
N LYS A 496 -18.00 53.18 5.85
CA LYS A 496 -17.72 52.31 4.69
C LYS A 496 -16.32 51.69 4.65
N THR A 497 -15.54 51.86 5.71
CA THR A 497 -14.07 51.73 5.70
C THR A 497 -13.54 50.30 5.62
N VAL A 498 -14.33 49.25 5.91
CA VAL A 498 -13.94 47.86 5.62
C VAL A 498 -14.32 47.39 4.21
N PHE A 499 -15.24 48.08 3.53
CA PHE A 499 -15.81 47.66 2.24
C PHE A 499 -15.00 48.24 1.06
N LEU A 500 -13.69 48.08 1.15
CA LEU A 500 -12.73 48.64 0.19
C LEU A 500 -12.23 47.57 -0.81
N PRO A 501 -11.94 47.94 -2.08
CA PRO A 501 -11.43 47.02 -3.08
C PRO A 501 -10.15 46.27 -2.67
N GLU A 502 -9.25 46.92 -1.93
CA GLU A 502 -8.04 46.27 -1.39
C GLU A 502 -8.36 45.13 -0.40
N VAL A 503 -9.31 45.33 0.52
CA VAL A 503 -9.74 44.30 1.48
C VAL A 503 -10.37 43.14 0.74
N ALA A 504 -11.24 43.44 -0.24
CA ALA A 504 -11.88 42.44 -1.09
C ALA A 504 -10.84 41.61 -1.88
N ARG A 505 -9.82 42.27 -2.45
CA ARG A 505 -8.74 41.62 -3.20
C ARG A 505 -7.93 40.64 -2.36
N ILE A 506 -7.71 40.93 -1.07
CA ILE A 506 -6.99 40.06 -0.13
C ILE A 506 -7.87 38.88 0.33
N VAL A 507 -9.15 39.11 0.62
CA VAL A 507 -10.12 38.03 0.90
C VAL A 507 -10.22 37.08 -0.31
N TYR A 508 -10.08 37.61 -1.52
CA TYR A 508 -10.06 36.81 -2.75
C TYR A 508 -8.77 35.97 -2.93
N GLU A 509 -7.58 36.45 -2.54
CA GLU A 509 -6.38 35.59 -2.49
C GLU A 509 -6.55 34.40 -1.54
N CYS A 510 -7.29 34.57 -0.44
CA CYS A 510 -7.68 33.46 0.42
C CYS A 510 -8.58 32.45 -0.33
N ALA A 511 -9.50 32.91 -1.18
CA ALA A 511 -10.31 32.02 -2.04
C ALA A 511 -9.46 31.29 -3.10
N VAL A 512 -8.51 31.96 -3.76
CA VAL A 512 -7.56 31.33 -4.70
C VAL A 512 -6.75 30.24 -3.99
N TYR A 513 -6.17 30.56 -2.83
CA TYR A 513 -5.41 29.61 -2.00
C TYR A 513 -6.25 28.40 -1.57
N LEU A 514 -7.49 28.61 -1.12
CA LEU A 514 -8.42 27.53 -0.78
C LEU A 514 -8.75 26.66 -2.00
N ASN A 515 -8.95 27.26 -3.18
CA ASN A 515 -9.25 26.50 -4.39
C ASN A 515 -8.05 25.66 -4.85
N VAL A 516 -6.84 26.23 -4.86
CA VAL A 516 -5.58 25.51 -5.17
C VAL A 516 -5.42 24.28 -4.27
N ASN A 517 -5.81 24.38 -3.00
CA ASN A 517 -5.79 23.26 -2.03
C ASN A 517 -6.99 22.30 -2.12
N ASN A 518 -7.91 22.51 -3.08
CA ASN A 518 -9.14 21.77 -3.34
C ASN A 518 -10.26 21.93 -2.30
N TYR A 519 -10.22 22.95 -1.45
CA TYR A 519 -11.34 23.32 -0.58
C TYR A 519 -12.42 24.10 -1.36
N THR A 520 -12.87 23.56 -2.50
CA THR A 520 -13.65 24.27 -3.53
C THR A 520 -14.93 24.93 -3.00
N SER A 521 -15.66 24.27 -2.10
CA SER A 521 -16.86 24.82 -1.46
C SER A 521 -16.55 26.01 -0.53
N GLN A 522 -15.44 25.94 0.21
CA GLN A 522 -14.97 27.04 1.04
C GLN A 522 -14.44 28.18 0.16
N ALA A 523 -13.67 27.87 -0.89
CA ALA A 523 -13.18 28.85 -1.85
C ALA A 523 -14.34 29.63 -2.50
N TYR A 524 -15.41 28.95 -2.93
CA TYR A 524 -16.61 29.60 -3.47
C TYR A 524 -17.30 30.49 -2.42
N ALA A 525 -17.44 30.02 -1.18
CA ALA A 525 -18.01 30.84 -0.09
C ALA A 525 -17.17 32.09 0.23
N VAL A 526 -15.83 31.98 0.22
CA VAL A 526 -14.90 33.10 0.47
C VAL A 526 -14.82 34.04 -0.72
N ALA A 527 -14.91 33.54 -1.95
CA ALA A 527 -15.04 34.36 -3.16
C ALA A 527 -16.33 35.18 -3.12
N ASN A 528 -17.47 34.55 -2.82
CA ASN A 528 -18.76 35.25 -2.66
C ASN A 528 -18.71 36.28 -1.51
N PHE A 529 -17.92 36.04 -0.47
CA PHE A 529 -17.67 37.05 0.57
C PHE A 529 -16.84 38.23 0.05
N ALA A 530 -15.82 37.99 -0.79
CA ALA A 530 -15.08 39.06 -1.46
C ALA A 530 -15.95 39.88 -2.43
N TYR A 531 -16.83 39.25 -3.22
CA TYR A 531 -17.83 39.96 -4.04
C TYR A 531 -18.74 40.83 -3.17
N ARG A 532 -19.27 40.29 -2.06
CA ARG A 532 -20.11 41.06 -1.13
C ARG A 532 -19.41 42.23 -0.44
N ILE A 533 -18.08 42.20 -0.29
CA ILE A 533 -17.30 43.34 0.20
C ILE A 533 -17.28 44.47 -0.83
N LEU A 534 -17.39 44.17 -2.14
CA LEU A 534 -17.61 45.18 -3.18
C LEU A 534 -19.09 45.63 -3.24
N ASP A 535 -20.05 44.70 -3.17
CA ASP A 535 -21.50 45.01 -3.20
C ASP A 535 -21.95 45.96 -2.07
N TRP A 536 -21.17 46.04 -0.98
CA TRP A 536 -21.40 46.92 0.16
C TRP A 536 -20.77 48.32 0.02
N ASN A 537 -20.13 48.63 -1.10
CA ASN A 537 -19.67 49.97 -1.45
C ASN A 537 -20.62 50.60 -2.49
N ASP A 538 -21.20 51.77 -2.20
CA ASP A 538 -22.18 52.46 -3.07
C ASP A 538 -21.58 53.05 -4.38
N GLU A 539 -20.41 52.60 -4.83
CA GLU A 539 -19.75 53.07 -6.05
C GLU A 539 -19.97 52.08 -7.21
N GLU A 540 -20.33 52.58 -8.40
CA GLU A 540 -20.41 51.75 -9.62
C GLU A 540 -19.00 51.30 -10.08
N ILE A 541 -18.51 50.19 -9.53
CA ILE A 541 -17.27 49.55 -9.99
C ILE A 541 -17.52 48.94 -11.37
N SER A 542 -16.79 49.40 -12.39
CA SER A 542 -16.92 48.87 -13.76
C SER A 542 -16.62 47.38 -13.83
N GLU A 543 -17.30 46.67 -14.74
CA GLU A 543 -17.12 45.22 -14.94
C GLU A 543 -15.66 44.84 -15.23
N GLU A 544 -14.93 45.73 -15.92
CA GLU A 544 -13.49 45.64 -16.19
C GLU A 544 -12.66 45.67 -14.89
N ARG A 545 -13.01 46.57 -13.95
CA ARG A 545 -12.34 46.71 -12.65
C ARG A 545 -12.69 45.56 -11.71
N VAL A 546 -13.91 45.01 -11.78
CA VAL A 546 -14.26 43.76 -11.08
C VAL A 546 -13.43 42.58 -11.61
N LYS A 547 -13.27 42.44 -12.94
CA LYS A 547 -12.42 41.41 -13.56
C LYS A 547 -10.94 41.56 -13.18
N ALA A 548 -10.43 42.79 -13.09
CA ALA A 548 -9.05 43.06 -12.65
C ALA A 548 -8.82 42.74 -11.15
N LEU A 549 -9.85 42.88 -10.30
CA LEU A 549 -9.80 42.47 -8.90
C LEU A 549 -9.94 40.94 -8.74
N PHE A 550 -10.85 40.33 -9.50
CA PHE A 550 -11.26 38.93 -9.37
C PHE A 550 -11.16 38.17 -10.71
N PRO A 551 -9.94 37.87 -11.19
CA PRO A 551 -9.74 37.27 -12.52
C PRO A 551 -10.25 35.84 -12.69
N HIS A 552 -10.44 35.08 -11.59
CA HIS A 552 -10.83 33.66 -11.63
C HIS A 552 -12.31 33.42 -11.42
N MET A 553 -12.87 32.65 -12.35
CA MET A 553 -14.05 31.82 -12.09
C MET A 553 -13.62 30.61 -11.24
N PHE A 554 -14.31 30.36 -10.13
CA PHE A 554 -14.09 29.15 -9.34
C PHE A 554 -15.06 28.03 -9.74
N PRO A 555 -14.61 26.76 -9.85
CA PRO A 555 -13.26 26.27 -9.56
C PRO A 555 -12.23 26.53 -10.67
N LEU A 556 -10.95 26.65 -10.27
CA LEU A 556 -9.82 26.62 -11.20
C LEU A 556 -9.76 25.27 -11.95
N SER A 557 -8.99 25.19 -13.04
CA SER A 557 -8.72 23.89 -13.67
C SER A 557 -7.82 23.01 -12.79
N GLU A 558 -7.98 21.68 -12.89
CA GLU A 558 -7.15 20.73 -12.15
C GLU A 558 -5.66 20.85 -12.49
N PHE A 559 -5.36 21.05 -13.78
CA PHE A 559 -4.01 21.33 -14.27
C PHE A 559 -3.38 22.55 -13.55
N LEU A 560 -4.11 23.66 -13.44
CA LEU A 560 -3.64 24.84 -12.72
C LEU A 560 -3.43 24.55 -11.23
N ARG A 561 -4.39 23.90 -10.55
CA ARG A 561 -4.24 23.54 -9.13
C ARG A 561 -3.00 22.67 -8.89
N GLY A 562 -2.79 21.64 -9.72
CA GLY A 562 -1.62 20.76 -9.64
C GLY A 562 -0.31 21.49 -9.89
N HIS A 563 -0.25 22.33 -10.93
CA HIS A 563 0.94 23.11 -11.26
C HIS A 563 1.32 24.10 -10.14
N ILE A 564 0.35 24.84 -9.61
CA ILE A 564 0.57 25.81 -8.52
C ILE A 564 1.04 25.08 -7.25
N ARG A 565 0.39 23.96 -6.88
CA ARG A 565 0.83 23.11 -5.76
C ARG A 565 2.28 22.60 -5.94
N TYR A 566 2.69 22.27 -7.16
CA TYR A 566 4.06 21.84 -7.45
C TYR A 566 5.07 22.99 -7.41
N SER A 567 4.71 24.19 -7.85
CA SER A 567 5.61 25.35 -7.89
C SER A 567 5.83 26.00 -6.52
N CYS A 568 4.87 25.86 -5.59
CA CYS A 568 4.92 26.32 -4.19
C CYS A 568 5.96 25.60 -3.28
N LYS A 569 7.02 25.02 -3.85
CA LYS A 569 8.10 24.31 -3.14
C LYS A 569 9.08 25.29 -2.49
N ALA A 570 9.43 25.03 -1.23
CA ALA A 570 10.48 25.77 -0.53
C ALA A 570 11.81 25.71 -1.31
N PRO A 571 12.48 26.85 -1.56
CA PRO A 571 13.81 26.87 -2.18
C PRO A 571 14.82 26.02 -1.41
N LEU A 572 15.73 25.35 -2.11
CA LEU A 572 16.82 24.61 -1.49
C LEU A 572 17.92 25.59 -1.05
N ASP A 573 18.35 25.52 0.21
CA ASP A 573 19.47 26.31 0.74
C ASP A 573 20.77 25.99 -0.02
N THR A 574 21.15 26.88 -0.95
CA THR A 574 22.31 26.69 -1.85
C THR A 574 23.67 26.85 -1.15
N ASN A 575 23.70 27.44 0.06
CA ASN A 575 24.91 27.86 0.78
C ASN A 575 25.82 26.73 1.34
N ASN A 576 25.58 25.46 0.99
CA ASN A 576 26.44 24.32 1.36
C ASN A 576 26.83 23.39 0.20
N LEU A 577 26.51 23.74 -1.06
CA LEU A 577 26.86 22.93 -2.24
C LEU A 577 28.15 23.43 -2.92
N SER A 578 29.29 23.10 -2.32
CA SER A 578 30.61 23.28 -2.93
C SER A 578 30.83 22.30 -4.10
N THR A 579 30.55 22.76 -5.32
CA THR A 579 31.08 22.20 -6.59
C THR A 579 30.96 20.68 -6.80
N SER A 580 29.81 20.07 -6.48
CA SER A 580 29.53 18.68 -6.85
C SER A 580 28.95 18.59 -8.27
N LYS A 581 29.83 18.30 -9.24
CA LYS A 581 29.63 17.92 -10.65
C LYS A 581 28.18 17.68 -11.13
N ILE A 582 27.84 18.29 -12.28
CA ILE A 582 26.64 17.99 -13.09
C ILE A 582 26.45 16.47 -13.22
N SER A 583 25.21 16.00 -13.02
CA SER A 583 24.92 14.57 -13.03
C SER A 583 24.75 14.05 -14.46
N VAL A 584 25.31 12.87 -14.75
CA VAL A 584 25.22 12.23 -16.08
C VAL A 584 23.77 11.96 -16.50
N ASN A 585 22.86 11.80 -15.52
CA ASN A 585 21.44 11.58 -15.76
C ASN A 585 20.73 12.75 -16.46
N ASP A 586 21.24 13.98 -16.32
CA ASP A 586 20.61 15.16 -16.91
C ASP A 586 21.00 15.31 -18.38
N SER A 587 22.25 14.97 -18.75
CA SER A 587 22.71 14.86 -20.14
C SER A 587 21.88 13.84 -20.93
N LEU A 588 21.68 12.64 -20.36
CA LEU A 588 20.97 11.56 -21.03
C LEU A 588 19.51 11.94 -21.35
N LYS A 589 18.83 12.67 -20.45
CA LYS A 589 17.48 13.20 -20.70
C LYS A 589 17.42 14.16 -21.88
N SER A 590 18.42 15.05 -22.01
CA SER A 590 18.51 15.96 -23.15
C SER A 590 18.70 15.21 -24.47
N GLU A 591 19.54 14.18 -24.51
CA GLU A 591 19.73 13.33 -25.70
C GLU A 591 18.43 12.62 -26.13
N ILE A 592 17.67 12.08 -25.18
CA ILE A 592 16.41 11.37 -25.44
C ILE A 592 15.36 12.31 -26.05
N GLU A 593 15.25 13.53 -25.53
CA GLU A 593 14.33 14.55 -26.06
C GLU A 593 14.73 15.00 -27.48
N ILE A 594 16.03 15.10 -27.78
CA ILE A 594 16.54 15.39 -29.13
C ILE A 594 16.10 14.29 -30.11
N MET A 595 16.34 13.01 -29.81
CA MET A 595 15.88 11.89 -30.66
C MET A 595 14.36 11.82 -30.80
N ARG A 596 13.62 12.20 -29.75
CA ARG A 596 12.15 12.32 -29.82
C ARG A 596 11.73 13.41 -30.80
N LEU A 597 12.47 14.51 -30.92
CA LEU A 597 12.20 15.61 -31.86
C LEU A 597 12.60 15.23 -33.30
N GLU A 598 13.81 14.71 -33.51
CA GLU A 598 14.29 14.20 -34.81
C GLU A 598 13.35 13.14 -35.40
N GLY A 599 12.86 12.22 -34.57
CA GLY A 599 11.87 11.21 -34.98
C GLY A 599 10.52 11.81 -35.38
N ASN A 600 10.11 12.95 -34.80
CA ASN A 600 8.89 13.65 -35.21
C ASN A 600 9.08 14.33 -36.58
N GLU A 601 10.27 14.90 -36.83
CA GLU A 601 10.62 15.54 -38.10
C GLU A 601 10.55 14.52 -39.24
N PHE A 602 11.25 13.38 -39.13
CA PHE A 602 11.14 12.27 -40.10
C PHE A 602 9.71 11.71 -40.22
N PHE A 603 8.88 11.78 -39.18
CA PHE A 603 7.48 11.36 -39.26
C PHE A 603 6.63 12.36 -40.06
N MET A 604 6.87 13.66 -39.93
CA MET A 604 6.21 14.71 -40.72
C MET A 604 6.64 14.68 -42.20
N GLU A 605 7.91 14.41 -42.47
CA GLU A 605 8.45 14.14 -43.83
C GLU A 605 7.91 12.84 -44.46
N SER A 606 7.09 12.06 -43.75
CA SER A 606 6.62 10.72 -44.14
C SER A 606 7.73 9.67 -44.32
N HIS A 607 8.93 9.93 -43.78
CA HIS A 607 10.05 9.00 -43.68
C HIS A 607 9.89 8.03 -42.50
N PHE A 608 8.75 7.33 -42.44
CA PHE A 608 8.32 6.51 -41.29
C PHE A 608 9.34 5.47 -40.84
N GLN A 609 10.13 4.89 -41.76
CA GLN A 609 11.18 3.92 -41.43
C GLN A 609 12.34 4.56 -40.64
N LYS A 610 12.84 5.73 -41.06
CA LYS A 610 13.84 6.51 -40.31
C LYS A 610 13.31 6.95 -38.94
N ALA A 611 12.03 7.34 -38.88
CA ALA A 611 11.37 7.69 -37.62
C ALA A 611 11.36 6.48 -36.65
N ILE A 612 11.03 5.28 -37.14
CA ILE A 612 11.08 4.04 -36.34
C ILE A 612 12.50 3.76 -35.83
N GLU A 613 13.52 3.92 -36.67
CA GLU A 613 14.93 3.73 -36.30
C GLU A 613 15.39 4.74 -35.23
N THR A 614 14.99 6.00 -35.37
CA THR A 614 15.30 7.08 -34.42
C THR A 614 14.60 6.87 -33.07
N TYR A 615 13.29 6.58 -33.08
CA TYR A 615 12.55 6.27 -31.84
C TYR A 615 13.08 5.00 -31.16
N SER A 616 13.44 3.98 -31.95
CA SER A 616 14.03 2.74 -31.41
C SER A 616 15.38 3.01 -30.76
N SER A 617 16.22 3.86 -31.37
CA SER A 617 17.50 4.28 -30.78
C SER A 617 17.31 4.98 -29.42
N GLY A 618 16.30 5.84 -29.28
CA GLY A 618 15.94 6.45 -27.99
C GLY A 618 15.43 5.44 -26.95
N ILE A 619 14.61 4.47 -27.37
CA ILE A 619 14.10 3.37 -26.53
C ILE A 619 15.24 2.44 -26.08
N ASP A 620 16.15 2.10 -26.98
CA ASP A 620 17.27 1.18 -26.69
C ASP A 620 18.32 1.83 -25.79
N ARG A 621 18.60 3.13 -25.95
CA ARG A 621 19.42 3.92 -24.99
C ARG A 621 18.80 4.03 -23.60
N THR A 622 17.50 3.77 -23.44
CA THR A 622 16.79 3.91 -22.16
C THR A 622 16.40 2.60 -21.49
N LYS A 623 16.53 1.45 -22.15
CA LYS A 623 16.31 0.12 -21.56
C LYS A 623 17.13 -0.07 -20.29
N GLY A 624 16.47 -0.39 -19.18
CA GLY A 624 17.08 -0.56 -17.86
C GLY A 624 17.30 0.74 -17.06
N THR A 625 17.06 1.92 -17.65
CA THR A 625 17.29 3.22 -16.99
C THR A 625 16.01 3.81 -16.37
N ASN A 626 16.16 4.66 -15.35
CA ASN A 626 15.07 5.45 -14.76
C ASN A 626 14.68 6.70 -15.62
N SER A 627 15.06 6.76 -16.89
CA SER A 627 14.94 7.94 -17.78
C SER A 627 14.13 7.71 -19.05
N PHE A 628 13.37 6.61 -19.13
CA PHE A 628 12.49 6.28 -20.24
C PHE A 628 11.37 7.32 -20.48
N ASP A 629 11.17 7.77 -21.72
CA ASP A 629 9.97 8.54 -22.14
C ASP A 629 9.01 7.63 -22.93
N PRO A 630 7.84 7.27 -22.36
CA PRO A 630 6.81 6.49 -23.05
C PRO A 630 6.33 7.09 -24.37
N LYS A 631 6.44 8.41 -24.58
CA LYS A 631 6.05 9.06 -25.86
C LYS A 631 6.77 8.45 -27.06
N LEU A 632 7.99 7.93 -26.88
CA LEU A 632 8.74 7.23 -27.93
C LEU A 632 7.99 5.99 -28.45
N LEU A 633 7.46 5.13 -27.55
CA LEU A 633 6.60 4.00 -27.94
C LEU A 633 5.35 4.49 -28.65
N SER A 634 4.71 5.53 -28.12
CA SER A 634 3.51 6.10 -28.71
C SER A 634 3.76 6.57 -30.15
N ASN A 635 4.88 7.24 -30.41
CA ASN A 635 5.18 7.76 -31.74
C ASN A 635 5.71 6.68 -32.69
N ARG A 636 6.45 5.69 -32.20
CA ARG A 636 6.86 4.51 -32.98
C ARG A 636 5.67 3.64 -33.38
N ALA A 637 4.69 3.44 -32.50
CA ALA A 637 3.41 2.81 -32.84
C ALA A 637 2.67 3.56 -33.96
N SER A 638 2.64 4.90 -33.94
CA SER A 638 2.06 5.70 -35.04
C SER A 638 2.75 5.43 -36.37
N ALA A 639 4.08 5.26 -36.39
CA ALA A 639 4.85 4.96 -37.59
C ALA A 639 4.64 3.51 -38.08
N TYR A 640 4.58 2.53 -37.16
CA TYR A 640 4.22 1.15 -37.50
C TYR A 640 2.81 1.05 -38.11
N LEU A 641 1.83 1.82 -37.61
CA LEU A 641 0.49 1.88 -38.21
C LEU A 641 0.52 2.45 -39.65
N ARG A 642 1.34 3.47 -39.93
CA ARG A 642 1.53 4.00 -41.30
C ARG A 642 2.14 2.95 -42.24
N LEU A 643 3.04 2.10 -41.74
CA LEU A 643 3.65 0.99 -42.48
C LEU A 643 2.83 -0.33 -42.44
N LYS A 644 1.62 -0.33 -41.87
CA LYS A 644 0.75 -1.53 -41.68
C LYS A 644 1.41 -2.67 -40.88
N GLN A 645 2.42 -2.38 -40.06
CA GLN A 645 3.08 -3.36 -39.19
C GLN A 645 2.29 -3.55 -37.89
N PHE A 646 1.08 -4.09 -38.00
CA PHE A 646 0.09 -4.06 -36.93
C PHE A 646 0.52 -4.79 -35.63
N ASN A 647 1.22 -5.92 -35.72
CA ASN A 647 1.77 -6.60 -34.53
C ASN A 647 2.76 -5.72 -33.75
N ASN A 648 3.63 -4.98 -34.46
CA ASN A 648 4.61 -4.09 -33.84
C ASN A 648 3.91 -2.88 -33.20
N ALA A 649 2.90 -2.33 -33.87
CA ALA A 649 2.06 -1.26 -33.33
C ALA A 649 1.25 -1.69 -32.09
N LEU A 650 0.77 -2.94 -32.06
CA LEU A 650 0.05 -3.50 -30.91
C LEU A 650 0.98 -3.63 -29.70
N ASN A 651 2.17 -4.22 -29.88
CA ASN A 651 3.15 -4.38 -28.82
C ASN A 651 3.58 -3.03 -28.21
N ASP A 652 3.90 -2.03 -29.05
CA ASP A 652 4.25 -0.68 -28.56
C ASP A 652 3.07 0.02 -27.86
N ALA A 653 1.83 -0.22 -28.29
CA ALA A 653 0.65 0.36 -27.65
C ALA A 653 0.33 -0.29 -26.29
N GLU A 654 0.45 -1.62 -26.17
CA GLU A 654 0.28 -2.32 -24.89
C GLU A 654 1.42 -2.02 -23.91
N GLU A 655 2.66 -1.84 -24.39
CA GLU A 655 3.77 -1.39 -23.54
C GLU A 655 3.55 0.07 -23.09
N TYR A 656 3.13 0.97 -23.99
CA TYR A 656 2.83 2.37 -23.65
C TYR A 656 1.75 2.49 -22.57
N MET A 657 0.70 1.67 -22.66
CA MET A 657 -0.39 1.64 -21.66
C MET A 657 0.10 1.34 -20.23
N LYS A 658 1.17 0.54 -20.04
CA LYS A 658 1.75 0.27 -18.71
C LYS A 658 2.34 1.50 -18.03
N TYR A 659 2.77 2.49 -18.83
CA TYR A 659 3.38 3.74 -18.34
C TYR A 659 2.41 4.94 -18.38
N SER A 660 1.26 4.80 -19.04
CA SER A 660 0.28 5.88 -19.23
C SER A 660 -1.14 5.30 -19.38
N PRO A 661 -1.67 4.61 -18.36
CA PRO A 661 -2.91 3.83 -18.45
C PRO A 661 -4.17 4.67 -18.67
N GLU A 662 -4.14 5.96 -18.34
CA GLU A 662 -5.25 6.89 -18.54
C GLU A 662 -5.21 7.59 -19.91
N CYS A 663 -4.17 7.34 -20.74
CA CYS A 663 -3.98 8.08 -21.98
C CYS A 663 -4.68 7.41 -23.16
N TRP A 664 -5.72 8.07 -23.70
CA TRP A 664 -6.48 7.64 -24.88
C TRP A 664 -5.61 7.20 -26.07
N ARG A 665 -4.43 7.83 -26.24
CA ARG A 665 -3.49 7.56 -27.34
C ARG A 665 -2.98 6.12 -27.35
N GLY A 666 -2.90 5.45 -26.19
CA GLY A 666 -2.56 4.03 -26.10
C GLY A 666 -3.69 3.17 -26.66
N TYR A 667 -4.88 3.30 -26.07
CA TYR A 667 -6.08 2.57 -26.48
C TYR A 667 -6.45 2.78 -27.94
N ALA A 668 -6.35 4.02 -28.47
CA ALA A 668 -6.64 4.31 -29.87
C ALA A 668 -5.66 3.60 -30.84
N LYS A 669 -4.38 3.51 -30.48
CA LYS A 669 -3.36 2.82 -31.30
C LYS A 669 -3.49 1.30 -31.19
N ARG A 670 -3.80 0.79 -29.99
CA ARG A 670 -4.17 -0.62 -29.76
C ARG A 670 -5.40 -1.01 -30.59
N ALA A 671 -6.45 -0.19 -30.60
CA ALA A 671 -7.65 -0.40 -31.40
C ALA A 671 -7.34 -0.46 -32.91
N LEU A 672 -6.57 0.49 -33.44
CA LEU A 672 -6.16 0.52 -34.85
C LEU A 672 -5.27 -0.67 -35.24
N ALA A 673 -4.39 -1.12 -34.34
CA ALA A 673 -3.56 -2.29 -34.56
C ALA A 673 -4.40 -3.58 -34.61
N LEU A 674 -5.29 -3.78 -33.63
CA LEU A 674 -6.21 -4.93 -33.58
C LEU A 674 -7.16 -4.96 -34.80
N GLN A 675 -7.67 -3.80 -35.21
CA GLN A 675 -8.49 -3.67 -36.43
C GLN A 675 -7.70 -4.09 -37.69
N GLY A 676 -6.42 -3.72 -37.78
CA GLY A 676 -5.52 -4.16 -38.85
C GLY A 676 -5.15 -5.65 -38.81
N LEU A 677 -5.19 -6.27 -37.62
CA LEU A 677 -5.07 -7.72 -37.42
C LEU A 677 -6.41 -8.48 -37.62
N ASN A 678 -7.49 -7.78 -37.96
CA ASN A 678 -8.86 -8.31 -38.09
C ASN A 678 -9.47 -8.82 -36.75
N GLU A 679 -8.89 -8.47 -35.61
CA GLU A 679 -9.41 -8.76 -34.25
C GLU A 679 -10.49 -7.76 -33.84
N LYS A 680 -11.59 -7.76 -34.60
CA LYS A 680 -12.68 -6.75 -34.54
C LYS A 680 -13.28 -6.53 -33.15
N TRP A 681 -13.32 -7.56 -32.31
CA TRP A 681 -13.92 -7.47 -30.97
C TRP A 681 -13.02 -6.73 -29.99
N ASP A 682 -11.75 -7.12 -29.89
CA ASP A 682 -10.80 -6.44 -29.01
C ASP A 682 -10.48 -5.02 -29.53
N ALA A 683 -10.50 -4.83 -30.86
CA ALA A 683 -10.43 -3.52 -31.49
C ALA A 683 -11.55 -2.57 -31.02
N LEU A 684 -12.80 -3.04 -30.96
CA LEU A 684 -13.93 -2.28 -30.43
C LEU A 684 -13.82 -2.00 -28.94
N CYS A 685 -13.37 -2.97 -28.14
CA CYS A 685 -13.18 -2.77 -26.69
C CYS A 685 -12.09 -1.73 -26.39
N ALA A 686 -10.96 -1.80 -27.11
CA ALA A 686 -9.91 -0.78 -27.03
C ALA A 686 -10.40 0.58 -27.55
N ALA A 687 -11.22 0.62 -28.61
CA ALA A 687 -11.80 1.86 -29.11
C ALA A 687 -12.80 2.48 -28.12
N ALA A 688 -13.56 1.67 -27.38
CA ALA A 688 -14.46 2.15 -26.34
C ALA A 688 -13.70 2.77 -25.14
N LEU A 689 -12.57 2.19 -24.73
CA LEU A 689 -11.67 2.80 -23.74
C LEU A 689 -10.99 4.08 -24.26
N ALA A 690 -10.63 4.14 -25.54
CA ALA A 690 -10.10 5.37 -26.13
C ALA A 690 -11.11 6.52 -26.07
N PHE A 691 -12.38 6.26 -26.40
CA PHE A 691 -13.48 7.23 -26.30
C PHE A 691 -13.89 7.55 -24.85
N TYR A 692 -13.63 6.65 -23.90
CA TYR A 692 -13.83 6.94 -22.48
C TYR A 692 -12.84 8.01 -22.00
N HIS A 693 -11.54 7.83 -22.29
CA HIS A 693 -10.48 8.76 -21.86
C HIS A 693 -10.41 10.06 -22.68
N ASP A 694 -10.99 10.11 -23.89
CA ASP A 694 -11.16 11.36 -24.67
C ASP A 694 -12.42 11.28 -25.54
N ARG A 695 -13.40 12.15 -25.25
CA ARG A 695 -14.68 12.23 -25.97
C ARG A 695 -14.52 12.79 -27.39
N GLU A 696 -13.46 13.56 -27.61
CA GLU A 696 -13.13 14.29 -28.83
C GLU A 696 -12.10 13.51 -29.67
N VAL A 697 -11.75 12.27 -29.28
CA VAL A 697 -10.86 11.36 -30.06
C VAL A 697 -11.29 11.18 -31.52
N PHE A 698 -12.59 11.27 -31.81
CA PHE A 698 -13.15 11.21 -33.17
C PHE A 698 -12.86 12.46 -34.01
N GLU A 699 -12.55 13.58 -33.37
CA GLU A 699 -12.28 14.88 -34.00
C GLU A 699 -10.76 15.16 -34.00
N HIS A 700 -10.06 14.81 -32.92
CA HIS A 700 -8.61 14.95 -32.78
C HIS A 700 -7.77 13.87 -33.49
N PHE A 701 -8.35 12.72 -33.88
CA PHE A 701 -7.59 11.61 -34.47
C PHE A 701 -8.28 10.97 -35.69
N PRO A 702 -8.17 11.55 -36.89
CA PRO A 702 -8.84 11.08 -38.11
C PRO A 702 -8.68 9.58 -38.47
N PRO A 703 -7.52 8.90 -38.24
CA PRO A 703 -7.41 7.46 -38.47
C PRO A 703 -8.39 6.62 -37.64
N PHE A 704 -8.72 7.07 -36.42
CA PHE A 704 -9.66 6.42 -35.52
C PHE A 704 -11.11 6.62 -35.98
N GLN A 705 -11.47 7.85 -36.34
CA GLN A 705 -12.76 8.17 -36.97
C GLN A 705 -13.00 7.34 -38.25
N THR A 706 -11.98 7.21 -39.10
CA THR A 706 -12.04 6.43 -40.34
C THR A 706 -12.26 4.93 -40.08
N SER A 707 -11.74 4.41 -38.96
CA SER A 707 -11.77 2.98 -38.64
C SER A 707 -12.99 2.53 -37.83
N PHE A 708 -13.61 3.46 -37.09
CA PHE A 708 -14.74 3.18 -36.18
C PHE A 708 -15.90 4.18 -36.34
N PRO A 709 -16.38 4.50 -37.56
CA PRO A 709 -17.24 5.67 -37.83
C PRO A 709 -18.56 5.69 -37.04
N ASN A 710 -19.19 4.53 -36.85
CA ASN A 710 -20.50 4.42 -36.17
C ASN A 710 -20.36 4.32 -34.64
N LEU A 711 -19.14 4.16 -34.11
CA LEU A 711 -18.92 3.78 -32.71
C LEU A 711 -19.40 4.84 -31.70
N LYS A 712 -19.34 6.14 -32.06
CA LYS A 712 -19.84 7.26 -31.24
C LYS A 712 -21.36 7.15 -30.94
N GLN A 713 -22.11 6.34 -31.71
CA GLN A 713 -23.55 6.07 -31.49
C GLN A 713 -23.83 4.76 -30.72
N SER A 714 -22.85 3.86 -30.62
CA SER A 714 -23.01 2.54 -29.99
C SER A 714 -22.46 2.45 -28.57
N ILE A 715 -21.64 3.40 -28.12
CA ILE A 715 -21.11 3.42 -26.75
C ILE A 715 -22.08 4.15 -25.80
N CYS A 716 -22.40 3.49 -24.69
CA CYS A 716 -22.93 4.13 -23.49
C CYS A 716 -21.86 4.07 -22.39
N VAL A 717 -21.63 5.17 -21.67
CA VAL A 717 -20.80 5.16 -20.45
C VAL A 717 -21.73 5.22 -19.25
N CYS A 718 -21.39 4.48 -18.19
CA CYS A 718 -22.24 4.27 -17.05
C CYS A 718 -21.42 4.29 -15.75
N ASP A 719 -21.86 5.14 -14.83
CA ASP A 719 -21.28 5.48 -13.53
C ASP A 719 -22.08 4.87 -12.36
N ASN A 720 -23.36 4.55 -12.57
CA ASN A 720 -24.29 4.17 -11.51
C ASN A 720 -25.19 2.96 -11.86
N VAL A 721 -25.65 2.27 -10.82
CA VAL A 721 -26.47 1.04 -10.92
C VAL A 721 -27.80 1.25 -11.65
N SER A 722 -28.48 2.38 -11.41
CA SER A 722 -29.79 2.66 -12.01
C SER A 722 -29.72 2.84 -13.52
N LEU A 723 -28.67 3.54 -14.00
CA LEU A 723 -28.38 3.67 -15.43
C LEU A 723 -27.98 2.33 -16.06
N LEU A 724 -27.18 1.51 -15.37
CA LEU A 724 -26.82 0.17 -15.83
C LEU A 724 -28.06 -0.71 -16.04
N ILE A 725 -28.97 -0.75 -15.06
CA ILE A 725 -30.22 -1.52 -15.16
C ILE A 725 -31.12 -0.97 -16.27
N SER A 726 -31.23 0.35 -16.42
CA SER A 726 -31.96 0.98 -17.52
C SER A 726 -31.40 0.53 -18.89
N LEU A 727 -30.09 0.58 -19.09
CA LEU A 727 -29.43 0.14 -20.32
C LEU A 727 -29.63 -1.36 -20.59
N LEU A 728 -29.51 -2.20 -19.55
CA LEU A 728 -29.73 -3.65 -19.65
C LEU A 728 -31.19 -3.98 -20.05
N SER A 729 -32.18 -3.28 -19.50
CA SER A 729 -33.60 -3.50 -19.85
C SER A 729 -33.95 -3.17 -21.30
N GLN A 730 -33.23 -2.23 -21.92
CA GLN A 730 -33.41 -1.86 -23.33
C GLN A 730 -32.85 -2.92 -24.31
N LEU A 731 -32.04 -3.87 -23.84
CA LEU A 731 -31.30 -4.84 -24.66
C LEU A 731 -32.03 -6.19 -24.82
N VAL A 732 -33.33 -6.23 -24.53
CA VAL A 732 -34.17 -7.44 -24.54
C VAL A 732 -34.63 -7.87 -25.95
N TYR A 733 -34.50 -7.01 -26.97
CA TYR A 733 -34.86 -7.31 -28.36
C TYR A 733 -33.71 -7.01 -29.33
N GLY A 734 -33.28 -8.02 -30.08
CA GLY A 734 -32.24 -7.91 -31.11
C GLY A 734 -32.09 -9.21 -31.90
N ILE A 735 -31.88 -9.10 -33.22
CA ILE A 735 -31.64 -10.23 -34.12
C ILE A 735 -30.18 -10.70 -33.98
N VAL A 736 -29.93 -11.99 -34.21
CA VAL A 736 -28.57 -12.56 -34.22
C VAL A 736 -27.76 -11.90 -35.33
N SER A 737 -26.78 -11.08 -34.95
CA SER A 737 -25.78 -10.47 -35.84
C SER A 737 -24.38 -10.66 -35.23
N ASP A 738 -23.35 -10.69 -36.08
CA ASP A 738 -21.98 -11.03 -35.66
C ASP A 738 -21.24 -9.91 -34.90
N MET A 739 -21.91 -8.79 -34.61
CA MET A 739 -21.35 -7.60 -33.95
C MET A 739 -22.31 -7.09 -32.86
N PRO A 740 -21.85 -6.35 -31.83
CA PRO A 740 -22.69 -5.91 -30.72
C PRO A 740 -23.52 -4.67 -31.10
N SER A 741 -24.78 -4.61 -30.67
CA SER A 741 -25.65 -3.45 -30.95
C SER A 741 -25.34 -2.24 -30.05
N LYS A 742 -24.89 -2.49 -28.82
CA LYS A 742 -24.35 -1.50 -27.88
C LYS A 742 -23.10 -2.02 -27.17
N ILE A 743 -22.24 -1.10 -26.76
CA ILE A 743 -21.11 -1.32 -25.86
C ILE A 743 -21.35 -0.46 -24.61
N ILE A 744 -21.32 -1.07 -23.43
CA ILE A 744 -21.46 -0.35 -22.15
C ILE A 744 -20.09 -0.31 -21.48
N VAL A 745 -19.57 0.90 -21.27
CA VAL A 745 -18.35 1.14 -20.50
C VAL A 745 -18.75 1.48 -19.06
N LEU A 746 -18.17 0.78 -18.09
CA LEU A 746 -18.41 0.98 -16.66
C LEU A 746 -17.24 1.74 -16.02
N GLU A 747 -17.55 2.82 -15.30
CA GLU A 747 -16.55 3.60 -14.55
C GLU A 747 -16.04 2.83 -13.30
N PRO A 748 -14.82 3.11 -12.80
CA PRO A 748 -14.23 2.38 -11.67
C PRO A 748 -15.10 2.46 -10.42
N GLY A 749 -15.50 1.32 -9.87
CA GLY A 749 -16.47 1.28 -8.78
C GLY A 749 -17.10 -0.09 -8.52
N LYS A 750 -18.01 -0.14 -7.55
CA LYS A 750 -18.77 -1.34 -7.19
C LYS A 750 -20.26 -1.17 -7.49
N TYR A 751 -20.77 -2.02 -8.37
CA TYR A 751 -22.14 -2.05 -8.87
C TYR A 751 -22.88 -3.21 -8.21
N CYS A 752 -23.76 -2.90 -7.26
CA CYS A 752 -24.58 -3.90 -6.56
C CYS A 752 -25.91 -4.11 -7.30
N LEU A 753 -26.15 -5.33 -7.79
CA LEU A 753 -27.39 -5.73 -8.48
C LEU A 753 -28.15 -6.73 -7.61
N SER A 754 -29.42 -6.45 -7.28
CA SER A 754 -30.29 -7.38 -6.52
C SER A 754 -31.56 -7.73 -7.30
N ALA A 755 -32.26 -8.77 -6.85
CA ALA A 755 -33.55 -9.18 -7.41
C ALA A 755 -34.69 -8.17 -7.19
N GLU A 756 -34.51 -7.19 -6.30
CA GLU A 756 -35.46 -6.09 -6.06
C GLU A 756 -35.32 -5.01 -7.15
N CYS A 757 -34.11 -4.79 -7.65
CA CYS A 757 -33.82 -3.76 -8.66
C CYS A 757 -34.29 -4.14 -10.07
N ILE A 758 -34.85 -5.35 -10.26
CA ILE A 758 -35.23 -5.91 -11.56
C ILE A 758 -36.69 -6.40 -11.65
N ASP A 759 -37.54 -6.00 -10.70
CA ASP A 759 -38.94 -6.45 -10.69
C ASP A 759 -39.72 -5.87 -11.89
N GLY A 760 -40.41 -6.73 -12.63
CA GLY A 760 -41.05 -6.42 -13.91
C GLY A 760 -40.23 -6.74 -15.17
N PHE A 761 -38.94 -7.10 -15.08
CA PHE A 761 -38.17 -7.57 -16.24
C PHE A 761 -38.33 -9.07 -16.51
N ARG A 762 -38.02 -9.50 -17.74
CA ARG A 762 -38.15 -10.90 -18.17
C ARG A 762 -37.09 -11.77 -17.50
N THR A 763 -37.46 -12.42 -16.42
CA THR A 763 -36.64 -13.43 -15.72
C THR A 763 -37.05 -14.85 -16.08
N GLU A 764 -36.08 -15.77 -16.10
CA GLU A 764 -36.35 -17.22 -16.15
C GLU A 764 -36.17 -17.76 -14.71
N GLU A 765 -37.27 -18.08 -14.03
CA GLU A 765 -37.24 -18.65 -12.68
C GLU A 765 -37.01 -20.17 -12.72
N ASP A 766 -36.03 -20.61 -11.94
CA ASP A 766 -35.67 -22.01 -11.78
C ASP A 766 -36.61 -22.70 -10.78
N GLN A 767 -37.42 -23.65 -11.25
CA GLN A 767 -38.42 -24.34 -10.43
C GLN A 767 -37.83 -25.09 -9.22
N PHE A 768 -36.53 -25.43 -9.25
CA PHE A 768 -35.86 -26.14 -8.16
C PHE A 768 -35.03 -25.22 -7.26
N SER A 769 -34.35 -24.20 -7.82
CA SER A 769 -33.45 -23.33 -7.03
C SER A 769 -34.01 -21.95 -6.66
N LYS A 770 -35.15 -21.52 -7.21
CA LYS A 770 -35.77 -20.18 -6.97
C LYS A 770 -34.86 -18.99 -7.28
N VAL A 771 -33.85 -19.17 -8.12
CA VAL A 771 -33.01 -18.08 -8.64
C VAL A 771 -33.74 -17.40 -9.80
N LYS A 772 -33.94 -16.09 -9.70
CA LYS A 772 -34.38 -15.24 -10.82
C LYS A 772 -33.16 -14.95 -11.69
N ARG A 773 -33.13 -15.48 -12.93
CA ARG A 773 -32.04 -15.19 -13.87
C ARG A 773 -32.46 -14.14 -14.89
N LEU A 774 -31.68 -13.05 -15.03
CA LEU A 774 -31.92 -11.99 -16.00
C LEU A 774 -31.54 -12.44 -17.41
N TRP A 775 -32.43 -12.19 -18.37
CA TRP A 775 -32.19 -12.46 -19.80
C TRP A 775 -31.33 -11.36 -20.43
N MET A 776 -30.16 -11.72 -20.96
CA MET A 776 -29.23 -10.77 -21.59
C MET A 776 -29.11 -11.02 -23.10
N GLY A 777 -29.39 -9.99 -23.91
CA GLY A 777 -29.18 -9.98 -25.36
C GLY A 777 -27.73 -9.69 -25.78
N GLY A 778 -27.51 -9.40 -27.07
CA GLY A 778 -26.18 -9.24 -27.65
C GLY A 778 -25.52 -7.88 -27.43
N PHE A 779 -24.62 -7.78 -26.44
CA PHE A 779 -23.86 -6.56 -26.13
C PHE A 779 -22.46 -6.86 -25.55
N CYS A 780 -21.67 -5.81 -25.36
CA CYS A 780 -20.35 -5.87 -24.72
C CYS A 780 -20.33 -5.04 -23.43
N LEU A 781 -19.73 -5.57 -22.37
CA LEU A 781 -19.38 -4.81 -21.16
C LEU A 781 -17.87 -4.60 -21.09
N VAL A 782 -17.44 -3.37 -20.80
CA VAL A 782 -16.01 -3.00 -20.69
C VAL A 782 -15.80 -2.21 -19.41
N GLY A 783 -15.00 -2.73 -18.48
CA GLY A 783 -14.62 -1.99 -17.27
C GLY A 783 -13.42 -1.07 -17.49
N VAL A 784 -13.49 0.13 -16.94
CA VAL A 784 -12.35 1.05 -16.86
C VAL A 784 -11.42 0.58 -15.74
N GLY A 785 -10.17 0.24 -16.07
CA GLY A 785 -9.17 -0.23 -15.11
C GLY A 785 -7.95 -0.84 -15.78
N ASP A 786 -6.86 -0.97 -15.01
CA ASP A 786 -5.56 -1.40 -15.52
C ASP A 786 -5.57 -2.83 -16.04
N SER A 787 -5.12 -3.01 -17.29
CA SER A 787 -4.96 -4.33 -17.94
C SER A 787 -3.85 -5.22 -17.37
N SER A 788 -3.22 -4.81 -16.26
CA SER A 788 -2.06 -5.43 -15.61
C SER A 788 -2.28 -5.79 -14.14
N SER A 789 -3.47 -5.55 -13.57
CA SER A 789 -3.81 -5.83 -12.18
C SER A 789 -5.26 -6.31 -12.04
N GLU A 790 -5.75 -6.48 -10.81
CA GLU A 790 -7.16 -6.82 -10.55
C GLU A 790 -8.11 -5.77 -11.18
N PRO A 791 -9.25 -6.18 -11.77
CA PRO A 791 -10.13 -5.24 -12.44
C PRO A 791 -10.79 -4.23 -11.51
N GLY A 792 -10.59 -2.93 -11.80
CA GLY A 792 -11.11 -1.80 -11.01
C GLY A 792 -12.63 -1.61 -11.01
N VAL A 793 -13.37 -2.44 -11.74
CA VAL A 793 -14.83 -2.47 -11.77
C VAL A 793 -15.33 -3.80 -11.21
N THR A 794 -16.19 -3.73 -10.19
CA THR A 794 -16.80 -4.89 -9.53
C THR A 794 -18.32 -4.90 -9.69
N LEU A 795 -18.85 -5.95 -10.31
CA LEU A 795 -20.27 -6.27 -10.37
C LEU A 795 -20.58 -7.32 -9.30
N SER A 796 -21.39 -6.99 -8.29
CA SER A 796 -21.79 -7.92 -7.23
C SER A 796 -23.29 -8.22 -7.26
N PHE A 797 -23.62 -9.51 -7.27
CA PHE A 797 -24.94 -10.08 -7.53
C PHE A 797 -25.54 -10.63 -6.23
N GLY A 798 -26.54 -9.93 -5.71
CA GLY A 798 -27.18 -10.20 -4.43
C GLY A 798 -28.17 -11.37 -4.43
N SER A 799 -29.05 -11.38 -3.44
CA SER A 799 -29.98 -12.48 -3.15
C SER A 799 -30.80 -12.92 -4.36
N ASN A 800 -30.71 -14.22 -4.67
CA ASN A 800 -31.41 -14.94 -5.74
C ASN A 800 -31.28 -14.35 -7.16
N PHE A 801 -30.28 -13.50 -7.43
CA PHE A 801 -30.10 -12.84 -8.72
C PHE A 801 -28.96 -13.46 -9.54
N GLY A 802 -29.29 -14.05 -10.69
CA GLY A 802 -28.32 -14.69 -11.60
C GLY A 802 -28.37 -14.15 -13.03
N LEU A 803 -27.41 -14.56 -13.86
CA LEU A 803 -27.32 -14.16 -15.27
C LEU A 803 -27.64 -15.31 -16.23
N LEU A 804 -28.43 -15.05 -17.27
CA LEU A 804 -28.76 -16.03 -18.30
C LEU A 804 -28.54 -15.45 -19.71
N LEU A 805 -27.47 -15.93 -20.36
CA LEU A 805 -27.13 -15.54 -21.72
C LEU A 805 -27.79 -16.46 -22.77
N SER A 806 -28.42 -15.82 -23.75
CA SER A 806 -29.06 -16.44 -24.91
C SER A 806 -28.43 -16.03 -26.25
N GLN A 807 -27.61 -14.98 -26.26
CA GLN A 807 -26.95 -14.39 -27.44
C GLN A 807 -25.44 -14.18 -27.20
N ASN A 808 -24.75 -13.60 -28.17
CA ASN A 808 -23.30 -13.34 -28.12
C ASN A 808 -22.97 -12.23 -27.12
N PHE A 809 -21.99 -12.45 -26.24
CA PHE A 809 -21.63 -11.51 -25.17
C PHE A 809 -20.13 -11.48 -24.94
N ASN A 810 -19.61 -10.31 -24.56
CA ASN A 810 -18.18 -10.14 -24.26
C ASN A 810 -18.03 -9.28 -22.99
N ALA A 811 -17.13 -9.68 -22.10
CA ALA A 811 -16.73 -8.92 -20.92
C ALA A 811 -15.22 -8.71 -20.91
N VAL A 812 -14.80 -7.46 -20.65
CA VAL A 812 -13.39 -7.04 -20.61
C VAL A 812 -13.15 -6.23 -19.34
N ASN A 813 -12.10 -6.54 -18.57
CA ASN A 813 -11.71 -5.82 -17.34
C ASN A 813 -12.84 -5.73 -16.28
N LEU A 814 -13.45 -6.87 -15.91
CA LEU A 814 -14.57 -6.89 -14.93
C LEU A 814 -14.40 -7.96 -13.86
N SER A 815 -14.67 -7.59 -12.61
CA SER A 815 -14.73 -8.50 -11.46
C SER A 815 -16.19 -8.85 -11.14
N PHE A 816 -16.53 -10.13 -11.11
CA PHE A 816 -17.88 -10.63 -10.83
C PHE A 816 -17.92 -11.34 -9.47
N ILE A 817 -18.81 -10.92 -8.57
CA ILE A 817 -19.00 -11.50 -7.23
C ILE A 817 -20.43 -12.00 -7.10
N PHE A 818 -20.61 -13.32 -6.97
CA PHE A 818 -21.93 -13.95 -6.86
C PHE A 818 -22.22 -14.40 -5.43
N ASP A 819 -23.19 -13.78 -4.75
CA ASP A 819 -23.53 -14.17 -3.38
C ASP A 819 -24.51 -15.36 -3.33
N LEU A 820 -25.53 -15.38 -4.20
CA LEU A 820 -26.57 -16.42 -4.19
C LEU A 820 -27.08 -16.91 -5.57
N GLY A 821 -26.84 -16.18 -6.67
CA GLY A 821 -27.22 -16.60 -8.02
C GLY A 821 -26.02 -17.04 -8.87
N ASN A 822 -26.27 -17.85 -9.92
CA ASN A 822 -25.23 -18.33 -10.84
C ASN A 822 -25.30 -17.66 -12.23
N TRP A 823 -24.23 -17.79 -13.01
CA TRP A 823 -24.20 -17.34 -14.42
C TRP A 823 -24.25 -18.55 -15.36
N TRP A 824 -25.27 -18.59 -16.21
CA TRP A 824 -25.53 -19.66 -17.18
C TRP A 824 -25.55 -19.14 -18.63
N CYS A 825 -25.04 -19.92 -19.59
CA CYS A 825 -25.06 -19.58 -21.02
C CYS A 825 -25.63 -20.73 -21.85
N LYS A 826 -26.68 -20.45 -22.64
CA LYS A 826 -27.38 -21.46 -23.47
C LYS A 826 -26.57 -21.82 -24.73
N CYS A 827 -26.84 -23.00 -25.30
CA CYS A 827 -26.01 -23.66 -26.33
C CYS A 827 -25.73 -22.88 -27.64
N ALA A 828 -26.49 -21.81 -27.92
CA ALA A 828 -26.35 -20.98 -29.12
C ALA A 828 -25.54 -19.67 -28.89
N SER A 829 -25.08 -19.41 -27.66
CA SER A 829 -24.30 -18.21 -27.33
C SER A 829 -22.80 -18.37 -27.62
N MET A 830 -22.14 -17.29 -28.06
CA MET A 830 -20.69 -17.13 -28.02
C MET A 830 -20.33 -16.15 -26.91
N VAL A 831 -19.48 -16.58 -25.97
CA VAL A 831 -19.06 -15.78 -24.81
C VAL A 831 -17.54 -15.57 -24.85
N ARG A 832 -17.08 -14.32 -24.75
CA ARG A 832 -15.66 -14.00 -24.54
C ARG A 832 -15.44 -13.29 -23.21
N LEU A 833 -14.41 -13.71 -22.48
CA LEU A 833 -13.97 -13.12 -21.22
C LEU A 833 -12.48 -12.77 -21.34
N PHE A 834 -12.13 -11.50 -21.14
CA PHE A 834 -10.73 -11.03 -21.16
C PHE A 834 -10.42 -10.23 -19.89
N ASN A 835 -9.40 -10.64 -19.14
CA ASN A 835 -8.99 -9.99 -17.89
C ASN A 835 -10.17 -9.79 -16.92
N CYS A 836 -10.97 -10.84 -16.72
CA CYS A 836 -12.10 -10.85 -15.78
C CYS A 836 -11.83 -11.72 -14.56
N SER A 837 -12.30 -11.28 -13.38
CA SER A 837 -12.23 -12.07 -12.14
C SER A 837 -13.62 -12.59 -11.73
N PHE A 838 -13.65 -13.73 -11.03
CA PHE A 838 -14.88 -14.41 -10.62
C PHE A 838 -14.73 -14.94 -9.18
N THR A 839 -15.62 -14.51 -8.29
CA THR A 839 -15.77 -15.01 -6.91
C THR A 839 -17.22 -15.46 -6.68
N SER A 840 -17.44 -16.51 -5.87
CA SER A 840 -18.77 -17.09 -5.66
C SER A 840 -18.96 -17.70 -4.27
N ASN A 841 -20.01 -17.27 -3.57
CA ASN A 841 -20.42 -17.77 -2.25
C ASN A 841 -21.51 -18.87 -2.33
N ILE A 842 -21.83 -19.38 -3.53
CA ILE A 842 -22.87 -20.39 -3.76
C ILE A 842 -22.32 -21.81 -3.60
N ASP A 843 -23.15 -22.73 -3.09
CA ASP A 843 -22.85 -24.18 -3.10
C ASP A 843 -23.01 -24.85 -4.49
N ASP A 844 -23.60 -24.15 -5.47
CA ASP A 844 -23.71 -24.58 -6.88
C ASP A 844 -22.64 -23.91 -7.78
N ARG A 845 -22.46 -24.43 -9.00
CA ARG A 845 -21.51 -24.00 -10.02
C ARG A 845 -21.61 -22.49 -10.27
N ALA A 846 -20.50 -21.76 -10.13
CA ALA A 846 -20.49 -20.30 -10.27
C ALA A 846 -20.77 -19.85 -11.70
N PHE A 847 -20.06 -20.43 -12.67
CA PHE A 847 -20.21 -20.13 -14.09
C PHE A 847 -20.36 -21.42 -14.93
N VAL A 848 -21.41 -21.48 -15.76
CA VAL A 848 -21.77 -22.63 -16.59
C VAL A 848 -21.99 -22.19 -18.04
N SER A 849 -21.17 -22.65 -18.97
CA SER A 849 -21.37 -22.40 -20.40
C SER A 849 -21.65 -23.67 -21.19
N GLN A 850 -22.79 -23.69 -21.90
CA GLN A 850 -23.17 -24.72 -22.86
C GLN A 850 -22.88 -24.29 -24.31
N GLY A 851 -22.50 -23.03 -24.53
CA GLY A 851 -22.26 -22.43 -25.85
C GLY A 851 -20.80 -22.53 -26.31
N SER A 852 -20.35 -21.55 -27.08
CA SER A 852 -18.92 -21.38 -27.37
C SER A 852 -18.32 -20.40 -26.37
N LEU A 853 -17.20 -20.75 -25.73
CA LEU A 853 -16.56 -19.95 -24.69
C LEU A 853 -15.08 -19.67 -25.02
N SER A 854 -14.66 -18.42 -24.87
CA SER A 854 -13.25 -18.02 -24.92
C SER A 854 -12.91 -17.28 -23.63
N VAL A 855 -11.85 -17.73 -22.95
CA VAL A 855 -11.40 -17.20 -21.66
C VAL A 855 -9.91 -16.89 -21.75
N LYS A 856 -9.52 -15.63 -21.59
CA LYS A 856 -8.12 -15.21 -21.67
C LYS A 856 -7.73 -14.28 -20.52
N LYS A 857 -6.64 -14.63 -19.81
CA LYS A 857 -6.12 -13.88 -18.65
C LYS A 857 -7.14 -13.71 -17.52
N CYS A 858 -8.07 -14.65 -17.35
CA CYS A 858 -9.13 -14.58 -16.32
C CYS A 858 -8.72 -15.24 -15.00
N GLN A 859 -9.43 -14.89 -13.93
CA GLN A 859 -9.21 -15.43 -12.58
C GLN A 859 -10.51 -15.98 -11.99
N PHE A 860 -10.49 -17.22 -11.53
CA PHE A 860 -11.63 -17.93 -10.92
C PHE A 860 -11.24 -18.36 -9.50
N ILE A 861 -11.62 -17.53 -8.53
CA ILE A 861 -11.00 -17.55 -7.20
C ILE A 861 -12.02 -17.67 -6.06
N ASN A 862 -11.65 -18.41 -5.02
CA ASN A 862 -12.40 -18.54 -3.77
C ASN A 862 -13.89 -18.95 -3.94
N CYS A 863 -14.27 -19.60 -5.06
CA CYS A 863 -15.62 -20.11 -5.23
C CYS A 863 -15.91 -21.24 -4.24
N ARG A 864 -17.05 -21.17 -3.56
CA ARG A 864 -17.53 -22.19 -2.61
C ARG A 864 -17.94 -23.52 -3.27
N SER A 865 -18.07 -23.54 -4.60
CA SER A 865 -18.33 -24.75 -5.40
C SER A 865 -17.43 -24.79 -6.64
N THR A 866 -17.88 -25.44 -7.72
CA THR A 866 -17.14 -25.50 -8.99
C THR A 866 -17.08 -24.12 -9.63
N ALA A 867 -15.88 -23.63 -9.96
CA ALA A 867 -15.70 -22.25 -10.40
C ALA A 867 -16.11 -22.03 -11.88
N LEU A 868 -15.63 -22.88 -12.80
CA LEU A 868 -16.07 -22.91 -14.20
C LEU A 868 -16.46 -24.32 -14.63
N CYS A 869 -17.64 -24.45 -15.26
CA CYS A 869 -18.09 -25.64 -15.95
C CYS A 869 -18.30 -25.35 -17.45
N ALA A 870 -17.43 -25.91 -18.29
CA ALA A 870 -17.57 -25.89 -19.75
C ALA A 870 -18.27 -27.17 -20.23
N ALA A 871 -19.53 -27.06 -20.65
CA ALA A 871 -20.29 -28.13 -21.28
C ALA A 871 -20.43 -27.95 -22.81
N GLY A 872 -20.09 -26.76 -23.32
CA GLY A 872 -19.92 -26.49 -24.74
C GLY A 872 -18.45 -26.49 -25.18
N SER A 873 -18.17 -25.93 -26.35
CA SER A 873 -16.80 -25.82 -26.88
C SER A 873 -16.08 -24.64 -26.23
N ALA A 874 -14.88 -24.84 -25.69
CA ALA A 874 -14.18 -23.79 -24.96
C ALA A 874 -12.67 -23.73 -25.25
N GLU A 875 -12.13 -22.51 -25.24
CA GLU A 875 -10.68 -22.26 -25.19
C GLU A 875 -10.37 -21.39 -23.96
N VAL A 876 -9.38 -21.82 -23.17
CA VAL A 876 -8.97 -21.20 -21.91
C VAL A 876 -7.46 -20.98 -21.93
N GLU A 877 -7.01 -19.73 -21.85
CA GLU A 877 -5.61 -19.34 -22.01
C GLU A 877 -5.18 -18.35 -20.91
N ASP A 878 -3.91 -18.42 -20.48
CA ASP A 878 -3.27 -17.53 -19.50
C ASP A 878 -4.05 -17.32 -18.17
N SER A 879 -4.91 -18.27 -17.79
CA SER A 879 -5.94 -18.07 -16.75
C SER A 879 -5.63 -18.80 -15.45
N VAL A 880 -6.19 -18.34 -14.33
CA VAL A 880 -5.93 -18.85 -12.97
C VAL A 880 -7.20 -19.36 -12.30
N PHE A 881 -7.15 -20.56 -11.73
CA PHE A 881 -8.24 -21.18 -10.96
C PHE A 881 -7.70 -21.53 -9.57
N SER A 882 -8.06 -20.76 -8.52
CA SER A 882 -7.43 -20.94 -7.22
C SER A 882 -8.30 -20.80 -5.97
N GLY A 883 -8.03 -21.64 -4.98
CA GLY A 883 -8.67 -21.59 -3.65
C GLY A 883 -10.12 -22.09 -3.61
N ASN A 884 -10.64 -22.61 -4.72
CA ASN A 884 -12.04 -23.02 -4.83
C ASN A 884 -12.33 -24.25 -3.96
N MET A 885 -13.46 -24.26 -3.24
CA MET A 885 -13.79 -25.33 -2.27
C MET A 885 -14.23 -26.65 -2.94
N SER A 886 -14.34 -26.67 -4.28
CA SER A 886 -14.60 -27.85 -5.08
C SER A 886 -13.64 -27.89 -6.29
N ILE A 887 -14.14 -28.08 -7.51
CA ILE A 887 -13.35 -28.16 -8.74
C ILE A 887 -12.98 -26.75 -9.26
N GLY A 888 -11.75 -26.56 -9.74
CA GLY A 888 -11.34 -25.36 -10.47
C GLY A 888 -12.03 -25.28 -11.84
N LEU A 889 -11.72 -26.21 -12.73
CA LEU A 889 -12.31 -26.32 -14.07
C LEU A 889 -12.92 -27.71 -14.31
N GLN A 890 -14.22 -27.76 -14.62
CA GLN A 890 -14.94 -28.96 -15.04
C GLN A 890 -15.28 -28.92 -16.54
N VAL A 891 -15.10 -30.04 -17.23
CA VAL A 891 -15.43 -30.22 -18.66
C VAL A 891 -16.52 -31.29 -18.82
N GLY A 892 -17.55 -31.04 -19.62
CA GLY A 892 -18.75 -31.87 -19.73
C GLY A 892 -19.18 -32.23 -21.16
N LYS A 893 -20.11 -33.18 -21.27
CA LYS A 893 -20.66 -33.68 -22.54
C LYS A 893 -21.28 -32.56 -23.41
N PRO A 894 -21.05 -32.53 -24.74
CA PRO A 894 -20.10 -33.33 -25.54
C PRO A 894 -19.35 -32.47 -26.59
N ARG A 895 -18.39 -31.64 -26.16
CA ARG A 895 -17.52 -30.87 -27.07
C ARG A 895 -16.07 -30.85 -26.56
N ASN A 896 -15.16 -30.41 -27.42
CA ASN A 896 -13.74 -30.29 -27.10
C ASN A 896 -13.46 -29.00 -26.30
N LEU A 897 -12.54 -29.09 -25.34
CA LEU A 897 -11.95 -27.96 -24.64
C LEU A 897 -10.44 -27.89 -24.91
N VAL A 898 -9.90 -26.68 -25.05
CA VAL A 898 -8.45 -26.42 -25.15
C VAL A 898 -8.02 -25.57 -23.95
N LEU A 899 -6.99 -26.00 -23.24
CA LEU A 899 -6.46 -25.35 -22.04
C LEU A 899 -4.95 -25.07 -22.22
N LYS A 900 -4.56 -23.80 -22.14
CA LYS A 900 -3.20 -23.31 -22.43
C LYS A 900 -2.66 -22.43 -21.32
N ASN A 901 -1.37 -22.56 -21.00
CA ASN A 901 -0.58 -21.63 -20.15
C ASN A 901 -1.20 -21.27 -18.78
N SER A 902 -2.14 -22.07 -18.30
CA SER A 902 -3.05 -21.74 -17.19
C SER A 902 -2.63 -22.41 -15.88
N LYS A 903 -3.05 -21.84 -14.74
CA LYS A 903 -2.66 -22.29 -13.38
C LYS A 903 -3.87 -22.73 -12.57
N LEU A 904 -3.82 -23.94 -12.00
CA LEU A 904 -4.93 -24.54 -11.26
C LEU A 904 -4.43 -25.03 -9.90
N HIS A 905 -4.64 -24.25 -8.82
CA HIS A 905 -4.02 -24.54 -7.52
C HIS A 905 -4.85 -24.25 -6.25
N GLY A 906 -4.65 -25.02 -5.18
CA GLY A 906 -5.36 -24.82 -3.90
C GLY A 906 -6.85 -25.18 -3.91
N ASN A 907 -7.35 -25.75 -5.01
CA ASN A 907 -8.74 -26.22 -5.15
C ASN A 907 -8.92 -27.58 -4.44
N GLN A 908 -10.11 -28.19 -4.43
CA GLN A 908 -10.19 -29.64 -4.15
C GLN A 908 -9.62 -30.43 -5.33
N TRP A 909 -10.13 -30.18 -6.53
CA TRP A 909 -9.67 -30.80 -7.78
C TRP A 909 -9.25 -29.68 -8.74
N GLY A 910 -8.11 -29.83 -9.41
CA GLY A 910 -7.66 -28.85 -10.42
C GLY A 910 -8.56 -28.87 -11.65
N LEU A 911 -8.41 -29.92 -12.47
CA LEU A 911 -9.16 -30.17 -13.69
C LEU A 911 -9.99 -31.47 -13.57
N ASP A 912 -11.23 -31.46 -14.04
CA ASP A 912 -12.17 -32.59 -13.99
C ASP A 912 -12.85 -32.80 -15.35
N VAL A 913 -12.38 -33.78 -16.13
CA VAL A 913 -12.86 -34.06 -17.49
C VAL A 913 -13.88 -35.20 -17.47
N ARG A 914 -15.18 -34.88 -17.58
CA ARG A 914 -16.28 -35.86 -17.51
C ARG A 914 -16.97 -36.04 -18.86
N SER A 915 -16.61 -37.11 -19.56
CA SER A 915 -17.17 -37.47 -20.87
C SER A 915 -17.09 -36.37 -21.93
N ALA A 916 -16.00 -35.59 -21.90
CA ALA A 916 -15.62 -34.61 -22.89
C ALA A 916 -14.24 -34.97 -23.49
N ALA A 917 -13.78 -34.19 -24.46
CA ALA A 917 -12.38 -34.19 -24.91
C ALA A 917 -11.70 -32.90 -24.41
N CYS A 918 -10.47 -33.00 -23.90
CA CYS A 918 -9.75 -31.87 -23.34
C CYS A 918 -8.25 -31.94 -23.69
N ASP A 919 -7.73 -30.91 -24.36
CA ASP A 919 -6.34 -30.80 -24.77
C ASP A 919 -5.64 -29.75 -23.88
N VAL A 920 -4.63 -30.15 -23.10
CA VAL A 920 -4.00 -29.31 -22.05
C VAL A 920 -2.50 -29.16 -22.28
N THR A 921 -2.04 -27.91 -22.38
CA THR A 921 -0.64 -27.60 -22.70
C THR A 921 -0.08 -26.41 -21.91
N GLY A 922 1.19 -26.52 -21.48
CA GLY A 922 1.90 -25.43 -20.80
C GLY A 922 1.34 -25.06 -19.41
N CYS A 923 0.49 -25.90 -18.82
CA CYS A 923 -0.22 -25.59 -17.57
C CYS A 923 0.53 -26.02 -16.31
N GLN A 924 0.28 -25.31 -15.20
CA GLN A 924 0.78 -25.64 -13.86
C GLN A 924 -0.38 -26.04 -12.95
N ILE A 925 -0.40 -27.28 -12.45
CA ILE A 925 -1.52 -27.84 -11.66
C ILE A 925 -1.01 -28.39 -10.33
N TYR A 926 -1.13 -27.59 -9.26
CA TYR A 926 -0.39 -27.83 -8.02
C TYR A 926 -1.13 -27.47 -6.73
N ASP A 927 -0.64 -27.91 -5.56
CA ASP A 927 -1.22 -27.61 -4.23
C ASP A 927 -2.75 -27.89 -4.11
N ASN A 928 -3.36 -28.74 -4.96
CA ASN A 928 -4.79 -29.05 -4.86
C ASN A 928 -5.04 -30.13 -3.79
N LYS A 929 -6.08 -29.94 -2.97
CA LYS A 929 -6.40 -30.69 -1.74
C LYS A 929 -6.83 -32.15 -1.98
N LYS A 930 -6.96 -32.57 -3.24
CA LYS A 930 -7.12 -33.96 -3.69
C LYS A 930 -6.32 -34.20 -4.97
N ILE A 931 -6.95 -34.08 -6.14
CA ILE A 931 -6.41 -34.55 -7.43
C ILE A 931 -6.03 -33.36 -8.31
N GLY A 932 -4.89 -33.43 -9.01
CA GLY A 932 -4.51 -32.45 -10.01
C GLY A 932 -5.42 -32.50 -11.24
N VAL A 933 -5.38 -33.61 -11.98
CA VAL A 933 -6.23 -33.88 -13.16
C VAL A 933 -7.02 -35.17 -12.97
N GLY A 934 -8.35 -35.08 -12.97
CA GLY A 934 -9.26 -36.23 -12.99
C GLY A 934 -9.91 -36.42 -14.36
N VAL A 935 -10.03 -37.67 -14.83
CA VAL A 935 -10.67 -38.03 -16.11
C VAL A 935 -11.65 -39.20 -15.91
N GLU A 936 -12.93 -38.96 -16.21
CA GLU A 936 -14.00 -39.96 -16.08
C GLU A 936 -14.82 -40.10 -17.37
N ASN A 937 -14.77 -41.28 -17.98
CA ASN A 937 -15.43 -41.62 -19.26
C ASN A 937 -15.10 -40.64 -20.41
N GLY A 938 -13.96 -39.94 -20.35
CA GLY A 938 -13.58 -38.86 -21.27
C GLY A 938 -12.26 -39.12 -22.01
N LYS A 939 -11.86 -38.15 -22.86
CA LYS A 939 -10.53 -38.12 -23.49
C LYS A 939 -9.73 -36.93 -22.96
N VAL A 940 -8.44 -37.14 -22.67
CA VAL A 940 -7.49 -36.05 -22.40
C VAL A 940 -6.20 -36.21 -23.21
N GLU A 941 -5.64 -35.10 -23.67
CA GLU A 941 -4.26 -35.03 -24.15
C GLU A 941 -3.49 -34.00 -23.31
N LEU A 942 -2.45 -34.45 -22.59
CA LEU A 942 -1.66 -33.66 -21.66
C LEU A 942 -0.23 -33.54 -22.19
N THR A 943 0.17 -32.36 -22.68
CA THR A 943 1.51 -32.15 -23.27
C THR A 943 2.25 -30.95 -22.65
N ARG A 944 3.47 -31.15 -22.13
CA ARG A 944 4.33 -30.09 -21.52
C ARG A 944 3.65 -29.35 -20.35
N ASN A 945 3.12 -30.08 -19.38
CA ASN A 945 2.54 -29.53 -18.15
C ASN A 945 3.39 -29.86 -16.91
N GLU A 946 3.27 -29.05 -15.87
CA GLU A 946 3.87 -29.27 -14.55
C GLU A 946 2.77 -29.62 -13.54
N ILE A 947 2.85 -30.80 -12.90
CA ILE A 947 1.79 -31.30 -12.00
C ILE A 947 2.41 -31.79 -10.68
N PHE A 948 2.31 -30.98 -9.62
CA PHE A 948 3.10 -31.20 -8.39
C PHE A 948 2.41 -30.79 -7.08
N HIS A 949 2.87 -31.28 -5.93
CA HIS A 949 2.36 -30.93 -4.59
C HIS A 949 0.85 -31.13 -4.33
N ASN A 950 0.09 -31.77 -5.23
CA ASN A 950 -1.32 -32.12 -4.98
C ASN A 950 -1.41 -33.17 -3.85
N ASP A 951 -2.41 -33.11 -2.98
CA ASP A 951 -2.47 -33.94 -1.76
C ASP A 951 -2.74 -35.44 -2.02
N ARG A 952 -3.29 -35.81 -3.19
CA ARG A 952 -3.45 -37.19 -3.68
C ARG A 952 -2.70 -37.39 -5.00
N HIS A 953 -3.37 -37.90 -6.04
CA HIS A 953 -2.79 -38.14 -7.35
C HIS A 953 -2.47 -36.86 -8.12
N GLY A 954 -1.37 -36.86 -8.88
CA GLY A 954 -1.14 -35.84 -9.91
C GLY A 954 -2.18 -35.96 -11.04
N ILE A 955 -2.24 -37.13 -11.67
CA ILE A 955 -3.23 -37.49 -12.70
C ILE A 955 -3.97 -38.77 -12.28
N TYR A 956 -5.31 -38.77 -12.40
CA TYR A 956 -6.18 -39.92 -12.14
C TYR A 956 -7.13 -40.17 -13.31
N VAL A 957 -7.04 -41.35 -13.94
CA VAL A 957 -7.82 -41.75 -15.12
C VAL A 957 -8.62 -43.01 -14.79
N CYS A 958 -9.96 -42.97 -14.91
CA CYS A 958 -10.81 -44.10 -14.53
C CYS A 958 -11.99 -44.33 -15.49
N LYS A 959 -12.69 -45.47 -15.31
CA LYS A 959 -13.82 -45.94 -16.15
C LYS A 959 -13.43 -45.99 -17.63
N ASN A 960 -14.34 -45.68 -18.56
CA ASN A 960 -14.09 -45.83 -20.01
C ASN A 960 -13.36 -44.59 -20.58
N SER A 961 -12.26 -44.19 -19.95
CA SER A 961 -11.47 -43.01 -20.33
C SER A 961 -10.31 -43.33 -21.25
N SER A 962 -9.84 -42.33 -21.98
CA SER A 962 -8.61 -42.36 -22.79
C SER A 962 -7.70 -41.19 -22.44
N ALA A 963 -6.40 -41.43 -22.28
CA ALA A 963 -5.43 -40.38 -21.96
C ALA A 963 -4.13 -40.53 -22.76
N ILE A 964 -3.69 -39.44 -23.38
CA ILE A 964 -2.31 -39.29 -23.88
C ILE A 964 -1.59 -38.33 -22.94
N ILE A 965 -0.44 -38.75 -22.42
CA ILE A 965 0.33 -38.02 -21.42
C ILE A 965 1.78 -37.97 -21.92
N GLU A 966 2.21 -36.82 -22.47
CA GLU A 966 3.51 -36.68 -23.13
C GLU A 966 4.32 -35.45 -22.70
N GLU A 967 5.65 -35.58 -22.57
CA GLU A 967 6.57 -34.45 -22.26
C GLU A 967 6.24 -33.64 -20.98
N ASN A 968 5.52 -34.22 -20.00
CA ASN A 968 5.14 -33.55 -18.74
C ASN A 968 6.16 -33.79 -17.60
N GLU A 969 6.16 -32.92 -16.59
CA GLU A 969 6.89 -33.11 -15.32
C GLU A 969 5.92 -33.26 -14.14
N ILE A 970 5.97 -34.39 -13.44
CA ILE A 970 4.94 -34.81 -12.47
C ILE A 970 5.61 -35.25 -11.16
N PHE A 971 5.59 -34.40 -10.12
CA PHE A 971 6.49 -34.58 -8.98
C PHE A 971 5.95 -34.18 -7.60
N GLU A 972 6.51 -34.79 -6.55
CA GLU A 972 6.19 -34.52 -5.14
C GLU A 972 4.68 -34.56 -4.78
N ASN A 973 3.84 -35.20 -5.62
CA ASN A 973 2.41 -35.38 -5.35
C ASN A 973 2.20 -36.38 -4.21
N GLY A 974 1.04 -36.27 -3.56
CA GLY A 974 0.75 -36.90 -2.29
C GLY A 974 0.53 -38.39 -2.35
N TRP A 975 0.01 -38.93 -3.45
CA TRP A 975 -0.10 -40.36 -3.73
C TRP A 975 0.85 -40.72 -4.90
N GLN A 976 0.37 -41.39 -5.94
CA GLN A 976 1.14 -41.63 -7.18
C GLN A 976 1.14 -40.41 -8.10
N GLY A 977 2.17 -40.27 -8.94
CA GLY A 977 2.23 -39.24 -9.97
C GLY A 977 1.12 -39.41 -11.03
N ILE A 978 1.00 -40.62 -11.59
CA ILE A 978 -0.07 -41.01 -12.51
C ILE A 978 -0.73 -42.30 -12.00
N THR A 979 -2.06 -42.32 -11.96
CA THR A 979 -2.86 -43.51 -11.68
C THR A 979 -3.93 -43.71 -12.74
N LYS A 980 -3.99 -44.94 -13.27
CA LYS A 980 -5.03 -45.44 -14.16
C LYS A 980 -5.75 -46.60 -13.47
N THR A 981 -7.08 -46.54 -13.39
CA THR A 981 -7.95 -47.62 -12.87
C THR A 981 -9.07 -47.97 -13.87
N SER A 982 -9.82 -49.04 -13.60
CA SER A 982 -10.87 -49.60 -14.48
C SER A 982 -10.35 -49.98 -15.88
N ASP A 983 -11.24 -50.26 -16.84
CA ASP A 983 -10.89 -50.62 -18.23
C ASP A 983 -10.43 -49.43 -19.11
N ALA A 984 -9.83 -48.39 -18.51
CA ALA A 984 -9.34 -47.21 -19.23
C ALA A 984 -8.15 -47.52 -20.18
N TRP A 985 -7.88 -46.61 -21.10
CA TRP A 985 -6.68 -46.66 -21.95
C TRP A 985 -5.76 -45.45 -21.73
N CYS A 986 -4.45 -45.69 -21.60
CA CYS A 986 -3.45 -44.64 -21.46
C CYS A 986 -2.24 -44.88 -22.38
N ARG A 987 -1.72 -43.80 -22.98
CA ARG A 987 -0.39 -43.73 -23.58
C ARG A 987 0.43 -42.71 -22.80
N ILE A 988 1.44 -43.18 -22.08
CA ILE A 988 2.30 -42.37 -21.20
C ILE A 988 3.71 -42.40 -21.77
N SER A 989 4.20 -41.30 -22.33
CA SER A 989 5.54 -41.28 -22.94
C SER A 989 6.36 -40.01 -22.72
N ARG A 990 7.70 -40.13 -22.67
CA ARG A 990 8.64 -38.98 -22.52
C ARG A 990 8.42 -38.08 -21.28
N ASN A 991 7.72 -38.53 -20.25
CA ASN A 991 7.48 -37.74 -19.03
C ASN A 991 8.61 -37.91 -18.00
N LYS A 992 8.80 -36.92 -17.13
CA LYS A 992 9.63 -37.02 -15.91
C LYS A 992 8.73 -37.14 -14.68
N ILE A 993 8.92 -38.19 -13.87
CA ILE A 993 8.00 -38.50 -12.75
C ILE A 993 8.80 -38.79 -11.48
N TYR A 994 8.78 -37.88 -10.50
CA TYR A 994 9.73 -37.97 -9.38
C TYR A 994 9.23 -37.56 -7.99
N GLN A 995 9.79 -38.19 -6.95
CA GLN A 995 9.56 -37.87 -5.53
C GLN A 995 8.09 -37.94 -5.04
N ASN A 996 7.17 -38.48 -5.83
CA ASN A 996 5.77 -38.69 -5.43
C ASN A 996 5.70 -39.72 -4.29
N LYS A 997 4.79 -39.55 -3.32
CA LYS A 997 4.88 -40.26 -2.03
C LYS A 997 4.43 -41.74 -2.07
N CYS A 998 3.62 -42.16 -3.05
CA CYS A 998 3.13 -43.55 -3.15
C CYS A 998 3.53 -44.29 -4.44
N GLY A 999 4.32 -43.69 -5.33
CA GLY A 999 4.83 -44.32 -6.56
C GLY A 999 4.87 -43.38 -7.76
N GLY A 1000 5.52 -43.83 -8.85
CA GLY A 1000 5.60 -43.08 -10.11
C GLY A 1000 4.31 -43.19 -10.93
N ILE A 1001 4.13 -44.34 -11.58
CA ILE A 1001 2.94 -44.67 -12.38
C ILE A 1001 2.27 -45.93 -11.80
N HIS A 1002 0.95 -45.94 -11.68
CA HIS A 1002 0.14 -47.13 -11.45
C HIS A 1002 -0.82 -47.34 -12.63
N VAL A 1003 -0.82 -48.53 -13.24
CA VAL A 1003 -1.68 -48.89 -14.38
C VAL A 1003 -2.34 -50.24 -14.12
N GLU A 1004 -3.57 -50.22 -13.62
CA GLU A 1004 -4.38 -51.43 -13.42
C GLU A 1004 -4.54 -52.22 -14.75
N PRO A 1005 -4.46 -53.56 -14.77
CA PRO A 1005 -4.63 -54.34 -16.00
C PRO A 1005 -6.08 -54.29 -16.53
N ASN A 1006 -6.26 -54.13 -17.85
CA ASN A 1006 -7.59 -54.16 -18.48
C ASN A 1006 -8.14 -55.61 -18.51
N LYS A 1007 -9.45 -55.79 -18.36
CA LYS A 1007 -10.10 -57.09 -18.63
C LYS A 1007 -10.09 -57.36 -20.13
N LYS A 1008 -9.85 -58.61 -20.53
CA LYS A 1008 -9.92 -59.04 -21.94
C LYS A 1008 -11.37 -58.99 -22.43
N ALA A 1009 -11.72 -57.91 -23.12
CA ALA A 1009 -13.01 -57.73 -23.79
C ALA A 1009 -12.82 -57.10 -25.19
N PRO A 1010 -13.76 -57.31 -26.14
CA PRO A 1010 -13.65 -56.74 -27.49
C PRO A 1010 -13.58 -55.19 -27.45
N GLY A 1011 -12.52 -54.63 -28.03
CA GLY A 1011 -12.30 -53.18 -28.12
C GLY A 1011 -11.40 -52.59 -27.03
N HIS A 1012 -11.09 -53.31 -25.95
CA HIS A 1012 -10.13 -52.83 -24.95
C HIS A 1012 -8.70 -52.88 -25.52
N GLN A 1013 -8.07 -51.72 -25.66
CA GLN A 1013 -6.69 -51.60 -26.14
C GLN A 1013 -5.68 -51.79 -24.99
N GLN A 1014 -4.47 -52.24 -25.33
CA GLN A 1014 -3.35 -52.28 -24.40
C GLN A 1014 -2.85 -50.85 -24.13
N SER A 1015 -2.74 -50.47 -22.85
CA SER A 1015 -2.11 -49.21 -22.46
C SER A 1015 -0.59 -49.28 -22.66
N ILE A 1016 0.05 -48.16 -22.98
CA ILE A 1016 1.47 -48.08 -23.35
C ILE A 1016 2.18 -47.12 -22.39
N VAL A 1017 3.33 -47.54 -21.86
CA VAL A 1017 4.20 -46.73 -21.00
C VAL A 1017 5.62 -46.80 -21.56
N GLU A 1018 6.11 -45.72 -22.20
CA GLU A 1018 7.40 -45.78 -22.91
C GLU A 1018 8.28 -44.52 -22.85
N PHE A 1019 9.59 -44.70 -22.78
CA PHE A 1019 10.60 -43.61 -22.73
C PHE A 1019 10.45 -42.61 -21.57
N ASN A 1020 9.79 -42.97 -20.45
CA ASN A 1020 9.65 -42.08 -19.29
C ASN A 1020 10.86 -42.16 -18.34
N GLU A 1021 11.17 -41.07 -17.63
CA GLU A 1021 12.20 -41.02 -16.59
C GLU A 1021 11.55 -40.95 -15.20
N ILE A 1022 11.64 -42.03 -14.43
CA ILE A 1022 10.85 -42.21 -13.19
C ILE A 1022 11.79 -42.44 -12.01
N LEU A 1023 11.92 -41.44 -11.13
CA LEU A 1023 13.03 -41.41 -10.17
C LEU A 1023 12.69 -40.91 -8.75
N GLY A 1024 13.27 -41.56 -7.74
CA GLY A 1024 13.19 -41.12 -6.35
C GLY A 1024 11.80 -41.16 -5.70
N ASN A 1025 10.82 -41.85 -6.29
CA ASN A 1025 9.46 -41.96 -5.75
C ASN A 1025 9.45 -42.90 -4.52
N LYS A 1026 8.60 -42.62 -3.53
CA LYS A 1026 8.56 -43.38 -2.26
C LYS A 1026 7.68 -44.64 -2.32
N GLY A 1027 7.27 -45.03 -3.52
CA GLY A 1027 6.68 -46.32 -3.85
C GLY A 1027 7.28 -46.81 -5.18
N PRO A 1028 6.67 -47.82 -5.83
CA PRO A 1028 7.20 -48.42 -7.05
C PRO A 1028 7.31 -47.42 -8.20
N GLY A 1029 8.25 -47.65 -9.12
CA GLY A 1029 8.41 -46.82 -10.32
C GLY A 1029 7.23 -46.96 -11.27
N ILE A 1030 6.89 -48.21 -11.61
CA ILE A 1030 5.69 -48.59 -12.37
C ILE A 1030 5.04 -49.75 -11.60
N ASP A 1031 3.74 -49.66 -11.35
CA ASP A 1031 2.93 -50.69 -10.69
C ASP A 1031 1.78 -51.14 -11.61
N GLU A 1032 1.49 -52.44 -11.62
CA GLU A 1032 0.45 -53.10 -12.41
C GLU A 1032 -0.48 -53.97 -11.55
N LYS A 1033 -0.51 -53.75 -10.23
CA LYS A 1033 -1.51 -54.33 -9.33
C LYS A 1033 -2.88 -53.68 -9.53
N ASN A 1034 -3.91 -54.26 -8.93
CA ASN A 1034 -5.23 -53.62 -8.84
C ASN A 1034 -5.18 -52.51 -7.78
N ALA A 1035 -5.89 -51.42 -8.01
CA ALA A 1035 -5.92 -50.28 -7.08
C ALA A 1035 -6.74 -50.59 -5.81
N PHE A 1036 -6.46 -49.84 -4.73
CA PHE A 1036 -7.46 -49.64 -3.69
C PHE A 1036 -8.53 -48.68 -4.22
N ASP A 1037 -9.79 -49.08 -4.17
CA ASP A 1037 -10.90 -48.29 -4.70
C ASP A 1037 -11.15 -47.02 -3.85
N ASP A 1038 -10.96 -45.84 -4.44
CA ASP A 1038 -11.10 -44.53 -3.79
C ASP A 1038 -12.57 -44.03 -3.77
N GLN A 1039 -13.53 -44.95 -3.83
CA GLN A 1039 -14.95 -44.65 -3.67
C GLN A 1039 -15.27 -44.14 -2.25
N ILE A 1040 -15.69 -42.88 -2.17
CA ILE A 1040 -16.11 -42.22 -0.94
C ILE A 1040 -17.44 -42.83 -0.45
N GLY A 1041 -17.36 -43.94 0.29
CA GLY A 1041 -18.51 -44.54 0.98
C GLY A 1041 -18.48 -46.06 1.18
N SER A 1042 -17.63 -46.80 0.45
CA SER A 1042 -17.55 -48.27 0.57
C SER A 1042 -16.65 -48.72 1.71
N ALA A 1043 -17.12 -49.66 2.53
CA ALA A 1043 -16.34 -50.29 3.59
C ALA A 1043 -15.77 -51.63 3.09
N PHE A 1044 -14.45 -51.65 2.83
CA PHE A 1044 -13.66 -52.76 2.28
C PHE A 1044 -13.96 -53.13 0.81
N PRO A 1045 -12.97 -53.66 0.06
CA PRO A 1045 -13.19 -54.18 -1.29
C PRO A 1045 -14.02 -55.47 -1.28
N SER A 1046 -14.75 -55.74 -2.35
CA SER A 1046 -15.44 -57.02 -2.55
C SER A 1046 -14.44 -58.16 -2.78
N LEU A 1047 -14.66 -59.31 -2.12
CA LEU A 1047 -13.73 -60.46 -2.18
C LEU A 1047 -13.64 -61.15 -3.55
N GLU A 1048 -14.49 -60.78 -4.51
CA GLU A 1048 -14.64 -61.50 -5.80
C GLU A 1048 -13.40 -61.43 -6.70
N VAL A 1049 -12.51 -60.45 -6.50
CA VAL A 1049 -11.34 -60.23 -7.38
C VAL A 1049 -10.18 -61.19 -7.06
N LEU A 1050 -10.17 -61.84 -5.88
CA LEU A 1050 -9.08 -62.71 -5.42
C LEU A 1050 -8.99 -64.08 -6.15
N PHE A 1051 -9.92 -64.40 -7.05
CA PHE A 1051 -10.00 -65.71 -7.70
C PHE A 1051 -10.06 -65.66 -9.25
N ALA A 1052 -9.80 -64.51 -9.86
CA ALA A 1052 -9.65 -64.41 -11.32
C ALA A 1052 -8.25 -64.86 -11.77
N SER A 1053 -8.17 -65.77 -12.76
CA SER A 1053 -6.89 -66.18 -13.35
C SER A 1053 -6.24 -65.04 -14.14
N GLU A 1054 -4.90 -64.93 -14.07
CA GLU A 1054 -4.13 -63.90 -14.79
C GLU A 1054 -4.37 -63.91 -16.31
N GLU A 1055 -4.76 -65.06 -16.85
CA GLU A 1055 -5.06 -65.27 -18.28
C GLU A 1055 -6.18 -64.37 -18.82
N ASN A 1056 -7.01 -63.76 -17.96
CA ASN A 1056 -8.15 -62.92 -18.36
C ASN A 1056 -7.84 -61.41 -18.47
N PHE A 1057 -6.58 -60.99 -18.28
CA PHE A 1057 -6.20 -59.57 -18.25
C PHE A 1057 -5.19 -59.15 -19.34
N ILE A 1058 -5.13 -57.85 -19.61
CA ILE A 1058 -4.20 -57.18 -20.53
C ILE A 1058 -3.36 -56.20 -19.69
N LYS A 1059 -2.13 -56.61 -19.36
CA LYS A 1059 -1.11 -55.77 -18.72
C LYS A 1059 -0.57 -54.71 -19.69
N ALA A 1060 0.00 -53.63 -19.19
CA ALA A 1060 0.49 -52.52 -19.99
C ALA A 1060 1.78 -52.88 -20.77
N LYS A 1061 1.97 -52.29 -21.95
CA LYS A 1061 3.23 -52.40 -22.69
C LYS A 1061 4.23 -51.39 -22.12
N CYS A 1062 5.13 -51.87 -21.27
CA CYS A 1062 6.21 -51.07 -20.68
C CYS A 1062 7.52 -51.24 -21.49
N THR A 1063 8.00 -50.19 -22.16
CA THR A 1063 9.23 -50.23 -22.98
C THR A 1063 10.15 -49.02 -22.77
N GLU A 1064 11.46 -49.25 -22.59
CA GLU A 1064 12.50 -48.20 -22.55
C GLU A 1064 12.34 -47.09 -21.47
N ASN A 1065 11.58 -47.36 -20.39
CA ASN A 1065 11.48 -46.45 -19.24
C ASN A 1065 12.73 -46.55 -18.33
N LYS A 1066 13.23 -45.41 -17.85
CA LYS A 1066 14.37 -45.33 -16.93
C LYS A 1066 13.87 -45.24 -15.49
N LEU A 1067 13.91 -46.36 -14.76
CA LEU A 1067 13.57 -46.41 -13.33
C LEU A 1067 14.84 -46.21 -12.48
N LYS A 1068 14.82 -45.30 -11.49
CA LYS A 1068 15.98 -45.05 -10.63
C LYS A 1068 15.61 -44.61 -9.21
N ASN A 1069 16.11 -45.32 -8.19
CA ASN A 1069 15.92 -44.98 -6.77
C ASN A 1069 14.44 -44.90 -6.30
N ASN A 1070 13.52 -45.65 -6.92
CA ASN A 1070 12.15 -45.82 -6.44
C ASN A 1070 12.07 -46.97 -5.41
N ILE A 1071 10.96 -47.10 -4.65
CA ILE A 1071 10.80 -48.11 -3.59
C ILE A 1071 9.91 -49.26 -4.07
N GLU A 1072 10.53 -50.33 -4.58
CA GLU A 1072 9.86 -51.41 -5.33
C GLU A 1072 9.32 -52.58 -4.48
N ARG A 1073 9.07 -52.42 -3.17
CA ARG A 1073 8.54 -53.50 -2.29
C ARG A 1073 7.58 -53.01 -1.20
N GLU A 1074 6.60 -53.86 -0.91
CA GLU A 1074 5.80 -53.80 0.33
C GLU A 1074 6.67 -54.22 1.51
N SER A 1075 7.15 -53.23 2.26
CA SER A 1075 7.77 -53.38 3.58
C SER A 1075 7.35 -52.18 4.44
N GLU A 1076 7.41 -52.34 5.78
CA GLU A 1076 7.16 -51.22 6.71
C GLU A 1076 7.96 -49.97 6.29
N PRO A 1077 7.38 -48.75 6.42
CA PRO A 1077 7.99 -47.53 5.89
C PRO A 1077 9.41 -47.37 6.48
N PRO A 1078 10.47 -47.50 5.66
CA PRO A 1078 11.82 -47.60 6.19
C PRO A 1078 12.20 -46.30 6.91
N SER A 1079 12.81 -46.44 8.09
CA SER A 1079 13.30 -45.32 8.89
C SER A 1079 14.16 -44.40 8.03
N GLN A 1080 13.89 -43.09 8.09
CA GLN A 1080 14.46 -42.11 7.17
C GLN A 1080 16.00 -42.01 7.27
N GLU A 1081 16.72 -42.76 6.42
CA GLU A 1081 18.10 -42.44 6.05
C GLU A 1081 18.14 -41.85 4.63
N VAL A 1082 17.44 -40.71 4.48
CA VAL A 1082 17.82 -39.73 3.45
C VAL A 1082 19.26 -39.32 3.76
N PRO A 1083 20.21 -39.45 2.83
CA PRO A 1083 21.63 -39.21 3.12
C PRO A 1083 21.81 -37.78 3.66
N GLU A 1084 22.32 -37.65 4.88
CA GLU A 1084 22.47 -36.36 5.54
C GLU A 1084 23.55 -35.51 4.85
N ILE A 1085 23.12 -34.72 3.87
CA ILE A 1085 23.94 -33.72 3.18
C ILE A 1085 23.84 -32.35 3.83
N CYS A 1086 24.96 -31.66 3.98
CA CYS A 1086 24.99 -30.32 4.54
C CYS A 1086 24.23 -29.33 3.64
N PHE A 1087 23.31 -28.56 4.20
CA PHE A 1087 22.45 -27.60 3.49
C PHE A 1087 23.21 -26.48 2.75
N PHE A 1088 24.51 -26.30 3.03
CA PHE A 1088 25.38 -25.31 2.38
C PHE A 1088 26.41 -25.93 1.42
N CYS A 1089 27.14 -26.98 1.84
CA CYS A 1089 28.25 -27.54 1.06
C CYS A 1089 27.96 -28.93 0.46
N HIS A 1090 26.75 -29.46 0.66
CA HIS A 1090 26.22 -30.72 0.14
C HIS A 1090 27.03 -32.00 0.43
N LYS A 1091 28.12 -31.92 1.21
CA LYS A 1091 28.86 -33.08 1.70
C LYS A 1091 28.03 -33.89 2.68
N GLN A 1092 28.11 -35.22 2.54
CA GLN A 1092 27.58 -36.19 3.50
C GLN A 1092 28.51 -36.27 4.73
N GLY A 1093 27.94 -36.55 5.90
CA GLY A 1093 28.69 -36.72 7.15
C GLY A 1093 27.80 -36.59 8.38
N GLN A 1094 28.40 -36.57 9.57
CA GLN A 1094 27.66 -36.39 10.82
C GLN A 1094 27.25 -34.91 10.97
N LEU A 1095 25.98 -34.59 10.76
CA LEU A 1095 25.49 -33.21 10.74
C LEU A 1095 24.83 -32.77 12.05
N LYS A 1096 24.75 -31.45 12.24
CA LYS A 1096 24.01 -30.79 13.33
C LYS A 1096 22.80 -30.05 12.77
N LYS A 1097 21.62 -30.32 13.33
CA LYS A 1097 20.36 -29.63 12.99
C LYS A 1097 20.39 -28.17 13.46
N CYS A 1098 19.76 -27.28 12.70
CA CYS A 1098 19.60 -25.87 13.04
C CYS A 1098 18.73 -25.71 14.30
N PRO A 1099 19.19 -25.05 15.39
CA PRO A 1099 18.47 -25.00 16.66
C PRO A 1099 17.25 -24.03 16.66
N ARG A 1100 16.82 -23.53 15.49
CA ARG A 1100 15.61 -22.70 15.36
C ARG A 1100 14.52 -23.31 14.49
N CYS A 1101 14.86 -24.06 13.44
CA CYS A 1101 13.88 -24.73 12.57
C CYS A 1101 13.91 -26.27 12.68
N PHE A 1102 14.94 -26.83 13.33
CA PHE A 1102 15.25 -28.26 13.45
C PHE A 1102 15.37 -29.05 12.13
N THR A 1103 15.11 -28.41 10.98
CA THR A 1103 14.99 -29.04 9.65
C THR A 1103 16.30 -29.01 8.87
N ALA A 1104 16.95 -27.86 8.75
CA ALA A 1104 18.22 -27.74 8.02
C ALA A 1104 19.39 -28.32 8.83
N LYS A 1105 20.29 -29.04 8.14
CA LYS A 1105 21.41 -29.79 8.74
C LYS A 1105 22.76 -29.29 8.20
N TYR A 1106 23.77 -29.13 9.06
CA TYR A 1106 25.09 -28.61 8.68
C TYR A 1106 26.24 -29.44 9.25
N CYS A 1107 27.31 -29.64 8.49
CA CYS A 1107 28.47 -30.42 8.94
C CYS A 1107 29.31 -29.67 10.00
N ASN A 1108 29.32 -28.33 9.96
CA ASN A 1108 29.97 -27.50 10.96
C ASN A 1108 29.26 -26.12 11.09
N GLY A 1109 29.66 -25.36 12.12
CA GLY A 1109 29.11 -24.03 12.39
C GLY A 1109 29.56 -22.93 11.41
N GLU A 1110 30.45 -23.22 10.46
CA GLU A 1110 30.81 -22.28 9.38
C GLU A 1110 29.86 -22.40 8.20
N CYS A 1111 29.59 -23.62 7.75
CA CYS A 1111 28.53 -23.88 6.78
C CYS A 1111 27.18 -23.32 7.22
N GLN A 1112 26.85 -23.45 8.51
CA GLN A 1112 25.64 -22.83 9.07
C GLN A 1112 25.70 -21.30 9.02
N ARG A 1113 26.83 -20.67 9.38
CA ARG A 1113 26.98 -19.20 9.37
C ARG A 1113 26.98 -18.62 7.95
N SER A 1114 27.52 -19.34 6.96
CA SER A 1114 27.52 -18.94 5.56
C SER A 1114 26.12 -19.02 4.94
N ASP A 1115 25.39 -20.12 5.14
CA ASP A 1115 24.00 -20.24 4.67
C ASP A 1115 23.04 -19.35 5.47
N TRP A 1116 23.38 -18.92 6.69
CA TRP A 1116 22.48 -18.14 7.56
C TRP A 1116 21.87 -16.91 6.88
N LYS A 1117 22.58 -16.26 5.94
CA LYS A 1117 22.03 -15.14 5.14
C LYS A 1117 20.82 -15.53 4.28
N ARG A 1118 20.81 -16.74 3.71
CA ARG A 1118 19.70 -17.32 2.94
C ARG A 1118 18.69 -18.02 3.86
N HIS A 1119 19.20 -18.86 4.76
CA HIS A 1119 18.40 -19.67 5.67
C HIS A 1119 17.55 -18.83 6.64
N LYS A 1120 18.05 -17.72 7.19
CA LYS A 1120 17.33 -16.90 8.19
C LYS A 1120 15.90 -16.54 7.74
N ASN A 1121 15.73 -16.16 6.47
CA ASN A 1121 14.45 -15.72 5.92
C ASN A 1121 13.47 -16.90 5.73
N ASN A 1122 13.98 -18.10 5.47
CA ASN A 1122 13.19 -19.31 5.32
C ASN A 1122 13.05 -20.11 6.64
N CYS A 1123 13.84 -19.79 7.67
CA CYS A 1123 13.93 -20.54 8.93
C CYS A 1123 12.58 -20.64 9.66
N ALA A 1124 11.79 -19.56 9.69
CA ALA A 1124 10.45 -19.56 10.27
C ALA A 1124 9.47 -20.37 9.39
N ARG A 1125 9.43 -20.09 8.07
CA ARG A 1125 8.58 -20.79 7.10
C ARG A 1125 8.84 -22.30 7.06
N LEU A 1126 10.09 -22.75 7.23
CA LEU A 1126 10.45 -24.16 7.34
C LEU A 1126 9.92 -24.77 8.65
N LEU A 1127 10.05 -24.07 9.78
CA LEU A 1127 9.47 -24.51 11.05
C LEU A 1127 7.94 -24.65 10.94
N GLU A 1128 7.25 -23.73 10.26
CA GLU A 1128 5.80 -23.76 10.04
C GLU A 1128 5.38 -24.82 9.00
N LYS A 1129 6.18 -25.05 7.95
CA LYS A 1129 5.90 -26.12 6.97
C LYS A 1129 6.03 -27.51 7.61
N TYR A 1130 7.03 -27.73 8.46
CA TYR A 1130 7.36 -29.06 9.02
C TYR A 1130 6.98 -29.28 10.49
N SER A 1131 6.34 -28.33 11.16
CA SER A 1131 5.74 -28.53 12.48
C SER A 1131 4.40 -27.79 12.63
N VAL A 1132 3.47 -28.42 13.35
CA VAL A 1132 2.14 -27.88 13.65
C VAL A 1132 2.10 -27.45 15.12
N LEU A 1133 1.59 -26.26 15.39
CA LEU A 1133 1.37 -25.78 16.76
C LEU A 1133 -0.08 -26.08 17.17
N VAL A 1134 -0.26 -27.02 18.09
CA VAL A 1134 -1.58 -27.48 18.57
C VAL A 1134 -1.80 -27.11 20.03
N LYS A 1135 -3.05 -26.89 20.41
CA LYS A 1135 -3.47 -26.58 21.78
C LYS A 1135 -3.81 -27.88 22.51
N VAL A 1136 -3.32 -28.05 23.73
CA VAL A 1136 -3.65 -29.21 24.57
C VAL A 1136 -4.81 -28.86 25.51
N LEU A 1137 -5.85 -29.66 25.42
CA LEU A 1137 -7.09 -29.60 26.19
C LEU A 1137 -7.01 -30.56 27.40
N PRO A 1138 -7.87 -30.38 28.43
CA PRO A 1138 -8.10 -31.43 29.42
C PRO A 1138 -8.52 -32.74 28.76
N LEU A 1139 -8.09 -33.87 29.33
CA LEU A 1139 -8.34 -35.20 28.79
C LEU A 1139 -9.84 -35.55 28.92
N SER A 1140 -10.49 -35.91 27.82
CA SER A 1140 -11.87 -36.39 27.82
C SER A 1140 -11.96 -37.80 28.43
N SER A 1141 -13.04 -38.08 29.15
CA SER A 1141 -13.22 -39.35 29.88
C SER A 1141 -13.40 -40.60 29.00
N CYS A 1142 -13.32 -40.45 27.67
CA CYS A 1142 -13.64 -41.49 26.69
C CYS A 1142 -12.43 -42.35 26.23
N LEU A 1143 -11.20 -41.93 26.52
CA LEU A 1143 -9.98 -42.58 26.02
C LEU A 1143 -9.32 -43.53 27.04
N ILE A 1144 -9.76 -43.50 28.30
CA ILE A 1144 -9.25 -44.39 29.35
C ILE A 1144 -9.86 -45.78 29.17
N GLY A 1145 -9.10 -46.67 28.54
CA GLY A 1145 -9.53 -48.02 28.17
C GLY A 1145 -9.91 -48.90 29.36
N ASP A 1146 -11.22 -49.03 29.59
CA ASP A 1146 -11.93 -50.12 30.27
C ASP A 1146 -11.42 -50.56 31.67
N LYS A 1147 -12.04 -50.02 32.72
CA LYS A 1147 -12.86 -50.82 33.68
C LYS A 1147 -13.52 -50.01 34.79
N LYS A 1148 -14.81 -49.67 34.59
CA LYS A 1148 -15.95 -49.70 35.56
C LYS A 1148 -15.84 -49.09 36.98
N VAL A 1149 -14.71 -48.58 37.47
CA VAL A 1149 -14.57 -48.06 38.84
C VAL A 1149 -13.81 -46.73 38.83
N LEU A 1150 -14.54 -45.65 39.14
CA LEU A 1150 -14.15 -44.62 40.10
C LEU A 1150 -15.34 -43.66 40.29
N LYS A 1151 -16.00 -43.74 41.46
CA LYS A 1151 -17.06 -42.79 41.85
C LYS A 1151 -16.42 -41.64 42.64
N GLY A 1152 -16.46 -40.42 42.08
CA GLY A 1152 -16.22 -39.18 42.80
C GLY A 1152 -14.75 -38.79 43.00
N VAL A 1153 -14.58 -37.61 43.63
CA VAL A 1153 -13.33 -36.85 43.84
C VAL A 1153 -12.82 -36.14 42.56
N GLU A 1154 -12.07 -35.05 42.77
CA GLU A 1154 -11.94 -33.92 41.85
C GLU A 1154 -10.64 -33.87 41.03
N ILE A 1155 -10.79 -33.61 39.71
CA ILE A 1155 -10.06 -32.65 38.85
C ILE A 1155 -8.50 -32.73 38.86
N LYS A 1156 -7.84 -32.81 37.69
CA LYS A 1156 -7.16 -31.66 36.99
C LYS A 1156 -6.26 -32.06 35.75
N ALA A 1157 -5.83 -31.08 34.91
CA ALA A 1157 -5.09 -31.26 33.61
C ALA A 1157 -3.99 -30.13 33.25
N PRO A 1158 -3.44 -29.92 32.03
CA PRO A 1158 -2.15 -29.23 31.70
C PRO A 1158 -1.37 -28.04 32.38
N PHE A 1159 -1.64 -27.39 33.53
CA PHE A 1159 -0.66 -26.45 34.19
C PHE A 1159 -0.78 -26.34 35.74
N SER A 1160 -0.03 -27.10 36.56
CA SER A 1160 -0.33 -27.38 38.01
C SER A 1160 -1.66 -28.11 38.24
N TRP A 1161 -2.57 -27.99 37.28
CA TRP A 1161 -3.66 -28.92 37.10
C TRP A 1161 -3.13 -30.34 36.64
N LEU A 1162 -1.96 -30.52 36.00
CA LEU A 1162 -1.68 -31.80 35.30
C LEU A 1162 -1.36 -32.99 36.23
N GLU A 1163 -2.18 -34.05 36.14
CA GLU A 1163 -2.03 -35.31 36.88
C GLU A 1163 -0.88 -36.20 36.37
N ARG A 1164 -0.34 -37.05 37.27
CA ARG A 1164 0.71 -38.03 36.97
C ARG A 1164 0.11 -39.40 36.68
N SER A 1165 0.29 -39.90 35.46
CA SER A 1165 -0.17 -41.25 35.06
C SER A 1165 0.90 -42.01 34.27
N GLY A 1166 1.85 -42.63 34.98
CA GLY A 1166 2.88 -43.48 34.40
C GLY A 1166 3.83 -44.10 35.45
N PRO A 1167 4.54 -45.20 35.13
CA PRO A 1167 5.58 -45.75 36.00
C PRO A 1167 6.78 -44.79 36.12
N GLN A 1168 7.51 -44.89 37.23
CA GLN A 1168 8.53 -43.89 37.62
C GLN A 1168 9.74 -43.80 36.67
N TYR A 1169 9.71 -42.89 35.69
CA TYR A 1169 10.88 -42.51 34.90
C TYR A 1169 10.92 -41.01 34.57
N ALA A 1170 12.05 -40.38 34.95
CA ALA A 1170 12.54 -39.05 34.57
C ALA A 1170 11.69 -37.79 34.93
N GLU A 1171 12.38 -36.64 34.99
CA GLU A 1171 11.78 -35.32 35.18
C GLU A 1171 10.99 -34.83 33.95
N ALA A 1172 10.11 -33.85 34.16
CA ALA A 1172 9.31 -33.21 33.12
C ALA A 1172 10.15 -32.63 31.95
N PRO A 1173 9.68 -32.69 30.70
CA PRO A 1173 10.35 -32.05 29.56
C PRO A 1173 10.56 -30.54 29.78
N LYS A 1174 11.79 -30.06 29.57
CA LYS A 1174 12.11 -28.62 29.61
C LYS A 1174 11.72 -27.96 28.28
N PRO A 1175 11.23 -26.69 28.27
CA PRO A 1175 10.69 -26.06 27.06
C PRO A 1175 11.60 -26.08 25.82
N ASP A 1176 12.92 -26.02 26.02
CA ASP A 1176 13.92 -25.97 24.95
C ASP A 1176 14.40 -27.35 24.49
N LYS A 1177 13.72 -28.44 24.88
CA LYS A 1177 14.05 -29.83 24.48
C LYS A 1177 12.90 -30.50 23.72
N LEU A 1178 13.29 -31.36 22.79
CA LEU A 1178 12.39 -32.30 22.11
C LEU A 1178 12.10 -33.51 23.01
N PHE A 1179 10.87 -34.01 22.93
CA PHE A 1179 10.39 -35.26 23.55
C PHE A 1179 9.52 -36.04 22.53
N ILE A 1180 9.15 -37.28 22.87
CA ILE A 1180 8.40 -38.18 21.97
C ILE A 1180 6.97 -38.34 22.47
N VAL A 1181 6.00 -37.98 21.65
CA VAL A 1181 4.57 -38.10 21.95
C VAL A 1181 3.93 -39.17 21.09
N LYS A 1182 3.04 -39.97 21.68
CA LYS A 1182 2.11 -40.85 20.98
C LYS A 1182 0.84 -40.07 20.71
N ILE A 1183 0.52 -39.82 19.45
CA ILE A 1183 -0.76 -39.21 19.05
C ILE A 1183 -1.67 -40.31 18.48
N GLN A 1184 -2.91 -40.35 18.94
CA GLN A 1184 -3.87 -41.41 18.60
C GLN A 1184 -5.21 -40.81 18.13
N ALA A 1185 -5.67 -41.26 16.96
CA ALA A 1185 -6.92 -40.83 16.35
C ALA A 1185 -8.05 -41.83 16.62
N ALA A 1186 -9.23 -41.32 17.01
CA ALA A 1186 -10.41 -42.11 17.32
C ALA A 1186 -11.66 -41.61 16.58
N ASP A 1187 -12.35 -42.54 15.90
CA ASP A 1187 -13.63 -42.28 15.22
C ASP A 1187 -14.81 -42.39 16.20
N SER A 1188 -15.63 -41.35 16.30
CA SER A 1188 -16.74 -41.24 17.24
C SER A 1188 -18.01 -41.98 16.79
N TRP A 1189 -18.03 -43.32 16.94
CA TRP A 1189 -19.19 -44.16 16.59
C TRP A 1189 -20.39 -44.06 17.58
N ARG A 1190 -20.95 -42.86 17.75
CA ARG A 1190 -22.28 -42.65 18.37
C ARG A 1190 -23.07 -41.52 17.69
N LYS A 1191 -24.37 -41.75 17.52
CA LYS A 1191 -25.34 -40.75 17.02
C LYS A 1191 -25.68 -39.74 18.12
N SER A 1192 -24.97 -38.62 18.16
CA SER A 1192 -25.29 -37.40 18.92
C SER A 1192 -24.76 -36.19 18.16
N ASN A 1193 -25.48 -35.06 18.18
CA ASN A 1193 -25.38 -34.00 17.16
C ASN A 1193 -24.15 -33.08 17.24
N GLU A 1194 -23.04 -33.52 17.84
CA GLU A 1194 -21.76 -32.80 17.91
C GLU A 1194 -20.64 -33.72 17.40
N GLY A 1195 -20.32 -33.60 16.11
CA GLY A 1195 -19.40 -34.48 15.38
C GLY A 1195 -17.92 -34.20 15.65
N GLY A 1196 -17.45 -34.43 16.88
CA GLY A 1196 -16.04 -34.28 17.26
C GLY A 1196 -15.18 -35.49 16.90
N THR A 1197 -14.27 -35.33 15.93
CA THR A 1197 -13.15 -36.28 15.72
C THR A 1197 -12.14 -36.11 16.85
N LEU A 1198 -11.72 -37.18 17.54
CA LEU A 1198 -10.81 -37.06 18.69
C LEU A 1198 -9.36 -37.42 18.35
N LEU A 1199 -8.44 -36.58 18.82
CA LEU A 1199 -6.99 -36.77 18.79
C LEU A 1199 -6.43 -36.73 20.21
N ALA A 1200 -6.05 -37.88 20.76
CA ALA A 1200 -5.38 -37.97 22.06
C ALA A 1200 -3.88 -37.71 21.90
N ILE A 1201 -3.25 -37.08 22.90
CA ILE A 1201 -1.79 -36.99 23.04
C ILE A 1201 -1.34 -37.60 24.38
N GLU A 1202 -0.54 -38.65 24.31
CA GLU A 1202 0.05 -39.36 25.46
C GLU A 1202 1.59 -39.32 25.40
N ASP A 1203 2.22 -39.15 26.55
CA ASP A 1203 3.66 -39.35 26.76
C ASP A 1203 3.85 -40.37 27.92
N ARG A 1204 4.92 -41.17 27.89
CA ARG A 1204 5.27 -42.10 28.98
C ARG A 1204 6.10 -41.44 30.08
N SER A 1205 6.64 -40.26 29.83
CA SER A 1205 7.22 -39.39 30.87
C SER A 1205 6.11 -38.73 31.70
N LEU A 1206 6.41 -38.45 32.96
CA LEU A 1206 5.41 -38.29 34.04
C LEU A 1206 4.41 -37.12 33.92
N THR A 1207 4.45 -36.30 32.86
CA THR A 1207 3.85 -34.94 32.88
C THR A 1207 3.26 -34.41 31.56
N ILE A 1208 2.85 -35.23 30.59
CA ILE A 1208 2.05 -34.75 29.44
C ILE A 1208 1.01 -35.81 29.03
N ASN A 1209 -0.26 -35.55 29.35
CA ASN A 1209 -1.42 -36.28 28.86
C ASN A 1209 -2.58 -35.28 28.64
N GLY A 1210 -3.31 -35.40 27.53
CA GLY A 1210 -4.46 -34.54 27.20
C GLY A 1210 -5.02 -34.83 25.80
N ASP A 1211 -6.02 -34.05 25.39
CA ASP A 1211 -6.56 -34.10 24.02
C ASP A 1211 -6.04 -32.92 23.20
N LEU A 1212 -5.94 -33.09 21.88
CA LEU A 1212 -5.57 -32.03 20.95
C LEU A 1212 -6.80 -31.31 20.43
N ASP A 1213 -6.73 -29.98 20.39
CA ASP A 1213 -7.74 -29.13 19.76
C ASP A 1213 -7.82 -29.42 18.25
N VAL A 1214 -9.03 -29.61 17.74
CA VAL A 1214 -9.33 -30.24 16.43
C VAL A 1214 -9.55 -29.18 15.32
N HIS A 1215 -9.52 -27.90 15.68
CA HIS A 1215 -9.65 -26.79 14.73
C HIS A 1215 -8.46 -26.71 13.75
N GLU A 1216 -8.66 -25.95 12.66
CA GLU A 1216 -7.97 -25.98 11.34
C GLU A 1216 -6.51 -26.48 11.28
N HIS A 1217 -5.65 -26.11 12.22
CA HIS A 1217 -4.22 -26.42 12.19
C HIS A 1217 -3.92 -27.91 12.45
N SER A 1218 -4.71 -28.62 13.27
CA SER A 1218 -4.39 -30.00 13.68
C SER A 1218 -4.81 -31.07 12.67
N GLY A 1219 -5.63 -30.72 11.66
CA GLY A 1219 -6.05 -31.65 10.60
C GLY A 1219 -4.89 -32.36 9.90
N ARG A 1220 -3.75 -31.68 9.70
CA ARG A 1220 -2.52 -32.31 9.16
C ARG A 1220 -1.99 -33.45 10.02
N ILE A 1221 -2.11 -33.36 11.34
CA ILE A 1221 -1.72 -34.43 12.27
C ILE A 1221 -2.75 -35.57 12.18
N TYR A 1222 -4.04 -35.27 12.14
CA TYR A 1222 -5.09 -36.28 11.98
C TYR A 1222 -4.88 -37.12 10.71
N HIS A 1223 -4.70 -36.47 9.55
CA HIS A 1223 -4.45 -37.17 8.30
C HIS A 1223 -3.17 -38.01 8.35
N LEU A 1224 -2.06 -37.50 8.88
CA LEU A 1224 -0.83 -38.29 9.06
C LEU A 1224 -1.01 -39.51 9.97
N VAL A 1225 -1.73 -39.38 11.09
CA VAL A 1225 -2.04 -40.52 11.99
C VAL A 1225 -2.97 -41.52 11.30
N ARG A 1226 -3.91 -41.06 10.48
CA ARG A 1226 -4.90 -41.93 9.79
C ARG A 1226 -4.34 -42.62 8.55
N GLU A 1227 -3.43 -42.00 7.84
CA GLU A 1227 -2.72 -42.56 6.69
C GLU A 1227 -1.57 -43.44 7.17
N CYS A 1228 -0.57 -42.85 7.83
CA CYS A 1228 0.70 -43.49 8.17
C CYS A 1228 0.76 -44.17 9.54
N GLY A 1229 -0.25 -43.97 10.41
CA GLY A 1229 -0.27 -44.56 11.76
C GLY A 1229 -0.59 -46.05 11.78
N SER A 1230 -0.03 -46.75 12.78
CA SER A 1230 -0.29 -48.16 13.05
C SER A 1230 -1.67 -48.36 13.67
N ASN A 1231 -2.41 -49.39 13.25
CA ASN A 1231 -3.66 -49.79 13.90
C ASN A 1231 -3.38 -50.30 15.34
N CYS A 1232 -4.18 -49.87 16.31
CA CYS A 1232 -4.03 -50.28 17.71
C CYS A 1232 -4.79 -51.56 18.07
N ASN A 1233 -5.96 -51.75 17.47
CA ASN A 1233 -6.82 -52.93 17.55
C ASN A 1233 -7.91 -52.83 16.46
N SER A 1234 -8.80 -53.81 16.36
CA SER A 1234 -9.97 -53.76 15.47
C SER A 1234 -10.86 -52.53 15.73
N TYR A 1235 -11.49 -52.03 14.66
CA TYR A 1235 -12.35 -50.83 14.62
C TYR A 1235 -11.65 -49.46 14.78
N GLY A 1236 -11.03 -48.97 13.69
CA GLY A 1236 -10.86 -47.55 13.39
C GLY A 1236 -9.75 -46.77 14.12
N TRP A 1237 -9.12 -47.33 15.15
CA TRP A 1237 -8.17 -46.59 16.00
C TRP A 1237 -6.71 -46.75 15.52
N LYS A 1238 -6.07 -45.63 15.17
CA LYS A 1238 -4.66 -45.56 14.73
C LYS A 1238 -3.81 -44.67 15.64
N LYS A 1239 -2.55 -45.05 15.84
CA LYS A 1239 -1.53 -44.25 16.55
C LYS A 1239 -0.30 -43.96 15.68
N MET A 1240 0.36 -42.84 15.93
CA MET A 1240 1.68 -42.52 15.38
C MET A 1240 2.51 -41.76 16.42
N PHE A 1241 3.83 -41.96 16.42
CA PHE A 1241 4.75 -41.25 17.30
C PHE A 1241 5.38 -40.06 16.58
N PHE A 1242 5.50 -38.93 17.27
CA PHE A 1242 6.08 -37.70 16.73
C PHE A 1242 7.10 -37.10 17.71
N TRP A 1243 8.04 -36.31 17.19
CA TRP A 1243 8.80 -35.39 18.02
C TRP A 1243 7.93 -34.19 18.39
N ALA A 1244 8.02 -33.72 19.62
CA ALA A 1244 7.27 -32.56 20.12
C ALA A 1244 8.13 -31.63 20.98
N GLN A 1245 7.69 -30.38 21.11
CA GLN A 1245 8.27 -29.36 21.99
C GLN A 1245 7.16 -28.58 22.70
N LEU A 1246 7.36 -28.23 23.98
CA LEU A 1246 6.43 -27.38 24.73
C LEU A 1246 6.53 -25.93 24.24
N ALA A 1247 5.39 -25.26 24.11
CA ALA A 1247 5.31 -23.84 23.78
C ALA A 1247 4.45 -23.09 24.82
N LYS A 1248 4.47 -21.75 24.76
CA LYS A 1248 3.67 -20.91 25.67
C LYS A 1248 2.16 -21.14 25.46
N ASN A 1249 1.36 -20.80 26.47
CA ASN A 1249 -0.11 -20.75 26.41
C ASN A 1249 -0.82 -22.10 26.11
N LYS A 1250 -0.42 -23.19 26.77
CA LYS A 1250 -0.98 -24.55 26.61
C LYS A 1250 -0.76 -25.17 25.22
N MET A 1251 0.19 -24.65 24.44
CA MET A 1251 0.49 -25.14 23.10
C MET A 1251 1.63 -26.17 23.12
N VAL A 1252 1.53 -27.19 22.27
CA VAL A 1252 2.60 -28.13 21.93
C VAL A 1252 2.90 -27.99 20.44
N ARG A 1253 4.18 -27.91 20.08
CA ARG A 1253 4.64 -27.93 18.69
C ARG A 1253 5.00 -29.37 18.32
N VAL A 1254 4.18 -29.99 17.47
CA VAL A 1254 4.38 -31.36 16.95
C VAL A 1254 5.12 -31.27 15.61
N PHE A 1255 6.25 -31.95 15.49
CA PHE A 1255 7.05 -31.97 14.26
C PHE A 1255 6.54 -33.09 13.35
N VAL A 1256 6.09 -32.73 12.15
CA VAL A 1256 5.40 -33.61 11.19
C VAL A 1256 6.24 -33.96 9.96
N GLY A 1257 7.45 -33.39 9.84
CA GLY A 1257 8.42 -33.70 8.77
C GLY A 1257 9.51 -34.71 9.17
N ASP A 1258 9.65 -35.02 10.47
CA ASP A 1258 10.75 -35.76 11.06
C ASP A 1258 10.18 -36.62 12.20
N PHE A 1259 10.41 -37.94 12.14
CA PHE A 1259 9.76 -38.91 13.02
C PHE A 1259 10.78 -39.58 13.94
N PRO A 1260 10.43 -39.87 15.21
CA PRO A 1260 11.25 -40.74 16.04
C PRO A 1260 11.33 -42.13 15.39
N ALA A 1261 12.48 -42.79 15.51
CA ALA A 1261 12.65 -44.16 15.02
C ALA A 1261 11.59 -45.08 15.65
N TYR A 1262 11.01 -46.00 14.85
CA TYR A 1262 10.01 -46.94 15.33
C TYR A 1262 10.65 -47.97 16.28
N GLN A 1263 10.65 -47.62 17.56
CA GLN A 1263 11.01 -48.50 18.66
C GLN A 1263 9.74 -49.17 19.18
N ARG A 1264 9.85 -50.38 19.76
CA ARG A 1264 8.71 -51.13 20.34
C ARG A 1264 8.21 -50.48 21.65
N TRP A 1265 7.46 -49.39 21.54
CA TRP A 1265 6.85 -48.66 22.66
C TRP A 1265 5.36 -49.00 22.83
#